data_AF-Q6VH22-F1
#
_entry.id   AF-Q6VH22-F1
#
_cell.length_a   1.000
_cell.length_b   1.000
_cell.length_c   1.000
_cell.angle_alpha   90.00
_cell.angle_beta   90.00
_cell.angle_gamma   90.00
#
_symmetry.space_group_name_H-M   'P 1'
#
loop_
_entity.id
_entity.type
_entity.pdbx_description
1 polymer ?
#
loop_
_entity_poly.entity_id
_entity_poly.type
_entity_poly.pdbx_seq_one_letter_code
_entity_poly.pdbx_strand_id
1 'polypeptide(L)'
;MQLKHLRTLLSPQDGAAKVTCMAWSQNNAKFAVCTVDRVVLLYDEHGERRDKFSTKPADMKYGRKSYMVKGMAFSPDSTKIAIGQTDNIIYVYKIGEDWGDKKVICNKFIQTSAVTCLQWPAEYVIVFGLAEGKVRLANTKTNKSSTIYGTESYVVALTTNCSGKGILSGHADGTIVRYFFDDEGSGESQGKLVNHPCPPYALAWATNSIVAAGCDRRIVAYGKEGHVLQTFDYSRDPQEREFTTAAASPGGQSVVLGSYDRLRVFNWSPRRSIWEEAKPKEIANLYTVTALAWKRDGSRLCAGTLCGGVEQFDCCLRRSIYKNKFELTYVGPSQVIVKNLSSGTRVVLKSHYGYEVEEVKILGKERYLVAHTSDTLLLGDLNTNRLSEIAWQGSGGNEKYFFENENVCMIFNAGELTLVEYGSNDSLGSVRTEFMNPHLISVRINERCQRGMEDNKKLAYLVDIKTIAIVDLIGGYNIGTISHESRVDWLELNETGHKLLFRDRKLRLHLYDIESCSKTMILNFCSYVQWVPGSDVLVAQNRNSLCVWYNIEAPERVTMSSIRGDVVGLERGGGKTEVMVTEGVTTVAYTLDEGLIEFGTAIDDGNYTRATAFLETLEMTPETEAMWKTLSKLALEARQLHTAERCFSALGHVAKARFLHETNEIADQVSREYGGEGTDFYQVRARLAMLEKNYKLAEMIFLEQNAVEEAMDMYQELHRWEECIAVAEAKGHPALEKLRRDYYQWLMDTQQEERAGELQESQGDGLAAISLYLKAGLPAKAARLVLTREELLANTELVEHITTALIKGELYERAGDLFEKIRNPQRALECYCKGNAFMKAVELARLAFPVEVVRLEEAWGDHLVQQKQLDAAINHYIEARCSIKAIEAALGARQWKKAIYILDLQDRNTASKYYPRVAQHYASLQEYEIAEELYTKGDRTKDAIDMYTQAGRWEQAHKLAMKCMRPEDVSVLYITQAQEMEKQGKYREAERLYVTVEEPDLAITMFKKHKLYDDMIRLVGKHHPDLLSDTHLHLGKELEAEGRLQEAEYHYLEAQEWKATVNMYRSSGLWEEAYRVAKAHGGANAHKHVAYLWAKSLGGEAAVRLLNKLGLLEATIDHAADNCSFEFAFELSRLAFKHKAPEIHLKYAMYLEDEGKFEEAEAEFIRAGKPKEAVLMFVHNQDWEAAQRVAEAHDPDSVAEVLVGQARGALEEKDFQKAEGLLLRAQRPGLALNYYKEAGLWSDALRICKDYVPGQLEALQEEYEREATKKGGRGVEGLVEQARQWEQAGEYSRAVDCYLKVRDSGSSGLMEKCWMKAAELSIKFLPPQRSLEVVRVVGPQLIGIGKHSAAAELYLNLDLVKEAIDAFIEGEEWNKAKRVAKELDPRYEDYVDQHYKEFLKNQGKVDSLVGVDVVAALDLYVEQGQWDKCIETATKQNYKILHKYVALYATHLIREGGYAQALALYVQHGAPANPQNFNIYKRIFTDMVSSPGTNNAEAYHSWADLRDVLFNLCENLVKSSEANSAAHEEFEMMLLISHYYATRSAAQSIKQLETVAARLSVSLLRHTQLLPADKAFYEAGTAAKEVGWENMAFIFLNRFLDLTDAIEEGTLDALDHSDFQDTDIPFEVPLPAKQHVPEAQREEVRDWVLTVSMDQRLEQVLPRDERGVYEASLVAASTGVRALPCLITGYPILRNKIEFKRPGKAANKDNWNKFLMAIKTSHSPVCQDVLKFISQWCGGLPSTSFSFQ
;
A
#
# COMPACT_ATOMS: atom_id res chain seq x y z
N MET A 1 2.24 2.22 42.43
CA MET A 1 1.16 1.37 42.94
C MET A 1 0.62 1.99 44.21
N GLN A 2 -0.69 2.18 44.29
CA GLN A 2 -1.36 2.63 45.50
C GLN A 2 -2.08 1.45 46.15
N LEU A 3 -1.98 1.32 47.48
CA LEU A 3 -2.65 0.28 48.25
C LEU A 3 -3.85 0.87 48.99
N LYS A 4 -5.05 0.45 48.62
CA LYS A 4 -6.29 0.81 49.32
C LYS A 4 -6.80 -0.42 50.08
N HIS A 5 -7.03 -0.29 51.38
CA HIS A 5 -7.59 -1.39 52.17
C HIS A 5 -9.00 -1.72 51.65
N LEU A 6 -9.27 -3.00 51.40
CA LEU A 6 -10.57 -3.50 50.98
C LEU A 6 -11.32 -4.11 52.16
N ARG A 7 -10.71 -5.13 52.78
CA ARG A 7 -11.34 -5.90 53.84
C ARG A 7 -10.36 -6.77 54.60
N THR A 8 -10.74 -7.12 55.81
CA THR A 8 -10.09 -8.13 56.64
C THR A 8 -10.72 -9.50 56.37
N LEU A 9 -9.95 -10.47 55.85
CA LEU A 9 -10.40 -11.84 55.54
C LEU A 9 -10.43 -12.76 56.76
N LEU A 10 -9.50 -12.52 57.69
CA LEU A 10 -9.37 -13.24 58.96
C LEU A 10 -9.01 -12.20 60.02
N SER A 11 -9.81 -12.10 61.08
CA SER A 11 -9.55 -11.15 62.15
C SER A 11 -8.33 -11.56 62.98
N PRO A 12 -7.52 -10.60 63.46
CA PRO A 12 -6.45 -10.86 64.42
C PRO A 12 -6.98 -11.57 65.68
N GLN A 13 -6.17 -12.43 66.26
CA GLN A 13 -6.42 -13.13 67.52
C GLN A 13 -5.60 -12.53 68.65
N ASP A 14 -6.02 -12.76 69.90
CA ASP A 14 -5.23 -12.37 71.07
C ASP A 14 -3.97 -13.23 71.17
N GLY A 15 -2.81 -12.60 70.97
CA GLY A 15 -1.50 -13.24 71.04
C GLY A 15 -0.91 -13.63 69.67
N ALA A 16 0.21 -14.37 69.71
CA ALA A 16 0.94 -14.73 68.51
C ALA A 16 0.27 -15.91 67.77
N ALA A 17 -0.56 -15.59 66.77
CA ALA A 17 -1.27 -16.55 65.92
C ALA A 17 -0.81 -16.47 64.44
N LYS A 18 0.51 -16.45 64.22
CA LYS A 18 1.17 -16.15 62.94
C LYS A 18 0.50 -16.80 61.72
N VAL A 19 0.20 -16.00 60.70
CA VAL A 19 -0.09 -16.52 59.35
C VAL A 19 1.22 -17.08 58.77
N THR A 20 1.23 -18.37 58.45
CA THR A 20 2.49 -19.06 58.10
C THR A 20 2.89 -18.86 56.65
N CYS A 21 1.93 -18.98 55.74
CA CYS A 21 2.11 -18.79 54.30
C CYS A 21 0.74 -18.57 53.64
N MET A 22 0.75 -17.95 52.45
CA MET A 22 -0.43 -17.65 51.65
C MET A 22 -0.09 -17.82 50.17
N ALA A 23 -1.08 -18.18 49.35
CA ALA A 23 -0.90 -18.32 47.91
C ALA A 23 -2.19 -18.04 47.14
N TRP A 24 -2.08 -17.40 45.98
CA TRP A 24 -3.16 -17.27 45.01
C TRP A 24 -3.06 -18.37 43.94
N SER A 25 -4.21 -18.82 43.45
CA SER A 25 -4.27 -19.70 42.28
C SER A 25 -3.91 -18.94 41.01
N GLN A 26 -3.40 -19.65 40.00
CA GLN A 26 -2.95 -19.06 38.75
C GLN A 26 -4.12 -18.54 37.90
N ASN A 27 -5.27 -19.23 37.96
CA ASN A 27 -6.52 -18.78 37.35
C ASN A 27 -7.27 -17.70 38.16
N ASN A 28 -6.67 -17.15 39.22
CA ASN A 28 -7.22 -16.08 40.07
C ASN A 28 -8.51 -16.39 40.86
N ALA A 29 -9.04 -17.61 40.75
CA ALA A 29 -10.32 -17.99 41.34
C ALA A 29 -10.26 -18.35 42.83
N LYS A 30 -9.10 -18.84 43.31
CA LYS A 30 -8.93 -19.38 44.67
C LYS A 30 -7.75 -18.70 45.37
N PHE A 31 -7.91 -18.45 46.66
CA PHE A 31 -6.87 -17.93 47.55
C PHE A 31 -6.74 -18.81 48.78
N ALA A 32 -5.53 -19.25 49.10
CA ALA A 32 -5.25 -20.13 50.23
C ALA A 32 -4.47 -19.40 51.32
N VAL A 33 -4.89 -19.58 52.57
CA VAL A 33 -4.22 -19.05 53.78
C VAL A 33 -3.97 -20.19 54.75
N CYS A 34 -2.73 -20.36 55.21
CA CYS A 34 -2.39 -21.36 56.23
C CYS A 34 -2.18 -20.72 57.61
N THR A 35 -3.02 -21.10 58.58
CA THR A 35 -2.95 -20.62 59.97
C THR A 35 -1.94 -21.40 60.81
N VAL A 36 -1.54 -20.86 61.97
CA VAL A 36 -0.68 -21.55 62.95
C VAL A 36 -1.25 -22.89 63.43
N ASP A 37 -2.57 -23.08 63.37
CA ASP A 37 -3.23 -24.35 63.68
C ASP A 37 -3.03 -25.44 62.64
N ARG A 38 -2.32 -25.13 61.53
CA ARG A 38 -2.03 -25.99 60.38
C ARG A 38 -3.28 -26.33 59.56
N VAL A 39 -4.22 -25.38 59.51
CA VAL A 39 -5.42 -25.42 58.69
C VAL A 39 -5.24 -24.48 57.50
N VAL A 40 -5.53 -24.98 56.30
CA VAL A 40 -5.58 -24.18 55.07
C VAL A 40 -7.02 -23.75 54.84
N LEU A 41 -7.24 -22.44 54.85
CA LEU A 41 -8.51 -21.80 54.52
C LEU A 41 -8.49 -21.42 53.04
N LEU A 42 -9.56 -21.76 52.31
CA LEU A 42 -9.72 -21.41 50.89
C LEU A 42 -10.81 -20.35 50.74
N TYR A 43 -10.44 -19.26 50.09
CA TYR A 43 -11.28 -18.12 49.77
C TYR A 43 -11.49 -18.02 48.25
N ASP A 44 -12.62 -17.48 47.82
CA ASP A 44 -12.85 -17.14 46.41
C ASP A 44 -12.21 -15.80 46.01
N GLU A 45 -12.36 -15.41 44.74
CA GLU A 45 -11.82 -14.14 44.24
C GLU A 45 -12.39 -12.90 44.94
N HIS A 46 -13.60 -12.99 45.50
CA HIS A 46 -14.21 -11.89 46.25
C HIS A 46 -13.67 -11.83 47.68
N GLY A 47 -13.13 -12.94 48.17
CA GLY A 47 -12.57 -13.19 49.49
C GLY A 47 -13.55 -13.90 50.43
N GLU A 48 -14.66 -14.46 49.95
CA GLU A 48 -15.53 -15.27 50.79
C GLU A 48 -14.89 -16.63 51.05
N ARG A 49 -14.95 -17.11 52.31
CA ARG A 49 -14.39 -18.41 52.68
C ARG A 49 -15.31 -19.53 52.17
N ARG A 50 -14.86 -20.27 51.15
CA ARG A 50 -15.62 -21.36 50.53
C ARG A 50 -15.31 -22.73 51.11
N ASP A 51 -14.05 -22.98 51.52
CA ASP A 51 -13.62 -24.32 51.93
C ASP A 51 -12.45 -24.26 52.95
N LYS A 52 -12.15 -25.38 53.62
CA LYS A 52 -11.00 -25.52 54.52
C LYS A 52 -10.55 -26.98 54.67
N PHE A 53 -9.26 -27.20 54.87
CA PHE A 53 -8.73 -28.54 55.20
C PHE A 53 -7.55 -28.47 56.18
N SER A 54 -7.39 -29.50 57.01
CA SER A 54 -6.24 -29.63 57.92
C SER A 54 -5.10 -30.38 57.24
N THR A 55 -3.88 -29.93 57.46
CA THR A 55 -2.67 -30.67 57.03
C THR A 55 -2.41 -31.87 57.94
N LYS A 56 -1.60 -32.83 57.49
CA LYS A 56 -1.24 -34.04 58.23
C LYS A 56 0.25 -34.06 58.55
N PRO A 57 0.69 -34.63 59.69
CA PRO A 57 2.11 -34.88 59.95
C PRO A 57 2.68 -35.97 59.02
N ALA A 58 3.99 -36.04 58.89
CA ALA A 58 4.72 -37.11 58.21
C ALA A 58 4.47 -38.48 58.87
N ASP A 59 4.54 -38.53 60.22
CA ASP A 59 4.16 -39.69 61.03
C ASP A 59 3.03 -39.32 62.00
N MET A 60 1.95 -40.09 61.97
CA MET A 60 0.77 -39.88 62.80
C MET A 60 1.07 -39.99 64.31
N LYS A 61 2.14 -40.70 64.70
CA LYS A 61 2.52 -40.89 66.11
C LYS A 61 2.86 -39.59 66.84
N TYR A 62 3.43 -38.61 66.15
CA TYR A 62 3.85 -37.35 66.78
C TYR A 62 2.71 -36.34 66.94
N GLY A 63 1.52 -36.66 66.43
CA GLY A 63 0.37 -35.77 66.45
C GLY A 63 0.55 -34.52 65.59
N ARG A 64 -0.47 -33.66 65.55
CA ARG A 64 -0.47 -32.45 64.69
C ARG A 64 0.47 -31.34 65.16
N LYS A 65 0.84 -31.32 66.45
CA LYS A 65 1.70 -30.28 67.03
C LYS A 65 3.20 -30.46 66.72
N SER A 66 3.57 -31.53 66.00
CA SER A 66 4.96 -31.91 65.74
C SER A 66 5.67 -31.14 64.63
N TYR A 67 4.92 -30.43 63.78
CA TYR A 67 5.47 -29.72 62.62
C TYR A 67 4.85 -28.33 62.47
N MET A 68 5.54 -27.50 61.69
CA MET A 68 5.05 -26.23 61.18
C MET A 68 4.99 -26.27 59.65
N VAL A 69 4.05 -25.55 59.07
CA VAL A 69 4.01 -25.30 57.62
C VAL A 69 4.85 -24.07 57.33
N LYS A 70 5.77 -24.16 56.36
CA LYS A 70 6.69 -23.07 56.00
C LYS A 70 6.47 -22.52 54.60
N GLY A 71 5.91 -23.31 53.69
CA GLY A 71 5.65 -22.89 52.31
C GLY A 71 4.41 -23.54 51.73
N MET A 72 3.73 -22.81 50.85
CA MET A 72 2.53 -23.25 50.15
C MET A 72 2.49 -22.64 48.75
N ALA A 73 2.17 -23.42 47.73
CA ALA A 73 2.02 -22.94 46.36
C ALA A 73 0.94 -23.72 45.61
N PHE A 74 0.19 -23.04 44.73
CA PHE A 74 -0.73 -23.68 43.81
C PHE A 74 -0.01 -24.26 42.60
N SER A 75 -0.55 -25.32 42.02
CA SER A 75 -0.12 -25.80 40.71
C SER A 75 -0.44 -24.79 39.59
N PRO A 76 0.28 -24.85 38.45
CA PRO A 76 -0.02 -24.05 37.26
C PRO A 76 -1.47 -24.17 36.78
N ASP A 77 -2.00 -25.39 36.80
CA ASP A 77 -3.41 -25.70 36.47
C ASP A 77 -4.42 -25.27 37.55
N SER A 78 -3.97 -24.72 38.70
CA SER A 78 -4.80 -24.31 39.84
C SER A 78 -5.63 -25.41 40.53
N THR A 79 -5.43 -26.68 40.18
CA THR A 79 -6.19 -27.83 40.72
C THR A 79 -5.55 -28.52 41.93
N LYS A 80 -4.31 -28.16 42.27
CA LYS A 80 -3.51 -28.77 43.34
C LYS A 80 -2.79 -27.72 44.19
N ILE A 81 -2.47 -28.05 45.43
CA ILE A 81 -1.69 -27.22 46.36
C ILE A 81 -0.56 -28.05 46.97
N ALA A 82 0.69 -27.58 46.86
CA ALA A 82 1.83 -28.15 47.55
C ALA A 82 2.04 -27.47 48.91
N ILE A 83 2.38 -28.26 49.95
CA ILE A 83 2.59 -27.81 51.33
C ILE A 83 3.93 -28.36 51.82
N GLY A 84 4.87 -27.47 52.14
CA GLY A 84 6.17 -27.81 52.72
C GLY A 84 6.16 -27.73 54.25
N GLN A 85 6.54 -28.82 54.91
CA GLN A 85 6.48 -28.97 56.36
C GLN A 85 7.88 -29.16 56.98
N THR A 86 8.01 -28.81 58.26
CA THR A 86 9.29 -28.92 59.00
C THR A 86 9.63 -30.33 59.45
N ASP A 87 8.69 -31.28 59.42
CA ASP A 87 8.91 -32.71 59.65
C ASP A 87 9.37 -33.43 58.36
N ASN A 88 10.15 -32.71 57.54
CA ASN A 88 10.87 -33.21 56.38
C ASN A 88 9.99 -33.80 55.27
N ILE A 89 8.81 -33.22 55.02
CA ILE A 89 7.92 -33.71 53.96
C ILE A 89 7.24 -32.57 53.18
N ILE A 90 6.97 -32.84 51.91
CA ILE A 90 6.10 -32.02 51.06
C ILE A 90 4.89 -32.85 50.66
N TYR A 91 3.70 -32.36 50.96
CA TYR A 91 2.44 -32.96 50.55
C TYR A 91 1.81 -32.16 49.42
N VAL A 92 1.34 -32.84 48.38
CA VAL A 92 0.52 -32.23 47.32
C VAL A 92 -0.93 -32.67 47.49
N TYR A 93 -1.81 -31.71 47.70
CA TYR A 93 -3.25 -31.90 47.85
C TYR A 93 -3.94 -31.59 46.52
N LYS A 94 -4.70 -32.54 45.97
CA LYS A 94 -5.66 -32.29 44.90
C LYS A 94 -6.86 -31.58 45.51
N ILE A 95 -7.15 -30.37 45.03
CA ILE A 95 -8.24 -29.53 45.52
C ILE A 95 -9.43 -29.46 44.57
N GLY A 96 -9.24 -29.80 43.30
CA GLY A 96 -10.27 -29.71 42.27
C GLY A 96 -10.29 -28.38 41.53
N GLU A 97 -10.97 -28.35 40.39
CA GLU A 97 -11.27 -27.12 39.64
C GLU A 97 -12.51 -26.43 40.24
N ASP A 98 -13.54 -27.21 40.56
CA ASP A 98 -14.76 -26.73 41.22
C ASP A 98 -14.62 -26.66 42.75
N TRP A 99 -15.57 -25.97 43.37
CA TRP A 99 -15.74 -25.95 44.82
C TRP A 99 -16.45 -27.24 45.28
N GLY A 100 -16.06 -27.79 46.43
CA GLY A 100 -16.65 -29.01 46.99
C GLY A 100 -15.91 -30.32 46.66
N ASP A 101 -14.98 -30.29 45.71
CA ASP A 101 -14.15 -31.46 45.38
C ASP A 101 -13.39 -32.01 46.60
N LYS A 102 -13.34 -33.34 46.72
CA LYS A 102 -12.71 -34.01 47.86
C LYS A 102 -11.21 -33.72 47.89
N LYS A 103 -10.73 -33.17 49.01
CA LYS A 103 -9.32 -32.84 49.21
C LYS A 103 -8.51 -34.10 49.54
N VAL A 104 -7.68 -34.55 48.60
CA VAL A 104 -6.90 -35.81 48.71
C VAL A 104 -5.42 -35.52 48.48
N ILE A 105 -4.54 -36.19 49.25
CA ILE A 105 -3.09 -36.12 49.02
C ILE A 105 -2.75 -37.00 47.82
N CYS A 106 -2.26 -36.42 46.73
CA CYS A 106 -1.89 -37.14 45.51
C CYS A 106 -0.38 -37.41 45.38
N ASN A 107 0.49 -36.56 45.93
CA ASN A 107 1.94 -36.78 45.97
C ASN A 107 2.51 -36.54 47.37
N LYS A 108 3.60 -37.25 47.68
CA LYS A 108 4.34 -37.16 48.94
C LYS A 108 5.84 -37.18 48.65
N PHE A 109 6.57 -36.14 49.05
CA PHE A 109 8.02 -36.05 48.87
C PHE A 109 8.72 -35.96 50.22
N ILE A 110 9.29 -37.07 50.68
CA ILE A 110 10.10 -37.13 51.91
C ILE A 110 11.46 -36.49 51.63
N GLN A 111 11.93 -35.66 52.56
CA GLN A 111 13.17 -34.90 52.47
C GLN A 111 14.15 -35.29 53.58
N THR A 112 15.40 -34.88 53.40
CA THR A 112 16.51 -35.10 54.34
C THR A 112 16.49 -34.15 55.53
N SER A 113 15.89 -32.97 55.36
CA SER A 113 15.88 -31.89 56.34
C SER A 113 14.57 -31.09 56.23
N ALA A 114 14.35 -30.16 57.16
CA ALA A 114 13.14 -29.37 57.23
C ALA A 114 13.00 -28.47 56.00
N VAL A 115 11.80 -28.42 55.42
CA VAL A 115 11.50 -27.52 54.29
C VAL A 115 11.33 -26.09 54.81
N THR A 116 12.09 -25.15 54.25
CA THR A 116 12.13 -23.75 54.73
C THR A 116 11.30 -22.81 53.87
N CYS A 117 11.25 -23.05 52.56
CA CYS A 117 10.52 -22.26 51.56
C CYS A 117 10.15 -23.16 50.37
N LEU A 118 9.09 -22.80 49.63
CA LEU A 118 8.55 -23.61 48.53
C LEU A 118 7.90 -22.72 47.47
N GLN A 119 8.13 -23.04 46.19
CA GLN A 119 7.51 -22.41 45.02
C GLN A 119 7.13 -23.47 43.98
N TRP A 120 6.09 -23.19 43.19
CA TRP A 120 5.63 -24.07 42.10
C TRP A 120 5.60 -23.30 40.76
N PRO A 121 6.77 -23.08 40.13
CA PRO A 121 6.92 -22.21 38.96
C PRO A 121 6.27 -22.73 37.67
N ALA A 122 6.50 -24.00 37.34
CA ALA A 122 6.15 -24.58 36.05
C ALA A 122 5.39 -25.90 36.21
N GLU A 123 4.85 -26.41 35.09
CA GLU A 123 4.11 -27.66 35.11
C GLU A 123 5.02 -28.79 35.63
N TYR A 124 4.51 -29.58 36.57
CA TYR A 124 5.22 -30.65 37.26
C TYR A 124 6.40 -30.26 38.18
N VAL A 125 6.86 -29.00 38.20
CA VAL A 125 8.08 -28.60 38.90
C VAL A 125 7.78 -27.85 40.20
N ILE A 126 8.05 -28.47 41.35
CA ILE A 126 8.01 -27.83 42.67
C ILE A 126 9.45 -27.62 43.14
N VAL A 127 9.86 -26.38 43.40
CA VAL A 127 11.17 -26.06 43.95
C VAL A 127 11.06 -25.67 45.42
N PHE A 128 11.98 -26.15 46.24
CA PHE A 128 11.98 -25.90 47.67
C PHE A 128 13.40 -25.83 48.24
N GLY A 129 13.56 -25.03 49.30
CA GLY A 129 14.78 -24.92 50.08
C GLY A 129 14.72 -25.81 51.32
N LEU A 130 15.87 -26.37 51.70
CA LEU A 130 16.04 -27.15 52.91
C LEU A 130 16.89 -26.41 53.94
N ALA A 131 16.68 -26.72 55.23
CA ALA A 131 17.48 -26.13 56.31
C ALA A 131 18.97 -26.50 56.26
N GLU A 132 19.32 -27.58 55.53
CA GLU A 132 20.72 -27.97 55.26
C GLU A 132 21.41 -27.16 54.15
N GLY A 133 20.71 -26.21 53.50
CA GLY A 133 21.27 -25.38 52.41
C GLY A 133 21.09 -25.92 51.00
N LYS A 134 20.46 -27.09 50.83
CA LYS A 134 20.13 -27.63 49.51
C LYS A 134 18.86 -27.00 48.94
N VAL A 135 18.91 -26.62 47.66
CA VAL A 135 17.73 -26.26 46.87
C VAL A 135 17.40 -27.44 45.96
N ARG A 136 16.19 -27.97 46.09
CA ARG A 136 15.75 -29.21 45.44
C ARG A 136 14.51 -28.98 44.60
N LEU A 137 14.34 -29.84 43.59
CA LEU A 137 13.22 -29.90 42.68
C LEU A 137 12.46 -31.21 42.89
N ALA A 138 11.16 -31.14 43.17
CA ALA A 138 10.24 -32.27 43.19
C ALA A 138 9.40 -32.27 41.91
N ASN A 139 9.43 -33.37 41.17
CA ASN A 139 8.66 -33.55 39.95
C ASN A 139 7.37 -34.34 40.27
N THR A 140 6.21 -33.74 40.01
CA THR A 140 4.91 -34.37 40.36
C THR A 140 4.48 -35.48 39.40
N LYS A 141 4.98 -35.49 38.16
CA LYS A 141 4.72 -36.55 37.17
C LYS A 141 5.50 -37.83 37.52
N THR A 142 6.77 -37.68 37.88
CA THR A 142 7.64 -38.83 38.23
C THR A 142 7.60 -39.19 39.72
N ASN A 143 7.01 -38.33 40.55
CA ASN A 143 6.98 -38.44 42.00
C ASN A 143 8.39 -38.59 42.64
N LYS A 144 9.40 -38.01 42.00
CA LYS A 144 10.81 -38.02 42.45
C LYS A 144 11.28 -36.60 42.80
N SER A 145 12.27 -36.49 43.68
CA SER A 145 12.93 -35.21 43.98
C SER A 145 14.44 -35.28 43.74
N SER A 146 15.00 -34.23 43.15
CA SER A 146 16.41 -34.08 42.80
C SER A 146 16.98 -32.80 43.41
N THR A 147 18.30 -32.71 43.58
CA THR A 147 18.96 -31.49 44.05
C THR A 147 19.39 -30.67 42.84
N ILE A 148 19.07 -29.37 42.83
CA ILE A 148 19.48 -28.44 41.78
C ILE A 148 20.92 -27.99 42.07
N TYR A 149 21.13 -27.46 43.27
CA TYR A 149 22.44 -27.17 43.84
C TYR A 149 22.34 -27.18 45.37
N GLY A 150 23.50 -27.22 46.04
CA GLY A 150 23.59 -27.10 47.48
C GLY A 150 24.60 -26.06 47.89
N THR A 151 24.25 -25.30 48.92
CA THR A 151 25.16 -24.47 49.71
C THR A 151 25.29 -25.09 51.11
N GLU A 152 26.26 -24.63 51.91
CA GLU A 152 26.38 -25.02 53.33
C GLU A 152 25.59 -24.10 54.26
N SER A 153 24.79 -23.18 53.69
CA SER A 153 24.10 -22.12 54.42
C SER A 153 22.59 -22.30 54.35
N TYR A 154 21.89 -22.04 55.46
CA TYR A 154 20.45 -22.22 55.57
C TYR A 154 19.68 -21.39 54.52
N VAL A 155 18.79 -22.01 53.74
CA VAL A 155 17.99 -21.31 52.72
C VAL A 155 16.86 -20.52 53.41
N VAL A 156 16.93 -19.18 53.36
CA VAL A 156 15.99 -18.28 54.02
C VAL A 156 14.81 -17.87 53.13
N ALA A 157 15.02 -17.71 51.83
CA ALA A 157 14.01 -17.21 50.90
C ALA A 157 14.11 -17.88 49.53
N LEU A 158 12.97 -17.95 48.83
CA LEU A 158 12.88 -18.47 47.46
C LEU A 158 11.81 -17.69 46.69
N THR A 159 12.16 -17.16 45.53
CA THR A 159 11.25 -16.39 44.66
C THR A 159 11.45 -16.80 43.20
N THR A 160 10.45 -16.56 42.36
CA THR A 160 10.47 -16.90 40.92
C THR A 160 10.53 -15.61 40.09
N ASN A 161 11.09 -15.68 38.89
CA ASN A 161 10.94 -14.59 37.92
C ASN A 161 9.47 -14.47 37.43
N CYS A 162 9.17 -13.41 36.69
CA CYS A 162 7.80 -13.11 36.23
C CYS A 162 7.25 -14.14 35.22
N SER A 163 8.10 -14.85 34.48
CA SER A 163 7.71 -15.90 33.53
C SER A 163 7.55 -17.28 34.18
N GLY A 164 8.10 -17.48 35.37
CA GLY A 164 8.17 -18.78 36.03
C GLY A 164 9.27 -19.72 35.51
N LYS A 165 10.14 -19.29 34.60
CA LYS A 165 11.25 -20.13 34.11
C LYS A 165 12.53 -20.04 34.95
N GLY A 166 12.61 -19.11 35.91
CA GLY A 166 13.77 -18.88 36.77
C GLY A 166 13.41 -18.77 38.25
N ILE A 167 14.38 -19.10 39.10
CA ILE A 167 14.31 -18.94 40.56
C ILE A 167 15.50 -18.13 41.11
N LEU A 168 15.25 -17.40 42.20
CA LEU A 168 16.27 -16.83 43.07
C LEU A 168 16.13 -17.44 44.47
N SER A 169 17.25 -17.85 45.05
CA SER A 169 17.33 -18.21 46.45
C SER A 169 18.14 -17.19 47.24
N GLY A 170 17.74 -17.01 48.49
CA GLY A 170 18.51 -16.28 49.50
C GLY A 170 18.98 -17.23 50.59
N HIS A 171 20.23 -17.09 51.02
CA HIS A 171 20.86 -17.94 52.05
C HIS A 171 21.21 -17.10 53.29
N ALA A 172 21.36 -17.78 54.43
CA ALA A 172 21.63 -17.13 55.73
C ALA A 172 23.01 -16.44 55.81
N ASP A 173 23.92 -16.73 54.89
CA ASP A 173 25.23 -16.07 54.76
C ASP A 173 25.18 -14.78 53.94
N GLY A 174 23.99 -14.40 53.45
CA GLY A 174 23.77 -13.24 52.59
C GLY A 174 23.80 -13.56 51.10
N THR A 175 24.17 -14.78 50.70
CA THR A 175 24.31 -15.10 49.27
C THR A 175 22.96 -15.18 48.57
N ILE A 176 22.91 -14.61 47.36
CA ILE A 176 21.75 -14.70 46.46
C ILE A 176 22.18 -15.46 45.20
N VAL A 177 21.47 -16.54 44.87
CA VAL A 177 21.80 -17.45 43.77
C VAL A 177 20.64 -17.51 42.76
N ARG A 178 20.95 -17.29 41.48
CA ARG A 178 20.03 -17.35 40.33
C ARG A 178 20.15 -18.68 39.60
N TYR A 179 19.02 -19.26 39.19
CA TYR A 179 18.96 -20.51 38.43
C TYR A 179 17.78 -20.48 37.44
N PHE A 180 17.98 -20.86 36.18
CA PHE A 180 16.91 -21.00 35.18
C PHE A 180 16.69 -22.47 34.83
N PHE A 181 15.43 -22.86 34.60
CA PHE A 181 15.07 -24.21 34.16
C PHE A 181 15.33 -24.43 32.67
N ASP A 182 15.02 -23.41 31.87
CA ASP A 182 15.24 -23.35 30.42
C ASP A 182 15.85 -21.99 30.07
N ASP A 183 16.60 -21.92 28.96
CA ASP A 183 17.14 -20.66 28.46
C ASP A 183 15.99 -19.77 27.94
N GLU A 184 15.85 -18.57 28.52
CA GLU A 184 14.85 -17.60 28.08
C GLU A 184 15.30 -16.79 26.86
N GLY A 185 16.51 -17.04 26.33
CA GLY A 185 17.14 -16.17 25.34
C GLY A 185 17.55 -14.82 25.91
N SER A 186 17.47 -14.64 27.23
CA SER A 186 17.79 -13.38 27.92
C SER A 186 19.29 -13.14 28.07
N GLY A 187 20.13 -14.18 27.89
CA GLY A 187 21.58 -14.09 28.07
C GLY A 187 22.03 -13.87 29.52
N GLU A 188 21.14 -14.02 30.50
CA GLU A 188 21.39 -13.76 31.91
C GLU A 188 22.25 -14.85 32.59
N SER A 189 23.23 -14.45 33.42
CA SER A 189 24.17 -15.38 34.08
C SER A 189 23.53 -16.30 35.14
N GLN A 190 23.85 -17.60 35.13
CA GLN A 190 23.41 -18.54 36.19
C GLN A 190 24.44 -18.64 37.33
N GLY A 191 23.99 -18.86 38.57
CA GLY A 191 24.86 -19.10 39.74
C GLY A 191 24.77 -18.03 40.82
N LYS A 192 25.82 -17.90 41.64
CA LYS A 192 25.91 -16.90 42.71
C LYS A 192 26.00 -15.50 42.10
N LEU A 193 25.01 -14.66 42.38
CA LEU A 193 24.89 -13.34 41.80
C LEU A 193 25.49 -12.25 42.70
N VAL A 194 25.06 -12.20 43.97
CA VAL A 194 25.49 -11.17 44.93
C VAL A 194 25.63 -11.74 46.35
N ASN A 195 26.40 -11.04 47.19
CA ASN A 195 26.42 -11.25 48.63
C ASN A 195 25.79 -10.04 49.34
N HIS A 196 24.55 -10.18 49.82
CA HIS A 196 23.83 -9.16 50.58
C HIS A 196 24.42 -9.06 52.01
N PRO A 197 24.52 -7.87 52.63
CA PRO A 197 25.16 -7.69 53.95
C PRO A 197 24.47 -8.41 55.11
N CYS A 198 23.21 -8.81 54.95
CA CYS A 198 22.46 -9.58 55.94
C CYS A 198 21.68 -10.72 55.25
N PRO A 199 21.08 -11.66 56.01
CA PRO A 199 20.20 -12.68 55.41
C PRO A 199 19.00 -12.03 54.69
N PRO A 200 18.80 -12.25 53.39
CA PRO A 200 17.74 -11.62 52.60
C PRO A 200 16.39 -12.32 52.84
N TYR A 201 15.80 -12.14 54.02
CA TYR A 201 14.47 -12.68 54.36
C TYR A 201 13.37 -12.14 53.45
N ALA A 202 13.49 -10.89 53.03
CA ALA A 202 12.61 -10.24 52.07
C ALA A 202 13.31 -10.16 50.71
N LEU A 203 12.99 -11.10 49.82
CA LEU A 203 13.59 -11.22 48.48
C LEU A 203 12.50 -11.21 47.39
N ALA A 204 12.63 -10.30 46.43
CA ALA A 204 11.71 -10.19 45.29
C ALA A 204 12.47 -10.06 43.97
N TRP A 205 12.04 -10.83 42.96
CA TRP A 205 12.55 -10.70 41.59
C TRP A 205 11.60 -9.79 40.79
N ALA A 206 12.07 -8.59 40.46
CA ALA A 206 11.41 -7.65 39.57
C ALA A 206 11.95 -7.80 38.14
N THR A 207 11.24 -7.29 37.13
CA THR A 207 11.58 -7.49 35.71
C THR A 207 13.01 -7.05 35.36
N ASN A 208 13.47 -5.94 35.94
CA ASN A 208 14.77 -5.33 35.65
C ASN A 208 15.76 -5.34 36.83
N SER A 209 15.36 -5.88 37.99
CA SER A 209 16.18 -5.81 39.21
C SER A 209 15.77 -6.84 40.25
N ILE A 210 16.61 -7.00 41.25
CA ILE A 210 16.42 -7.89 42.38
C ILE A 210 16.41 -7.04 43.63
N VAL A 211 15.32 -7.08 44.39
CA VAL A 211 15.17 -6.30 45.62
C VAL A 211 15.35 -7.24 46.81
N ALA A 212 16.33 -6.93 47.66
CA ALA A 212 16.64 -7.69 48.85
C ALA A 212 16.67 -6.79 50.09
N ALA A 213 16.14 -7.29 51.20
CA ALA A 213 16.18 -6.64 52.49
C ALA A 213 16.18 -7.67 53.63
N GLY A 214 16.63 -7.26 54.81
CA GLY A 214 16.65 -8.10 56.00
C GLY A 214 16.61 -7.33 57.31
N CYS A 215 17.39 -7.79 58.29
CA CYS A 215 17.37 -7.29 59.67
C CYS A 215 18.12 -5.97 59.88
N ASP A 216 18.94 -5.54 58.93
CA ASP A 216 19.72 -4.30 58.99
C ASP A 216 18.89 -3.03 58.66
N ARG A 217 17.60 -3.20 58.33
CA ARG A 217 16.66 -2.13 57.96
C ARG A 217 17.08 -1.39 56.68
N ARG A 218 17.81 -2.06 55.81
CA ARG A 218 18.20 -1.55 54.49
C ARG A 218 17.48 -2.34 53.40
N ILE A 219 17.10 -1.64 52.35
CA ILE A 219 16.54 -2.24 51.15
C ILE A 219 17.51 -1.93 50.01
N VAL A 220 18.04 -2.98 49.37
CA VAL A 220 18.98 -2.84 48.27
C VAL A 220 18.34 -3.38 47.01
N ALA A 221 18.30 -2.55 45.97
CA ALA A 221 17.91 -2.96 44.63
C ALA A 221 19.18 -3.22 43.81
N TYR A 222 19.35 -4.46 43.35
CA TYR A 222 20.42 -4.89 42.47
C TYR A 222 19.93 -4.94 41.03
N GLY A 223 20.76 -4.59 40.05
CA GLY A 223 20.46 -4.81 38.64
C GLY A 223 20.46 -6.30 38.27
N LYS A 224 20.15 -6.61 37.01
CA LYS A 224 20.08 -7.99 36.50
C LYS A 224 21.36 -8.81 36.73
N GLU A 225 22.52 -8.17 36.65
CA GLU A 225 23.83 -8.79 36.88
C GLU A 225 24.39 -8.55 38.30
N GLY A 226 23.54 -8.12 39.25
CA GLY A 226 23.91 -8.04 40.66
C GLY A 226 24.64 -6.77 41.11
N HIS A 227 24.86 -5.79 40.23
CA HIS A 227 25.37 -4.47 40.63
C HIS A 227 24.33 -3.71 41.47
N VAL A 228 24.73 -2.96 42.48
CA VAL A 228 23.81 -2.14 43.28
C VAL A 228 23.31 -0.98 42.44
N LEU A 229 22.00 -0.90 42.20
CA LEU A 229 21.35 0.24 41.55
C LEU A 229 21.03 1.33 42.58
N GLN A 230 20.33 0.95 43.65
CA GLN A 230 19.88 1.87 44.71
C GLN A 230 19.90 1.18 46.06
N THR A 231 20.15 1.96 47.11
CA THR A 231 20.07 1.53 48.51
C THR A 231 19.19 2.51 49.28
N PHE A 232 18.12 2.01 49.88
CA PHE A 232 17.24 2.75 50.78
C PHE A 232 17.59 2.35 52.23
N ASP A 233 18.20 3.29 52.98
CA ASP A 233 18.68 3.03 54.35
C ASP A 233 17.72 3.61 55.40
N TYR A 234 16.98 2.73 56.09
CA TYR A 234 16.08 3.09 57.20
C TYR A 234 16.68 2.76 58.57
N SER A 235 17.98 2.46 58.66
CA SER A 235 18.63 2.16 59.95
C SER A 235 18.56 3.30 60.97
N ARG A 236 18.35 4.53 60.49
CA ARG A 236 18.19 5.74 61.32
C ARG A 236 16.75 6.02 61.74
N ASP A 237 15.75 5.34 61.15
CA ASP A 237 14.35 5.48 61.55
C ASP A 237 14.09 4.56 62.78
N PRO A 238 13.81 5.13 63.96
CA PRO A 238 13.53 4.33 65.16
C PRO A 238 12.19 3.59 65.10
N GLN A 239 11.26 4.01 64.21
CA GLN A 239 9.98 3.33 64.02
C GLN A 239 10.11 2.11 63.10
N GLU A 240 11.11 2.07 62.23
CA GLU A 240 11.33 0.96 61.31
C GLU A 240 11.94 -0.25 62.04
N ARG A 241 11.39 -1.43 61.75
CA ARG A 241 11.86 -2.73 62.26
C ARG A 241 12.34 -3.61 61.10
N GLU A 242 12.61 -4.87 61.38
CA GLU A 242 13.11 -5.83 60.38
C GLU A 242 12.12 -6.07 59.23
N PHE A 243 12.66 -6.20 58.01
CA PHE A 243 11.89 -6.60 56.83
C PHE A 243 11.82 -8.13 56.75
N THR A 244 10.61 -8.66 56.73
CA THR A 244 10.38 -10.12 56.89
C THR A 244 9.93 -10.82 55.60
N THR A 245 9.32 -10.10 54.67
CA THR A 245 8.79 -10.65 53.42
C THR A 245 8.73 -9.57 52.35
N ALA A 246 8.94 -9.98 51.10
CA ALA A 246 8.75 -9.13 49.92
C ALA A 246 7.94 -9.89 48.87
N ALA A 247 7.15 -9.16 48.10
CA ALA A 247 6.45 -9.71 46.95
C ALA A 247 6.46 -8.71 45.78
N ALA A 248 6.94 -9.16 44.63
CA ALA A 248 6.82 -8.42 43.38
C ALA A 248 5.41 -8.58 42.81
N SER A 249 4.92 -7.54 42.15
CA SER A 249 3.71 -7.62 41.34
C SER A 249 3.92 -8.60 40.17
N PRO A 250 2.87 -9.18 39.59
CA PRO A 250 2.99 -10.13 38.46
C PRO A 250 3.69 -9.56 37.21
N GLY A 251 3.68 -8.23 37.05
CA GLY A 251 4.44 -7.52 36.02
C GLY A 251 5.86 -7.13 36.42
N GLY A 252 6.27 -7.37 37.67
CA GLY A 252 7.63 -7.09 38.17
C GLY A 252 7.99 -5.60 38.28
N GLN A 253 7.03 -4.68 38.14
CA GLN A 253 7.26 -3.23 38.16
C GLN A 253 6.89 -2.58 39.50
N SER A 254 6.35 -3.35 40.45
CA SER A 254 6.09 -2.87 41.81
C SER A 254 6.51 -3.93 42.80
N VAL A 255 7.15 -3.54 43.89
CA VAL A 255 7.60 -4.43 44.96
C VAL A 255 7.04 -3.92 46.27
N VAL A 256 6.44 -4.82 47.05
CA VAL A 256 5.94 -4.50 48.39
C VAL A 256 6.74 -5.27 49.42
N LEU A 257 7.23 -4.57 50.45
CA LEU A 257 7.93 -5.14 51.58
C LEU A 257 7.10 -5.01 52.84
N GLY A 258 7.02 -6.10 53.59
CA GLY A 258 6.37 -6.15 54.90
C GLY A 258 7.34 -5.81 56.02
N SER A 259 6.96 -4.84 56.85
CA SER A 259 7.66 -4.44 58.06
C SER A 259 6.70 -4.52 59.27
N TYR A 260 7.08 -3.96 60.41
CA TYR A 260 6.24 -3.80 61.59
C TYR A 260 5.28 -2.62 61.39
N ASP A 261 3.97 -2.86 61.49
CA ASP A 261 2.90 -1.86 61.31
C ASP A 261 2.88 -1.13 59.95
N ARG A 262 3.70 -1.58 58.98
CA ARG A 262 3.94 -0.85 57.73
C ARG A 262 4.13 -1.79 56.55
N LEU A 263 3.52 -1.42 55.41
CA LEU A 263 3.82 -1.97 54.09
C LEU A 263 4.51 -0.87 53.27
N ARG A 264 5.78 -1.10 52.89
CA ARG A 264 6.52 -0.19 52.01
C ARG A 264 6.33 -0.62 50.55
N VAL A 265 6.09 0.34 49.67
CA VAL A 265 5.77 0.10 48.26
C VAL A 265 6.78 0.81 47.39
N PHE A 266 7.46 0.09 46.52
CA PHE A 266 8.41 0.62 45.55
C PHE A 266 7.87 0.40 44.15
N ASN A 267 7.93 1.43 43.30
CA ASN A 267 7.49 1.36 41.92
C ASN A 267 8.67 1.65 41.00
N TRP A 268 8.80 0.84 39.96
CA TRP A 268 9.76 1.08 38.91
C TRP A 268 9.28 2.23 38.04
N SER A 269 10.14 3.23 37.83
CA SER A 269 9.91 4.33 36.88
C SER A 269 10.66 4.02 35.60
N PRO A 270 10.00 3.57 34.51
CA PRO A 270 10.67 3.13 33.28
C PRO A 270 11.55 4.24 32.68
N ARG A 271 11.03 5.47 32.63
CA ARG A 271 11.71 6.63 32.04
C ARG A 271 12.99 7.04 32.77
N ARG A 272 13.03 6.86 34.10
CA ARG A 272 14.20 7.21 34.91
C ARG A 272 15.11 6.01 35.21
N SER A 273 14.65 4.79 34.91
CA SER A 273 15.34 3.53 35.24
C SER A 273 15.74 3.43 36.71
N ILE A 274 14.88 3.92 37.61
CA ILE A 274 15.06 3.87 39.07
C ILE A 274 13.78 3.39 39.77
N TRP A 275 13.95 2.83 40.97
CA TRP A 275 12.87 2.60 41.92
C TRP A 275 12.53 3.88 42.68
N GLU A 276 11.24 4.21 42.68
CA GLU A 276 10.67 5.30 43.45
C GLU A 276 9.82 4.73 44.59
N GLU A 277 10.05 5.20 45.81
CA GLU A 277 9.24 4.83 46.97
C GLU A 277 7.88 5.56 46.89
N ALA A 278 6.79 4.79 46.89
CA ALA A 278 5.45 5.32 47.09
C ALA A 278 5.12 5.49 48.57
N LYS A 279 4.06 6.26 48.86
CA LYS A 279 3.60 6.48 50.23
C LYS A 279 3.38 5.14 50.95
N PRO A 280 4.11 4.86 52.05
CA PRO A 280 3.96 3.62 52.78
C PRO A 280 2.55 3.51 53.38
N LYS A 281 2.04 2.28 53.46
CA LYS A 281 0.75 2.00 54.10
C LYS A 281 0.99 1.63 55.55
N GLU A 282 0.74 2.59 56.44
CA GLU A 282 0.83 2.39 57.89
C GLU A 282 -0.53 1.93 58.44
N ILE A 283 -0.52 0.86 59.22
CA ILE A 283 -1.68 0.30 59.88
C ILE A 283 -1.28 0.01 61.32
N ALA A 284 -1.76 0.84 62.24
CA ALA A 284 -1.46 0.67 63.66
C ALA A 284 -1.93 -0.70 64.17
N ASN A 285 -1.09 -1.36 64.98
CA ASN A 285 -1.37 -2.66 65.60
C ASN A 285 -1.45 -3.84 64.61
N LEU A 286 -0.89 -3.71 63.41
CA LEU A 286 -0.71 -4.83 62.47
C LEU A 286 0.41 -5.78 62.94
N TYR A 287 1.34 -5.28 63.75
CA TYR A 287 2.61 -5.89 64.13
C TYR A 287 3.43 -6.29 62.89
N THR A 288 4.29 -7.30 63.03
CA THR A 288 5.09 -7.83 61.94
C THR A 288 4.21 -8.48 60.87
N VAL A 289 4.36 -8.03 59.63
CA VAL A 289 3.81 -8.73 58.46
C VAL A 289 4.59 -10.03 58.26
N THR A 290 3.90 -11.14 58.03
CA THR A 290 4.49 -12.49 58.06
C THR A 290 4.42 -13.21 56.72
N ALA A 291 3.49 -12.81 55.86
CA ALA A 291 3.36 -13.32 54.51
C ALA A 291 2.71 -12.25 53.61
N LEU A 292 3.14 -12.20 52.35
CA LEU A 292 2.54 -11.39 51.30
C LEU A 292 2.20 -12.27 50.11
N ALA A 293 1.05 -12.05 49.49
CA ALA A 293 0.64 -12.76 48.29
C ALA A 293 -0.14 -11.83 47.33
N TRP A 294 0.43 -11.64 46.14
CA TRP A 294 -0.24 -10.95 45.05
C TRP A 294 -1.21 -11.89 44.32
N LYS A 295 -2.39 -11.37 43.98
CA LYS A 295 -3.25 -11.98 42.96
C LYS A 295 -2.53 -11.91 41.62
N ARG A 296 -2.64 -12.93 40.76
CA ARG A 296 -1.85 -13.03 39.52
C ARG A 296 -2.21 -12.01 38.46
N ASP A 297 -3.41 -11.44 38.52
CA ASP A 297 -3.79 -10.28 37.70
C ASP A 297 -3.20 -8.94 38.21
N GLY A 298 -2.58 -8.91 39.39
CA GLY A 298 -2.02 -7.69 39.99
C GLY A 298 -3.04 -6.75 40.65
N SER A 299 -4.32 -7.10 40.66
CA SER A 299 -5.39 -6.24 41.19
C SER A 299 -5.47 -6.22 42.71
N ARG A 300 -4.95 -7.25 43.39
CA ARG A 300 -5.05 -7.40 44.84
C ARG A 300 -3.77 -7.91 45.47
N LEU A 301 -3.51 -7.40 46.67
CA LEU A 301 -2.45 -7.86 47.55
C LEU A 301 -3.06 -8.29 48.88
N CYS A 302 -2.66 -9.46 49.37
CA CYS A 302 -3.03 -9.91 50.72
C CYS A 302 -1.80 -9.91 51.63
N ALA A 303 -1.96 -9.41 52.85
CA ALA A 303 -0.94 -9.38 53.89
C ALA A 303 -1.40 -10.16 55.13
N GLY A 304 -0.60 -11.12 55.57
CA GLY A 304 -0.83 -11.91 56.78
C GLY A 304 0.01 -11.38 57.94
N THR A 305 -0.53 -11.36 59.15
CA THR A 305 0.11 -10.73 60.32
C THR A 305 0.56 -11.74 61.38
N LEU A 306 1.40 -11.29 62.32
CA LEU A 306 1.83 -12.07 63.47
C LEU A 306 0.67 -12.51 64.37
N CYS A 307 -0.38 -11.70 64.49
CA CYS A 307 -1.56 -11.99 65.29
C CYS A 307 -2.62 -12.79 64.51
N GLY A 308 -2.30 -13.34 63.33
CA GLY A 308 -3.23 -14.17 62.54
C GLY A 308 -4.22 -13.40 61.68
N GLY A 309 -4.12 -12.07 61.65
CA GLY A 309 -4.92 -11.23 60.76
C GLY A 309 -4.54 -11.42 59.30
N VAL A 310 -5.51 -11.34 58.40
CA VAL A 310 -5.28 -11.31 56.94
C VAL A 310 -6.01 -10.12 56.34
N GLU A 311 -5.24 -9.15 55.88
CA GLU A 311 -5.74 -7.92 55.27
C GLU A 311 -5.63 -8.01 53.75
N GLN A 312 -6.70 -7.63 53.04
CA GLN A 312 -6.75 -7.56 51.59
C GLN A 312 -6.75 -6.11 51.12
N PHE A 313 -5.89 -5.80 50.15
CA PHE A 313 -5.73 -4.48 49.55
C PHE A 313 -6.09 -4.52 48.07
N ASP A 314 -6.81 -3.50 47.63
CA ASP A 314 -6.98 -3.12 46.24
C ASP A 314 -5.71 -2.44 45.76
N CYS A 315 -5.25 -2.83 44.57
CA CYS A 315 -3.99 -2.39 44.03
C CYS A 315 -4.23 -1.81 42.64
N CYS A 316 -4.00 -0.51 42.51
CA CYS A 316 -4.01 0.16 41.21
C CYS A 316 -3.02 1.32 41.20
N LEU A 317 -2.54 1.66 40.00
CA LEU A 317 -1.80 2.90 39.73
C LEU A 317 -2.79 4.00 39.36
N ARG A 318 -3.65 3.71 38.38
CA ARG A 318 -4.71 4.58 37.89
C ARG A 318 -5.92 3.76 37.45
N ARG A 319 -7.10 4.35 37.57
CA ARG A 319 -8.35 3.81 36.99
C ARG A 319 -8.96 4.85 36.07
N SER A 320 -9.47 4.41 34.94
CA SER A 320 -10.21 5.26 34.02
C SER A 320 -11.41 4.51 33.47
N ILE A 321 -12.53 5.19 33.31
CA ILE A 321 -13.72 4.63 32.69
C ILE A 321 -13.73 5.07 31.22
N TYR A 322 -13.72 4.10 30.31
CA TYR A 322 -13.78 4.33 28.87
C TYR A 322 -15.23 4.23 28.38
N LYS A 323 -15.73 5.32 27.78
CA LYS A 323 -17.10 5.47 27.22
C LYS A 323 -18.24 5.00 28.16
N ASN A 324 -18.07 5.11 29.49
CA ASN A 324 -19.02 4.62 30.51
C ASN A 324 -19.41 3.13 30.40
N LYS A 325 -18.68 2.33 29.63
CA LYS A 325 -18.95 0.90 29.39
C LYS A 325 -17.80 0.00 29.83
N PHE A 326 -16.57 0.50 29.83
CA PHE A 326 -15.40 -0.28 30.19
C PHE A 326 -14.62 0.41 31.30
N GLU A 327 -14.19 -0.35 32.30
CA GLU A 327 -13.27 0.10 33.35
C GLU A 327 -11.87 -0.39 33.01
N LEU A 328 -10.93 0.55 32.82
CA LEU A 328 -9.51 0.29 32.63
C LEU A 328 -8.79 0.48 33.96
N THR A 329 -8.29 -0.61 34.55
CA THR A 329 -7.53 -0.60 35.81
C THR A 329 -6.06 -0.89 35.51
N TYR A 330 -5.22 0.13 35.61
CA TYR A 330 -3.78 0.00 35.43
C TYR A 330 -3.17 -0.55 36.73
N VAL A 331 -2.66 -1.77 36.67
CA VAL A 331 -2.02 -2.49 37.80
C VAL A 331 -0.49 -2.42 37.72
N GLY A 332 0.07 -2.13 36.55
CA GLY A 332 1.47 -1.80 36.33
C GLY A 332 1.60 -0.80 35.18
N PRO A 333 2.73 -0.09 35.01
CA PRO A 333 3.03 0.58 33.75
C PRO A 333 2.82 -0.32 32.52
N SER A 334 3.20 -1.60 32.58
CA SER A 334 3.07 -2.57 31.47
C SER A 334 1.84 -3.48 31.54
N GLN A 335 0.91 -3.24 32.46
CA GLN A 335 -0.23 -4.14 32.68
C GLN A 335 -1.53 -3.39 33.03
N VAL A 336 -2.58 -3.67 32.25
CA VAL A 336 -3.90 -3.06 32.34
C VAL A 336 -4.98 -4.14 32.36
N ILE A 337 -5.93 -4.03 33.28
CA ILE A 337 -7.12 -4.89 33.32
C ILE A 337 -8.27 -4.12 32.68
N VAL A 338 -8.86 -4.66 31.62
CA VAL A 338 -10.05 -4.10 30.97
C VAL A 338 -11.26 -4.91 31.38
N LYS A 339 -12.21 -4.26 32.04
CA LYS A 339 -13.46 -4.87 32.50
C LYS A 339 -14.64 -4.25 31.76
N ASN A 340 -15.44 -5.07 31.11
CA ASN A 340 -16.73 -4.65 30.59
C ASN A 340 -17.73 -4.51 31.76
N LEU A 341 -18.36 -3.35 31.89
CA LEU A 341 -19.29 -3.05 32.98
C LEU A 341 -20.66 -3.72 32.81
N SER A 342 -21.09 -4.01 31.57
CA SER A 342 -22.38 -4.66 31.30
C SER A 342 -22.30 -6.18 31.42
N SER A 343 -21.29 -6.81 30.80
CA SER A 343 -21.10 -8.27 30.84
C SER A 343 -20.31 -8.76 32.06
N GLY A 344 -19.52 -7.89 32.69
CA GLY A 344 -18.59 -8.25 33.76
C GLY A 344 -17.31 -8.96 33.28
N THR A 345 -17.14 -9.19 31.97
CA THR A 345 -15.96 -9.86 31.40
C THR A 345 -14.70 -9.04 31.65
N ARG A 346 -13.58 -9.71 31.95
CA ARG A 346 -12.30 -9.08 32.27
C ARG A 346 -11.20 -9.65 31.38
N VAL A 347 -10.41 -8.78 30.78
CA VAL A 347 -9.23 -9.14 29.97
C VAL A 347 -8.01 -8.45 30.57
N VAL A 348 -6.92 -9.19 30.75
CA VAL A 348 -5.66 -8.68 31.30
C VAL A 348 -4.70 -8.44 30.14
N LEU A 349 -4.50 -7.17 29.80
CA LEU A 349 -3.52 -6.73 28.83
C LEU A 349 -2.15 -6.59 29.52
N LYS A 350 -1.16 -7.37 29.12
CA LYS A 350 0.21 -7.30 29.66
C LYS A 350 1.20 -7.25 28.50
N SER A 351 2.12 -6.28 28.51
CA SER A 351 3.25 -6.28 27.58
C SER A 351 4.24 -7.39 27.98
N HIS A 352 4.56 -8.27 27.04
CA HIS A 352 5.58 -9.32 27.10
C HIS A 352 6.98 -8.71 27.24
N TYR A 353 7.24 -7.59 26.56
CA TYR A 353 8.52 -6.87 26.62
C TYR A 353 8.64 -5.97 27.85
N GLY A 354 7.53 -5.74 28.58
CA GLY A 354 7.51 -4.91 29.78
C GLY A 354 7.49 -3.41 29.52
N TYR A 355 7.16 -2.98 28.29
CA TYR A 355 6.98 -1.57 27.94
C TYR A 355 5.75 -0.96 28.60
N GLU A 356 5.78 0.35 28.81
CA GLU A 356 4.67 1.08 29.43
C GLU A 356 3.50 1.22 28.44
N VAL A 357 2.30 0.86 28.87
CA VAL A 357 1.06 1.01 28.09
C VAL A 357 0.56 2.45 28.26
N GLU A 358 0.79 3.26 27.23
CA GLU A 358 0.49 4.69 27.24
C GLU A 358 -1.02 4.95 27.09
N GLU A 359 -1.63 4.32 26.09
CA GLU A 359 -3.03 4.48 25.71
C GLU A 359 -3.70 3.14 25.39
N VAL A 360 -4.98 2.98 25.76
CA VAL A 360 -5.83 1.82 25.41
C VAL A 360 -7.13 2.32 24.78
N LYS A 361 -7.46 1.83 23.59
CA LYS A 361 -8.68 2.12 22.81
C LYS A 361 -9.50 0.84 22.63
N ILE A 362 -10.82 0.97 22.66
CA ILE A 362 -11.76 -0.12 22.38
C ILE A 362 -12.56 0.26 21.13
N LEU A 363 -12.37 -0.52 20.06
CA LEU A 363 -12.81 -0.27 18.69
C LEU A 363 -13.66 -1.44 18.15
N GLY A 364 -14.16 -1.30 16.91
CA GLY A 364 -14.92 -2.34 16.19
C GLY A 364 -16.13 -2.88 16.96
N LYS A 365 -17.17 -2.04 17.13
CA LYS A 365 -18.41 -2.39 17.84
C LYS A 365 -18.20 -2.95 19.26
N GLU A 366 -17.20 -2.44 19.98
CA GLU A 366 -16.93 -2.78 21.40
C GLU A 366 -16.30 -4.16 21.62
N ARG A 367 -15.76 -4.78 20.57
CA ARG A 367 -15.14 -6.12 20.60
C ARG A 367 -13.62 -6.09 20.65
N TYR A 368 -12.98 -5.16 19.94
CA TYR A 368 -11.52 -5.20 19.75
C TYR A 368 -10.81 -4.14 20.59
N LEU A 369 -9.66 -4.50 21.12
CA LEU A 369 -8.82 -3.66 21.96
C LEU A 369 -7.50 -3.37 21.24
N VAL A 370 -7.09 -2.10 21.26
CA VAL A 370 -5.83 -1.63 20.71
C VAL A 370 -5.11 -0.82 21.79
N ALA A 371 -3.87 -1.13 22.10
CA ALA A 371 -3.09 -0.40 23.07
C ALA A 371 -1.67 -0.11 22.57
N HIS A 372 -1.17 1.10 22.84
CA HIS A 372 0.13 1.55 22.37
C HIS A 372 1.14 1.54 23.53
N THR A 373 2.35 1.10 23.22
CA THR A 373 3.54 1.32 24.05
C THR A 373 4.52 2.22 23.31
N SER A 374 5.72 2.45 23.88
CA SER A 374 6.77 3.22 23.20
C SER A 374 7.22 2.60 21.87
N ASP A 375 7.21 1.27 21.77
CA ASP A 375 7.82 0.51 20.67
C ASP A 375 6.97 -0.65 20.17
N THR A 376 5.82 -0.93 20.77
CA THR A 376 4.93 -2.05 20.43
C THR A 376 3.47 -1.64 20.39
N LEU A 377 2.68 -2.41 19.64
CA LEU A 377 1.24 -2.30 19.56
C LEU A 377 0.63 -3.60 20.09
N LEU A 378 -0.29 -3.49 21.06
CA LEU A 378 -1.05 -4.62 21.57
C LEU A 378 -2.45 -4.62 20.96
N LEU A 379 -2.84 -5.75 20.41
CA LEU A 379 -4.14 -5.99 19.79
C LEU A 379 -4.85 -7.11 20.52
N GLY A 380 -6.18 -7.04 20.61
CA GLY A 380 -6.93 -8.07 21.32
C GLY A 380 -8.37 -8.17 20.88
N ASP A 381 -8.89 -9.38 20.80
CA ASP A 381 -10.33 -9.64 20.68
C ASP A 381 -10.90 -10.03 22.05
N LEU A 382 -11.84 -9.23 22.56
CA LEU A 382 -12.46 -9.43 23.87
C LEU A 382 -13.38 -10.64 23.92
N ASN A 383 -13.86 -11.15 22.77
CA ASN A 383 -14.72 -12.34 22.71
C ASN A 383 -13.90 -13.63 22.73
N THR A 384 -12.83 -13.70 21.92
CA THR A 384 -11.96 -14.88 21.84
C THR A 384 -10.83 -14.87 22.87
N ASN A 385 -10.61 -13.76 23.59
CA ASN A 385 -9.50 -13.52 24.52
C ASN A 385 -8.10 -13.70 23.91
N ARG A 386 -7.98 -13.63 22.57
CA ARG A 386 -6.70 -13.68 21.87
C ARG A 386 -6.07 -12.29 21.90
N LEU A 387 -4.88 -12.20 22.49
CA LEU A 387 -4.07 -10.99 22.56
C LEU A 387 -2.78 -11.18 21.76
N SER A 388 -2.34 -10.13 21.08
CA SER A 388 -1.13 -10.07 20.26
C SER A 388 -0.33 -8.83 20.65
N GLU A 389 0.99 -8.91 20.72
CA GLU A 389 1.88 -7.75 20.86
C GLU A 389 2.93 -7.75 19.76
N ILE A 390 2.83 -6.80 18.84
CA ILE A 390 3.73 -6.65 17.69
C ILE A 390 4.70 -5.48 17.92
N ALA A 391 5.89 -5.56 17.34
CA ALA A 391 6.79 -4.40 17.27
C ALA A 391 6.19 -3.31 16.37
N TRP A 392 6.10 -2.07 16.86
CA TRP A 392 5.47 -0.94 16.17
C TRP A 392 6.11 0.38 16.64
N GLN A 393 7.00 0.95 15.82
CA GLN A 393 7.74 2.17 16.15
C GLN A 393 7.36 3.33 15.22
N GLY A 394 7.21 4.54 15.78
CA GLY A 394 7.32 5.79 15.00
C GLY A 394 6.14 6.20 14.10
N SER A 395 4.91 5.76 14.37
CA SER A 395 3.73 6.04 13.53
C SER A 395 3.06 7.41 13.72
N GLY A 396 3.38 8.14 14.79
CA GLY A 396 2.78 9.45 15.08
C GLY A 396 1.26 9.44 15.37
N GLY A 397 0.65 8.26 15.55
CA GLY A 397 -0.78 8.12 15.88
C GLY A 397 -1.75 8.23 14.69
N ASN A 398 -1.27 8.11 13.44
CA ASN A 398 -2.09 8.22 12.23
C ASN A 398 -2.63 6.87 11.71
N GLU A 399 -2.58 5.80 12.50
CA GLU A 399 -3.03 4.47 12.08
C GLU A 399 -4.55 4.37 11.98
N LYS A 400 -5.04 3.67 10.95
CA LYS A 400 -6.45 3.30 10.82
C LYS A 400 -6.61 1.78 10.90
N TYR A 401 -7.51 1.34 11.76
CA TYR A 401 -7.76 -0.07 12.06
C TYR A 401 -9.06 -0.53 11.42
N PHE A 402 -9.03 -1.66 10.71
CA PHE A 402 -10.21 -2.34 10.19
C PHE A 402 -10.33 -3.73 10.82
N PHE A 403 -11.57 -4.06 11.20
CA PHE A 403 -11.92 -5.19 12.06
C PHE A 403 -13.01 -6.08 11.45
N GLU A 404 -13.20 -6.01 10.13
CA GLU A 404 -14.26 -6.73 9.43
C GLU A 404 -13.97 -8.23 9.38
N ASN A 405 -12.70 -8.62 9.30
CA ASN A 405 -12.27 -10.01 9.34
C ASN A 405 -12.05 -10.43 10.80
N GLU A 406 -12.69 -11.52 11.25
CA GLU A 406 -12.68 -11.89 12.67
C GLU A 406 -11.30 -12.34 13.19
N ASN A 407 -10.50 -12.94 12.31
CA ASN A 407 -9.19 -13.51 12.68
C ASN A 407 -8.02 -12.51 12.55
N VAL A 408 -8.24 -11.36 11.90
CA VAL A 408 -7.16 -10.45 11.48
C VAL A 408 -7.47 -9.00 11.78
N CYS A 409 -6.51 -8.29 12.34
CA CYS A 409 -6.51 -6.83 12.36
C CYS A 409 -5.75 -6.28 11.16
N MET A 410 -6.41 -5.42 10.37
CA MET A 410 -5.79 -4.70 9.27
C MET A 410 -5.41 -3.29 9.73
N ILE A 411 -4.12 -2.97 9.68
CA ILE A 411 -3.57 -1.68 10.13
C ILE A 411 -3.05 -0.92 8.92
N PHE A 412 -3.65 0.23 8.63
CA PHE A 412 -3.16 1.13 7.59
C PHE A 412 -2.35 2.26 8.21
N ASN A 413 -1.11 2.44 7.73
CA ASN A 413 -0.25 3.54 8.13
C ASN A 413 0.59 3.99 6.92
N ALA A 414 0.61 5.29 6.62
CA ALA A 414 1.43 5.91 5.58
C ALA A 414 1.41 5.23 4.18
N GLY A 415 0.28 4.63 3.78
CA GLY A 415 0.13 3.92 2.49
C GLY A 415 0.58 2.46 2.49
N GLU A 416 0.89 1.92 3.67
CA GLU A 416 1.15 0.50 3.90
C GLU A 416 0.01 -0.13 4.71
N LEU A 417 -0.35 -1.35 4.34
CA LEU A 417 -1.29 -2.21 5.04
C LEU A 417 -0.50 -3.33 5.71
N THR A 418 -0.55 -3.39 7.04
CA THR A 418 0.02 -4.49 7.83
C THR A 418 -1.10 -5.38 8.37
N LEU A 419 -0.92 -6.69 8.24
CA LEU A 419 -1.86 -7.71 8.72
C LEU A 419 -1.35 -8.36 10.00
N VAL A 420 -2.22 -8.45 11.02
CA VAL A 420 -1.88 -9.06 12.31
C VAL A 420 -2.94 -10.07 12.70
N GLU A 421 -2.53 -11.31 12.92
CA GLU A 421 -3.40 -12.39 13.41
C GLU A 421 -3.63 -12.23 14.92
N TYR A 422 -4.88 -12.31 15.37
CA TYR A 422 -5.14 -12.31 16.81
C TYR A 422 -4.60 -13.60 17.47
N GLY A 423 -3.74 -13.43 18.47
CA GLY A 423 -3.03 -14.50 19.16
C GLY A 423 -1.60 -14.76 18.67
N SER A 424 -1.19 -14.14 17.56
CA SER A 424 0.20 -14.15 17.09
C SER A 424 0.91 -12.83 17.43
N ASN A 425 2.11 -12.91 18.00
CA ASN A 425 2.93 -11.72 18.33
C ASN A 425 3.77 -11.21 17.15
N ASP A 426 3.65 -11.83 15.98
CA ASP A 426 4.33 -11.43 14.75
C ASP A 426 3.33 -10.86 13.73
N SER A 427 3.77 -9.89 12.93
CA SER A 427 3.00 -9.45 11.76
C SER A 427 3.01 -10.53 10.69
N LEU A 428 1.85 -10.87 10.11
CA LEU A 428 1.74 -11.84 9.02
C LEU A 428 2.43 -11.35 7.74
N GLY A 429 2.33 -10.05 7.47
CA GLY A 429 2.90 -9.44 6.28
C GLY A 429 2.49 -7.96 6.17
N SER A 430 3.27 -7.21 5.39
CA SER A 430 2.97 -5.82 5.04
C SER A 430 2.97 -5.66 3.53
N VAL A 431 1.95 -4.99 2.99
CA VAL A 431 1.84 -4.67 1.56
C VAL A 431 1.59 -3.18 1.37
N ARG A 432 2.15 -2.61 0.30
CA ARG A 432 1.88 -1.21 -0.06
C ARG A 432 0.61 -1.13 -0.89
N THR A 433 -0.37 -0.35 -0.42
CA THR A 433 -1.62 -0.10 -1.15
C THR A 433 -2.24 1.23 -0.72
N GLU A 434 -2.71 2.00 -1.71
CA GLU A 434 -3.40 3.28 -1.46
C GLU A 434 -4.90 3.08 -1.18
N PHE A 435 -5.43 1.87 -1.42
CA PHE A 435 -6.84 1.56 -1.29
C PHE A 435 -7.16 1.15 0.14
N MET A 436 -7.85 2.02 0.88
CA MET A 436 -8.27 1.75 2.27
C MET A 436 -9.63 1.06 2.39
N ASN A 437 -10.34 0.85 1.28
CA ASN A 437 -11.69 0.29 1.30
C ASN A 437 -11.60 -1.25 1.49
N PRO A 438 -12.21 -1.83 2.54
CA PRO A 438 -12.24 -3.29 2.74
C PRO A 438 -12.81 -4.07 1.56
N HIS A 439 -13.72 -3.49 0.78
CA HIS A 439 -14.23 -4.14 -0.44
C HIS A 439 -13.20 -4.28 -1.57
N LEU A 440 -12.04 -3.64 -1.45
CA LEU A 440 -10.93 -3.72 -2.41
C LEU A 440 -9.77 -4.58 -1.87
N ILE A 441 -9.96 -5.22 -0.72
CA ILE A 441 -8.95 -6.05 -0.05
C ILE A 441 -9.62 -7.26 0.57
N SER A 442 -9.21 -8.45 0.16
CA SER A 442 -9.71 -9.70 0.72
C SER A 442 -8.57 -10.44 1.42
N VAL A 443 -8.74 -10.70 2.72
CA VAL A 443 -7.80 -11.48 3.53
C VAL A 443 -8.54 -12.73 3.99
N ARG A 444 -7.92 -13.91 3.83
CA ARG A 444 -8.45 -15.19 4.33
C ARG A 444 -7.39 -15.86 5.16
N ILE A 445 -7.70 -16.14 6.43
CA ILE A 445 -6.77 -16.77 7.39
C ILE A 445 -7.50 -17.89 8.11
N ASN A 446 -7.19 -19.12 7.71
CA ASN A 446 -7.56 -20.36 8.39
C ASN A 446 -9.07 -20.44 8.76
N GLU A 447 -9.94 -19.88 7.92
CA GLU A 447 -11.40 -19.94 8.08
C GLU A 447 -11.93 -21.32 7.66
N ARG A 448 -11.41 -21.85 6.55
CA ARG A 448 -11.73 -23.17 6.00
C ARG A 448 -10.47 -23.79 5.37
N CYS A 449 -10.11 -24.99 5.81
CA CYS A 449 -8.90 -25.69 5.35
C CYS A 449 -9.28 -26.93 4.52
N GLN A 450 -8.66 -27.07 3.35
CA GLN A 450 -8.74 -28.30 2.56
C GLN A 450 -7.86 -29.39 3.18
N ARG A 451 -8.26 -30.65 3.01
CA ARG A 451 -7.52 -31.79 3.53
C ARG A 451 -6.12 -31.87 2.90
N GLY A 452 -5.09 -31.58 3.69
CA GLY A 452 -3.68 -31.57 3.25
C GLY A 452 -3.01 -30.20 3.30
N MET A 453 -3.76 -29.11 3.51
CA MET A 453 -3.23 -27.75 3.72
C MET A 453 -3.65 -27.26 5.12
N GLU A 454 -2.80 -27.45 6.12
CA GLU A 454 -3.11 -27.07 7.51
C GLU A 454 -3.20 -25.55 7.72
N ASP A 455 -2.43 -24.77 6.94
CA ASP A 455 -2.45 -23.31 6.96
C ASP A 455 -2.83 -22.76 5.58
N ASN A 456 -3.88 -21.94 5.53
CA ASN A 456 -4.33 -21.20 4.35
C ASN A 456 -4.44 -19.72 4.70
N LYS A 457 -3.39 -18.95 4.38
CA LYS A 457 -3.32 -17.51 4.66
C LYS A 457 -3.02 -16.76 3.37
N LYS A 458 -4.03 -16.15 2.76
CA LYS A 458 -3.92 -15.45 1.47
C LYS A 458 -4.49 -14.05 1.53
N LEU A 459 -3.94 -13.18 0.71
CA LEU A 459 -4.33 -11.77 0.59
C LEU A 459 -4.51 -11.42 -0.89
N ALA A 460 -5.68 -10.91 -1.28
CA ALA A 460 -5.89 -10.24 -2.56
C ALA A 460 -6.13 -8.75 -2.34
N TYR A 461 -5.42 -7.88 -3.05
CA TYR A 461 -5.55 -6.44 -2.91
C TYR A 461 -5.24 -5.71 -4.21
N LEU A 462 -5.69 -4.45 -4.33
CA LEU A 462 -5.36 -3.59 -5.46
C LEU A 462 -3.99 -2.93 -5.29
N VAL A 463 -3.12 -3.11 -6.29
CA VAL A 463 -1.86 -2.37 -6.44
C VAL A 463 -2.15 -0.99 -7.03
N ASP A 464 -3.01 -0.95 -8.05
CA ASP A 464 -3.57 0.26 -8.65
C ASP A 464 -5.06 0.02 -8.98
N ILE A 465 -5.74 1.00 -9.58
CA ILE A 465 -7.20 0.93 -9.83
C ILE A 465 -7.59 -0.21 -10.80
N LYS A 466 -6.64 -0.80 -11.52
CA LYS A 466 -6.80 -1.79 -12.59
C LYS A 466 -6.04 -3.11 -12.33
N THR A 467 -5.15 -3.15 -11.34
CA THR A 467 -4.25 -4.27 -11.10
C THR A 467 -4.49 -4.87 -9.71
N ILE A 468 -4.87 -6.16 -9.67
CA ILE A 468 -5.05 -6.95 -8.44
C ILE A 468 -3.80 -7.81 -8.23
N ALA A 469 -3.25 -7.86 -7.02
CA ALA A 469 -2.20 -8.79 -6.62
C ALA A 469 -2.73 -9.79 -5.59
N ILE A 470 -2.29 -11.04 -5.67
CA ILE A 470 -2.68 -12.14 -4.79
C ILE A 470 -1.42 -12.70 -4.13
N VAL A 471 -1.29 -12.55 -2.82
CA VAL A 471 -0.09 -12.91 -2.04
C VAL A 471 -0.39 -14.10 -1.12
N ASP A 472 0.52 -15.07 -1.10
CA ASP A 472 0.58 -16.07 -0.05
C ASP A 472 1.29 -15.46 1.18
N LEU A 473 0.58 -15.34 2.29
CA LEU A 473 1.12 -14.73 3.51
C LEU A 473 2.04 -15.68 4.28
N ILE A 474 1.99 -16.99 4.01
CA ILE A 474 2.89 -17.98 4.65
C ILE A 474 4.24 -17.95 3.93
N GLY A 475 4.21 -18.06 2.59
CA GLY A 475 5.41 -18.01 1.77
C GLY A 475 5.99 -16.61 1.56
N GLY A 476 5.18 -15.56 1.79
CA GLY A 476 5.59 -14.16 1.59
C GLY A 476 5.78 -13.76 0.12
N TYR A 477 5.27 -14.55 -0.84
CA TYR A 477 5.42 -14.31 -2.27
C TYR A 477 4.08 -14.04 -2.97
N ASN A 478 4.13 -13.33 -4.09
CA ASN A 478 2.97 -13.06 -4.93
C ASN A 478 2.63 -14.31 -5.77
N ILE A 479 1.46 -14.88 -5.56
CA ILE A 479 0.91 -16.02 -6.32
C ILE A 479 0.54 -15.58 -7.74
N GLY A 480 0.01 -14.37 -7.90
CA GLY A 480 -0.42 -13.89 -9.21
C GLY A 480 -0.85 -12.42 -9.24
N THR A 481 -0.65 -11.79 -10.40
CA THR A 481 -1.05 -10.41 -10.67
C THR A 481 -2.04 -10.39 -11.83
N ILE A 482 -3.20 -9.76 -11.64
CA ILE A 482 -4.27 -9.67 -12.64
C ILE A 482 -4.39 -8.23 -13.12
N SER A 483 -4.06 -7.98 -14.38
CA SER A 483 -4.33 -6.71 -15.05
C SER A 483 -5.72 -6.70 -15.69
N HIS A 484 -6.51 -5.66 -15.41
CA HIS A 484 -7.86 -5.47 -15.94
C HIS A 484 -8.00 -4.13 -16.68
N GLU A 485 -8.77 -4.09 -17.76
CA GLU A 485 -8.88 -2.89 -18.60
C GLU A 485 -9.67 -1.76 -17.92
N SER A 486 -10.73 -2.13 -17.20
CA SER A 486 -11.60 -1.24 -16.43
C SER A 486 -11.18 -1.18 -14.96
N ARG A 487 -11.67 -0.15 -14.27
CA ARG A 487 -11.41 0.08 -12.84
C ARG A 487 -12.11 -1.00 -12.01
N VAL A 488 -11.42 -1.68 -11.11
CA VAL A 488 -12.00 -2.63 -10.16
C VAL A 488 -12.63 -1.86 -9.01
N ASP A 489 -13.87 -2.19 -8.63
CA ASP A 489 -14.61 -1.52 -7.57
C ASP A 489 -14.97 -2.42 -6.38
N TRP A 490 -14.83 -3.74 -6.54
CA TRP A 490 -15.05 -4.74 -5.49
C TRP A 490 -14.26 -6.02 -5.81
N LEU A 491 -13.71 -6.71 -4.79
CA LEU A 491 -13.08 -8.02 -4.92
C LEU A 491 -13.21 -8.87 -3.65
N GLU A 492 -13.26 -10.19 -3.80
CA GLU A 492 -13.40 -11.13 -2.68
C GLU A 492 -12.83 -12.53 -3.03
N LEU A 493 -11.93 -13.04 -2.18
CA LEU A 493 -11.48 -14.43 -2.19
C LEU A 493 -12.51 -15.33 -1.51
N ASN A 494 -12.67 -16.56 -1.99
CA ASN A 494 -13.40 -17.59 -1.23
C ASN A 494 -12.62 -18.02 0.03
N GLU A 495 -13.28 -18.68 0.98
CA GLU A 495 -12.69 -19.04 2.29
C GLU A 495 -11.45 -19.95 2.17
N THR A 496 -11.40 -20.80 1.15
CA THR A 496 -10.26 -21.67 0.81
C THR A 496 -9.19 -20.94 -0.03
N GLY A 497 -9.48 -19.73 -0.51
CA GLY A 497 -8.55 -18.84 -1.21
C GLY A 497 -7.98 -19.39 -2.52
N HIS A 498 -8.71 -20.26 -3.22
CA HIS A 498 -8.32 -20.77 -4.55
C HIS A 498 -9.06 -20.05 -5.69
N LYS A 499 -10.14 -19.32 -5.38
CA LYS A 499 -10.93 -18.52 -6.34
C LYS A 499 -11.05 -17.08 -5.88
N LEU A 500 -10.91 -16.16 -6.82
CA LEU A 500 -11.08 -14.73 -6.62
C LEU A 500 -12.24 -14.24 -7.49
N LEU A 501 -13.19 -13.55 -6.88
CA LEU A 501 -14.17 -12.75 -7.60
C LEU A 501 -13.77 -11.28 -7.59
N PHE A 502 -13.99 -10.60 -8.70
CA PHE A 502 -13.88 -9.15 -8.74
C PHE A 502 -14.88 -8.53 -9.71
N ARG A 503 -15.34 -7.32 -9.38
CA ARG A 503 -16.28 -6.54 -10.18
C ARG A 503 -15.59 -5.28 -10.70
N ASP A 504 -15.86 -4.95 -11.96
CA ASP A 504 -15.41 -3.69 -12.54
C ASP A 504 -16.44 -2.56 -12.36
N ARG A 505 -16.02 -1.32 -12.61
CA ARG A 505 -16.88 -0.13 -12.53
C ARG A 505 -18.01 -0.13 -13.59
N LYS A 506 -17.98 -1.04 -14.57
CA LYS A 506 -19.08 -1.28 -15.52
C LYS A 506 -20.07 -2.33 -14.98
N LEU A 507 -19.92 -2.75 -13.72
CA LEU A 507 -20.69 -3.77 -13.01
C LEU A 507 -20.54 -5.18 -13.60
N ARG A 508 -19.43 -5.47 -14.29
CA ARG A 508 -19.14 -6.81 -14.83
C ARG A 508 -18.44 -7.64 -13.77
N LEU A 509 -18.96 -8.84 -13.50
CA LEU A 509 -18.41 -9.78 -12.53
C LEU A 509 -17.49 -10.77 -13.23
N HIS A 510 -16.28 -10.91 -12.70
CA HIS A 510 -15.25 -11.82 -13.18
C HIS A 510 -14.89 -12.83 -12.09
N LEU A 511 -14.68 -14.07 -12.51
CA LEU A 511 -14.09 -15.13 -11.70
C LEU A 511 -12.67 -15.37 -12.20
N TYR A 512 -11.74 -15.44 -11.28
CA TYR A 512 -10.36 -15.80 -11.50
C TYR A 512 -10.02 -17.02 -10.66
N ASP A 513 -9.61 -18.10 -11.33
CA ASP A 513 -9.09 -19.29 -10.68
C ASP A 513 -7.57 -19.14 -10.52
N ILE A 514 -7.10 -19.25 -9.28
CA ILE A 514 -5.71 -19.01 -8.91
C ILE A 514 -4.81 -20.16 -9.38
N GLU A 515 -5.30 -21.39 -9.39
CA GLU A 515 -4.50 -22.55 -9.79
C GLU A 515 -4.36 -22.64 -11.31
N SER A 516 -5.46 -22.48 -12.05
CA SER A 516 -5.45 -22.52 -13.52
C SER A 516 -5.02 -21.19 -14.16
N CYS A 517 -4.91 -20.12 -13.38
CA CYS A 517 -4.73 -18.74 -13.87
C CYS A 517 -5.78 -18.32 -14.91
N SER A 518 -6.95 -18.96 -14.90
CA SER A 518 -8.02 -18.70 -15.88
C SER A 518 -8.95 -17.59 -15.39
N LYS A 519 -9.25 -16.65 -16.29
CA LYS A 519 -10.13 -15.51 -16.03
C LYS A 519 -11.38 -15.63 -16.89
N THR A 520 -12.54 -15.75 -16.25
CA THR A 520 -13.84 -15.91 -16.91
C THR A 520 -14.80 -14.80 -16.48
N MET A 521 -15.44 -14.14 -17.43
CA MET A 521 -16.50 -13.16 -17.13
C MET A 521 -17.83 -13.91 -16.95
N ILE A 522 -18.42 -13.84 -15.76
CA ILE A 522 -19.63 -14.60 -15.40
C ILE A 522 -20.90 -13.77 -15.63
N LEU A 523 -20.90 -12.48 -15.27
CA LEU A 523 -22.05 -11.58 -15.46
C LEU A 523 -21.63 -10.27 -16.10
N ASN A 524 -22.42 -9.79 -17.05
CA ASN A 524 -22.25 -8.48 -17.67
C ASN A 524 -22.73 -7.32 -16.77
N PHE A 525 -23.61 -7.62 -15.80
CA PHE A 525 -24.18 -6.65 -14.87
C PHE A 525 -24.47 -7.36 -13.54
N CYS A 526 -23.86 -6.86 -12.47
CA CYS A 526 -23.94 -7.43 -11.13
C CYS A 526 -24.02 -6.31 -10.08
N SER A 527 -25.19 -6.14 -9.46
CA SER A 527 -25.41 -5.13 -8.41
C SER A 527 -24.96 -5.61 -7.04
N TYR A 528 -25.21 -6.88 -6.74
CA TYR A 528 -24.88 -7.57 -5.49
C TYR A 528 -24.15 -8.87 -5.80
N VAL A 529 -23.13 -9.21 -5.02
CA VAL A 529 -22.41 -10.48 -5.09
C VAL A 529 -21.87 -10.84 -3.72
N GLN A 530 -21.96 -12.11 -3.33
CA GLN A 530 -21.38 -12.63 -2.09
C GLN A 530 -21.19 -14.15 -2.18
N TRP A 531 -20.11 -14.66 -1.57
CA TRP A 531 -19.99 -16.09 -1.25
C TRP A 531 -20.92 -16.48 -0.10
N VAL A 532 -21.52 -17.67 -0.17
CA VAL A 532 -22.31 -18.21 0.94
C VAL A 532 -21.35 -18.65 2.06
N PRO A 533 -21.47 -18.11 3.29
CA PRO A 533 -20.55 -18.42 4.38
C PRO A 533 -20.43 -19.93 4.67
N GLY A 534 -19.21 -20.44 4.77
CA GLY A 534 -18.91 -21.85 4.96
C GLY A 534 -19.07 -22.72 3.71
N SER A 535 -19.09 -22.14 2.50
CA SER A 535 -19.23 -22.87 1.23
C SER A 535 -18.65 -22.10 0.04
N ASP A 536 -18.36 -22.80 -1.07
CA ASP A 536 -17.90 -22.18 -2.33
C ASP A 536 -19.09 -21.90 -3.30
N VAL A 537 -20.27 -21.61 -2.75
CA VAL A 537 -21.48 -21.27 -3.52
C VAL A 537 -21.57 -19.75 -3.69
N LEU A 538 -21.80 -19.31 -4.92
CA LEU A 538 -21.86 -17.90 -5.28
C LEU A 538 -23.32 -17.45 -5.48
N VAL A 539 -23.69 -16.34 -4.83
CA VAL A 539 -24.97 -15.65 -5.05
C VAL A 539 -24.70 -14.27 -5.62
N ALA A 540 -25.34 -13.94 -6.75
CA ALA A 540 -25.25 -12.62 -7.36
C ALA A 540 -26.61 -12.13 -7.89
N GLN A 541 -26.78 -10.81 -7.98
CA GLN A 541 -27.97 -10.19 -8.57
C GLN A 541 -27.63 -9.58 -9.92
N ASN A 542 -28.33 -10.01 -10.97
CA ASN A 542 -28.33 -9.41 -12.30
C ASN A 542 -29.70 -8.76 -12.57
N ARG A 543 -29.81 -7.46 -12.33
CA ARG A 543 -31.07 -6.70 -12.44
C ARG A 543 -32.16 -7.32 -11.55
N ASN A 544 -33.16 -7.97 -12.15
CA ASN A 544 -34.30 -8.59 -11.45
C ASN A 544 -34.14 -10.12 -11.33
N SER A 545 -32.93 -10.63 -11.53
CA SER A 545 -32.63 -12.06 -11.46
C SER A 545 -31.58 -12.33 -10.39
N LEU A 546 -31.93 -13.19 -9.44
CA LEU A 546 -31.01 -13.83 -8.52
C LEU A 546 -30.32 -14.98 -9.25
N CYS A 547 -29.00 -14.92 -9.34
CA CYS A 547 -28.13 -15.88 -10.00
C CYS A 547 -27.39 -16.67 -8.90
N VAL A 548 -27.48 -18.00 -8.92
CA VAL A 548 -26.83 -18.87 -7.94
C VAL A 548 -25.98 -19.90 -8.67
N TRP A 549 -24.69 -19.99 -8.32
CA TRP A 549 -23.79 -21.04 -8.80
C TRP A 549 -23.49 -21.99 -7.65
N TYR A 550 -24.15 -23.15 -7.66
CA TYR A 550 -23.87 -24.24 -6.72
C TYR A 550 -22.56 -24.96 -7.03
N ASN A 551 -22.14 -24.95 -8.30
CA ASN A 551 -20.82 -25.41 -8.72
C ASN A 551 -20.16 -24.31 -9.54
N ILE A 552 -19.13 -23.69 -8.97
CA ILE A 552 -18.42 -22.57 -9.57
C ILE A 552 -17.33 -23.02 -10.59
N GLU A 553 -16.98 -24.32 -10.63
CA GLU A 553 -16.09 -24.88 -11.66
C GLU A 553 -16.72 -24.91 -13.06
N ALA A 554 -18.05 -24.91 -13.12
CA ALA A 554 -18.84 -24.86 -14.35
C ALA A 554 -19.61 -23.52 -14.41
N PRO A 555 -18.95 -22.37 -14.65
CA PRO A 555 -19.55 -21.04 -14.58
C PRO A 555 -20.73 -20.85 -15.55
N GLU A 556 -20.82 -21.66 -16.61
CA GLU A 556 -21.94 -21.72 -17.54
C GLU A 556 -23.24 -22.29 -16.93
N ARG A 557 -23.18 -23.02 -15.80
CA ARG A 557 -24.32 -23.66 -15.13
C ARG A 557 -24.86 -22.79 -13.99
N VAL A 558 -25.61 -21.76 -14.34
CA VAL A 558 -26.24 -20.84 -13.38
C VAL A 558 -27.71 -21.20 -13.12
N THR A 559 -28.12 -21.18 -11.84
CA THR A 559 -29.54 -21.24 -11.43
C THR A 559 -30.09 -19.82 -11.31
N MET A 560 -31.10 -19.48 -12.12
CA MET A 560 -31.66 -18.13 -12.20
C MET A 560 -33.08 -18.09 -11.62
N SER A 561 -33.30 -17.26 -10.60
CA SER A 561 -34.60 -17.02 -9.96
C SER A 561 -35.02 -15.55 -10.11
N SER A 562 -36.29 -15.26 -10.41
CA SER A 562 -36.76 -13.88 -10.53
C SER A 562 -37.06 -13.24 -9.17
N ILE A 563 -36.58 -12.02 -8.95
CA ILE A 563 -36.78 -11.22 -7.74
C ILE A 563 -37.34 -9.83 -8.10
N ARG A 564 -38.15 -9.21 -7.23
CA ARG A 564 -38.76 -7.88 -7.47
C ARG A 564 -38.07 -6.72 -6.76
N GLY A 565 -37.04 -6.99 -5.96
CA GLY A 565 -36.30 -6.00 -5.18
C GLY A 565 -34.79 -6.23 -5.23
N ASP A 566 -34.06 -5.50 -4.40
CA ASP A 566 -32.60 -5.57 -4.31
C ASP A 566 -32.14 -6.50 -3.18
N VAL A 567 -31.11 -7.31 -3.45
CA VAL A 567 -30.51 -8.21 -2.46
C VAL A 567 -29.73 -7.38 -1.44
N VAL A 568 -29.94 -7.62 -0.15
CA VAL A 568 -29.28 -6.91 0.96
C VAL A 568 -28.23 -7.77 1.66
N GLY A 569 -28.47 -9.07 1.76
CA GLY A 569 -27.65 -9.96 2.58
C GLY A 569 -28.00 -11.43 2.42
N LEU A 570 -27.09 -12.29 2.90
CA LEU A 570 -27.30 -13.72 3.10
C LEU A 570 -27.35 -14.01 4.60
N GLU A 571 -28.37 -14.73 5.05
CA GLU A 571 -28.47 -15.25 6.41
C GLU A 571 -28.38 -16.78 6.39
N ARG A 572 -27.39 -17.32 7.10
CA ARG A 572 -27.24 -18.76 7.32
C ARG A 572 -27.51 -19.06 8.79
N GLY A 573 -28.60 -19.75 9.06
CA GLY A 573 -29.04 -20.04 10.43
C GLY A 573 -30.08 -21.15 10.47
N GLY A 574 -30.06 -21.99 11.50
CA GLY A 574 -31.05 -23.06 11.67
C GLY A 574 -31.06 -24.14 10.58
N GLY A 575 -29.93 -24.35 9.89
CA GLY A 575 -29.81 -25.34 8.81
C GLY A 575 -30.46 -24.91 7.49
N LYS A 576 -30.71 -23.61 7.31
CA LYS A 576 -31.19 -23.01 6.06
C LYS A 576 -30.31 -21.82 5.69
N THR A 577 -30.15 -21.64 4.39
CA THR A 577 -29.49 -20.46 3.81
C THR A 577 -30.53 -19.62 3.07
N GLU A 578 -30.74 -18.38 3.52
CA GLU A 578 -31.78 -17.48 3.01
C GLU A 578 -31.17 -16.19 2.42
N VAL A 579 -31.60 -15.81 1.22
CA VAL A 579 -31.25 -14.55 0.57
C VAL A 579 -32.30 -13.49 0.91
N MET A 580 -31.86 -12.40 1.53
CA MET A 580 -32.75 -11.32 1.97
C MET A 580 -32.89 -10.26 0.86
N VAL A 581 -34.10 -10.10 0.32
CA VAL A 581 -34.42 -9.17 -0.77
C VAL A 581 -35.36 -8.08 -0.28
N THR A 582 -35.01 -6.81 -0.48
CA THR A 582 -35.87 -5.68 -0.11
C THR A 582 -36.76 -5.27 -1.27
N GLU A 583 -38.05 -5.61 -1.17
CA GLU A 583 -39.10 -5.13 -2.07
C GLU A 583 -39.68 -3.81 -1.51
N GLY A 584 -38.94 -2.71 -1.65
CA GLY A 584 -39.33 -1.39 -1.17
C GLY A 584 -39.26 -1.22 0.34
N VAL A 585 -40.32 -1.61 1.07
CA VAL A 585 -40.41 -1.51 2.55
C VAL A 585 -40.37 -2.90 3.21
N THR A 586 -40.66 -3.97 2.47
CA THR A 586 -40.70 -5.34 2.98
C THR A 586 -39.46 -6.13 2.57
N THR A 587 -38.85 -6.83 3.51
CA THR A 587 -37.78 -7.82 3.27
C THR A 587 -38.38 -9.22 3.07
N VAL A 588 -38.09 -9.85 1.93
CA VAL A 588 -38.53 -11.20 1.55
C VAL A 588 -37.32 -12.13 1.54
N ALA A 589 -37.44 -13.29 2.17
CA ALA A 589 -36.40 -14.31 2.22
C ALA A 589 -36.58 -15.35 1.11
N TYR A 590 -35.53 -15.59 0.31
CA TYR A 590 -35.47 -16.64 -0.71
C TYR A 590 -34.55 -17.77 -0.23
N THR A 591 -35.09 -18.96 0.04
CA THR A 591 -34.32 -20.11 0.51
C THR A 591 -33.52 -20.76 -0.62
N LEU A 592 -32.22 -20.97 -0.40
CA LEU A 592 -31.35 -21.73 -1.30
C LEU A 592 -31.47 -23.25 -1.04
N ASP A 593 -31.02 -24.05 -2.01
CA ASP A 593 -30.96 -25.50 -1.88
C ASP A 593 -29.74 -25.91 -1.03
N GLU A 594 -30.00 -26.15 0.26
CA GLU A 594 -28.96 -26.59 1.20
C GLU A 594 -28.30 -27.90 0.76
N GLY A 595 -28.97 -28.75 -0.01
CA GLY A 595 -28.40 -30.02 -0.45
C GLY A 595 -27.33 -29.89 -1.51
N LEU A 596 -27.51 -28.94 -2.42
CA LEU A 596 -26.48 -28.58 -3.38
C LEU A 596 -25.30 -27.86 -2.70
N ILE A 597 -25.58 -27.01 -1.71
CA ILE A 597 -24.55 -26.28 -0.94
C ILE A 597 -23.68 -27.25 -0.14
N GLU A 598 -24.29 -28.14 0.65
CA GLU A 598 -23.56 -29.08 1.51
C GLU A 598 -22.77 -30.12 0.70
N PHE A 599 -23.33 -30.62 -0.40
CA PHE A 599 -22.62 -31.54 -1.29
C PHE A 599 -21.40 -30.90 -1.94
N GLY A 600 -21.54 -29.69 -2.50
CA GLY A 600 -20.42 -28.94 -3.08
C GLY A 600 -19.33 -28.65 -2.04
N THR A 601 -19.73 -28.12 -0.88
CA THR A 601 -18.81 -27.83 0.24
C THR A 601 -18.03 -29.08 0.68
N ALA A 602 -18.71 -30.21 0.85
CA ALA A 602 -18.07 -31.45 1.29
C ALA A 602 -17.09 -32.03 0.25
N ILE A 603 -17.37 -31.84 -1.04
CA ILE A 603 -16.45 -32.17 -2.12
C ILE A 603 -15.21 -31.27 -2.07
N ASP A 604 -15.41 -29.96 -1.98
CA ASP A 604 -14.34 -28.97 -2.00
C ASP A 604 -13.42 -29.05 -0.77
N ASP A 605 -13.96 -29.50 0.38
CA ASP A 605 -13.18 -29.80 1.60
C ASP A 605 -12.34 -31.08 1.51
N GLY A 606 -12.57 -31.92 0.48
CA GLY A 606 -12.01 -33.28 0.40
C GLY A 606 -12.61 -34.24 1.44
N ASN A 607 -13.77 -33.89 2.01
CA ASN A 607 -14.48 -34.69 3.01
C ASN A 607 -15.57 -35.54 2.35
N TYR A 608 -15.14 -36.53 1.57
CA TYR A 608 -16.04 -37.42 0.84
C TYR A 608 -16.97 -38.22 1.76
N THR A 609 -16.56 -38.46 3.02
CA THR A 609 -17.43 -39.11 4.03
C THR A 609 -18.65 -38.27 4.39
N ARG A 610 -18.48 -36.94 4.54
CA ARG A 610 -19.59 -36.01 4.76
C ARG A 610 -20.50 -35.97 3.53
N ALA A 611 -19.91 -35.94 2.33
CA ALA A 611 -20.67 -35.99 1.07
C ALA A 611 -21.49 -37.28 0.94
N THR A 612 -20.92 -38.45 1.26
CA THR A 612 -21.68 -39.72 1.25
C THR A 612 -22.80 -39.74 2.27
N ALA A 613 -22.54 -39.32 3.51
CA ALA A 613 -23.56 -39.31 4.57
C ALA A 613 -24.72 -38.39 4.21
N PHE A 614 -24.44 -37.29 3.50
CA PHE A 614 -25.45 -36.36 3.04
C PHE A 614 -26.24 -36.90 1.84
N LEU A 615 -25.57 -37.43 0.80
CA LEU A 615 -26.24 -38.03 -0.36
C LEU A 615 -27.12 -39.23 0.02
N GLU A 616 -26.76 -39.99 1.06
CA GLU A 616 -27.58 -41.08 1.61
C GLU A 616 -28.90 -40.58 2.22
N THR A 617 -29.00 -39.29 2.60
CA THR A 617 -30.25 -38.70 3.12
C THR A 617 -31.19 -38.20 2.03
N LEU A 618 -30.73 -38.10 0.79
CA LEU A 618 -31.52 -37.60 -0.36
C LEU A 618 -32.13 -38.75 -1.17
N GLU A 619 -33.28 -38.49 -1.81
CA GLU A 619 -33.89 -39.43 -2.75
C GLU A 619 -33.12 -39.47 -4.08
N MET A 620 -33.10 -40.62 -4.76
CA MET A 620 -32.38 -40.81 -6.03
C MET A 620 -33.09 -40.10 -7.20
N THR A 621 -32.79 -38.81 -7.38
CA THR A 621 -33.11 -37.98 -8.56
C THR A 621 -31.97 -38.00 -9.60
N PRO A 622 -32.20 -37.63 -10.87
CA PRO A 622 -31.11 -37.51 -11.86
C PRO A 622 -29.97 -36.57 -11.42
N GLU A 623 -30.27 -35.54 -10.61
CA GLU A 623 -29.26 -34.66 -10.00
C GLU A 623 -28.42 -35.41 -8.96
N THR A 624 -29.07 -36.14 -8.04
CA THR A 624 -28.33 -36.96 -7.06
C THR A 624 -27.54 -38.10 -7.72
N GLU A 625 -28.02 -38.70 -8.81
CA GLU A 625 -27.27 -39.70 -9.58
C GLU A 625 -25.99 -39.09 -10.19
N ALA A 626 -26.07 -37.85 -10.68
CA ALA A 626 -24.91 -37.11 -11.17
C ALA A 626 -23.93 -36.75 -10.03
N MET A 627 -24.44 -36.41 -8.84
CA MET A 627 -23.64 -36.19 -7.63
C MET A 627 -22.89 -37.47 -7.22
N TRP A 628 -23.58 -38.62 -7.17
CA TRP A 628 -22.97 -39.91 -6.90
C TRP A 628 -21.88 -40.28 -7.91
N LYS A 629 -22.07 -39.97 -9.21
CA LYS A 629 -21.04 -40.16 -10.25
C LYS A 629 -19.81 -39.28 -10.00
N THR A 630 -20.01 -38.02 -9.64
CA THR A 630 -18.92 -37.08 -9.34
C THR A 630 -18.12 -37.53 -8.13
N LEU A 631 -18.81 -37.87 -7.03
CA LEU A 631 -18.20 -38.41 -5.81
C LEU A 631 -17.45 -39.72 -6.07
N SER A 632 -17.98 -40.61 -6.92
CA SER A 632 -17.30 -41.86 -7.27
C SER A 632 -15.96 -41.65 -7.98
N LYS A 633 -15.87 -40.61 -8.83
CA LYS A 633 -14.64 -40.26 -9.55
C LYS A 633 -13.61 -39.68 -8.58
N LEU A 634 -14.01 -38.69 -7.78
CA LEU A 634 -13.13 -38.03 -6.80
C LEU A 634 -12.65 -38.99 -5.70
N ALA A 635 -13.52 -39.89 -5.23
CA ALA A 635 -13.14 -40.90 -4.24
C ALA A 635 -12.08 -41.89 -4.76
N LEU A 636 -12.12 -42.22 -6.07
CA LEU A 636 -11.08 -43.02 -6.71
C LEU A 636 -9.75 -42.26 -6.82
N GLU A 637 -9.80 -41.01 -7.29
CA GLU A 637 -8.62 -40.14 -7.43
C GLU A 637 -7.93 -39.92 -6.07
N ALA A 638 -8.71 -39.72 -5.00
CA ALA A 638 -8.22 -39.57 -3.63
C ALA A 638 -7.91 -40.90 -2.90
N ARG A 639 -7.95 -42.04 -3.61
CA ARG A 639 -7.68 -43.40 -3.09
C ARG A 639 -8.55 -43.82 -1.90
N GLN A 640 -9.74 -43.25 -1.72
CA GLN A 640 -10.71 -43.67 -0.70
C GLN A 640 -11.60 -44.80 -1.24
N LEU A 641 -11.01 -45.98 -1.32
CA LEU A 641 -11.59 -47.13 -2.01
C LEU A 641 -12.93 -47.59 -1.42
N HIS A 642 -13.12 -47.53 -0.10
CA HIS A 642 -14.40 -47.84 0.54
C HIS A 642 -15.51 -46.85 0.16
N THR A 643 -15.18 -45.56 0.07
CA THR A 643 -16.11 -44.52 -0.35
C THR A 643 -16.49 -44.72 -1.83
N ALA A 644 -15.52 -45.07 -2.68
CA ALA A 644 -15.77 -45.40 -4.08
C ALA A 644 -16.65 -46.65 -4.24
N GLU A 645 -16.40 -47.72 -3.47
CA GLU A 645 -17.23 -48.93 -3.44
C GLU A 645 -18.69 -48.59 -3.09
N ARG A 646 -18.91 -47.78 -2.05
CA ARG A 646 -20.25 -47.28 -1.68
C ARG A 646 -20.90 -46.49 -2.82
N CYS A 647 -20.16 -45.58 -3.47
CA CYS A 647 -20.68 -44.80 -4.59
C CYS A 647 -21.08 -45.69 -5.79
N PHE A 648 -20.24 -46.65 -6.20
CA PHE A 648 -20.59 -47.55 -7.31
C PHE A 648 -21.72 -48.52 -6.95
N SER A 649 -21.87 -48.86 -5.67
CA SER A 649 -23.02 -49.62 -5.18
C SER A 649 -24.32 -48.81 -5.28
N ALA A 650 -24.30 -47.53 -4.90
CA ALA A 650 -25.44 -46.62 -5.02
C ALA A 650 -25.84 -46.35 -6.49
N LEU A 651 -24.85 -46.28 -7.41
CA LEU A 651 -25.06 -46.11 -8.85
C LEU A 651 -25.49 -47.41 -9.58
N GLY A 652 -25.44 -48.58 -8.93
CA GLY A 652 -25.78 -49.86 -9.55
C GLY A 652 -24.70 -50.45 -10.48
N HIS A 653 -23.45 -49.98 -10.43
CA HIS A 653 -22.34 -50.50 -11.24
C HIS A 653 -21.69 -51.76 -10.61
N VAL A 654 -22.37 -52.90 -10.73
CA VAL A 654 -21.99 -54.18 -10.08
C VAL A 654 -20.55 -54.63 -10.39
N ALA A 655 -20.09 -54.49 -11.64
CA ALA A 655 -18.76 -54.94 -12.03
C ALA A 655 -17.64 -54.12 -11.35
N LYS A 656 -17.78 -52.79 -11.27
CA LYS A 656 -16.82 -51.91 -10.59
C LYS A 656 -16.87 -52.10 -9.08
N ALA A 657 -18.08 -52.22 -8.51
CA ALA A 657 -18.25 -52.49 -7.10
C ALA A 657 -17.59 -53.82 -6.69
N ARG A 658 -17.78 -54.89 -7.47
CA ARG A 658 -17.12 -56.19 -7.22
C ARG A 658 -15.60 -56.08 -7.34
N PHE A 659 -15.08 -55.43 -8.38
CA PHE A 659 -13.64 -55.25 -8.58
C PHE A 659 -13.00 -54.45 -7.44
N LEU A 660 -13.66 -53.39 -6.95
CA LEU A 660 -13.21 -52.61 -5.79
C LEU A 660 -13.32 -53.38 -4.49
N HIS A 661 -14.38 -54.19 -4.32
CA HIS A 661 -14.53 -55.06 -3.16
C HIS A 661 -13.37 -56.05 -3.03
N GLU A 662 -13.05 -56.76 -4.12
CA GLU A 662 -11.88 -57.66 -4.18
C GLU A 662 -10.57 -56.90 -3.90
N THR A 663 -10.44 -55.66 -4.39
CA THR A 663 -9.26 -54.82 -4.15
C THR A 663 -9.15 -54.36 -2.70
N ASN A 664 -10.29 -54.03 -2.06
CA ASN A 664 -10.38 -53.72 -0.63
C ASN A 664 -10.05 -54.94 0.23
N GLU A 665 -10.49 -56.14 -0.14
CA GLU A 665 -10.11 -57.37 0.56
C GLU A 665 -8.60 -57.61 0.52
N ILE A 666 -7.95 -57.38 -0.64
CA ILE A 666 -6.48 -57.45 -0.75
C ILE A 666 -5.82 -56.39 0.15
N ALA A 667 -6.29 -55.14 0.11
CA ALA A 667 -5.76 -54.06 0.94
C ALA A 667 -5.92 -54.37 2.44
N ASP A 668 -7.07 -54.89 2.87
CA ASP A 668 -7.36 -55.28 4.25
C ASP A 668 -6.50 -56.46 4.71
N GLN A 669 -6.29 -57.46 3.85
CA GLN A 669 -5.40 -58.59 4.14
C GLN A 669 -3.95 -58.12 4.30
N VAL A 670 -3.45 -57.29 3.39
CA VAL A 670 -2.08 -56.74 3.45
C VAL A 670 -1.89 -55.84 4.66
N SER A 671 -2.88 -55.00 5.00
CA SER A 671 -2.83 -54.14 6.19
C SER A 671 -2.72 -54.98 7.48
N ARG A 672 -3.40 -56.13 7.54
CA ARG A 672 -3.29 -57.08 8.67
C ARG A 672 -1.94 -57.81 8.72
N GLU A 673 -1.36 -58.14 7.57
CA GLU A 673 -0.10 -58.92 7.51
C GLU A 673 1.15 -58.05 7.71
N TYR A 674 1.23 -56.87 7.09
CA TYR A 674 2.44 -56.04 7.06
C TYR A 674 2.38 -54.79 7.94
N GLY A 675 1.17 -54.34 8.32
CA GLY A 675 0.97 -53.06 9.01
C GLY A 675 1.21 -51.86 8.08
N GLY A 676 0.26 -50.93 8.04
CA GLY A 676 0.27 -49.76 7.14
C GLY A 676 -1.00 -49.68 6.30
N GLU A 677 -1.10 -48.64 5.46
CA GLU A 677 -2.19 -48.54 4.49
C GLU A 677 -1.98 -49.59 3.39
N GLY A 678 -2.87 -50.60 3.34
CA GLY A 678 -2.79 -51.67 2.34
C GLY A 678 -3.00 -51.19 0.89
N THR A 679 -3.40 -49.93 0.69
CA THR A 679 -3.58 -49.26 -0.61
C THR A 679 -2.27 -49.10 -1.39
N ASP A 680 -1.13 -49.05 -0.71
CA ASP A 680 0.19 -48.89 -1.35
C ASP A 680 0.79 -50.22 -1.85
N PHE A 681 0.14 -51.35 -1.56
CA PHE A 681 0.59 -52.65 -2.05
C PHE A 681 0.56 -52.70 -3.57
N TYR A 682 1.59 -53.30 -4.19
CA TYR A 682 1.78 -53.23 -5.64
C TYR A 682 0.60 -53.83 -6.43
N GLN A 683 -0.02 -54.92 -5.94
CA GLN A 683 -1.21 -55.49 -6.58
C GLN A 683 -2.41 -54.53 -6.49
N VAL A 684 -2.59 -53.83 -5.37
CA VAL A 684 -3.65 -52.82 -5.22
C VAL A 684 -3.40 -51.64 -6.16
N ARG A 685 -2.16 -51.13 -6.21
CA ARG A 685 -1.77 -50.06 -7.15
C ARG A 685 -1.96 -50.46 -8.61
N ALA A 686 -1.59 -51.69 -8.99
CA ALA A 686 -1.77 -52.20 -10.35
C ALA A 686 -3.26 -52.37 -10.69
N ARG A 687 -4.08 -52.90 -9.77
CA ARG A 687 -5.54 -53.01 -9.96
C ARG A 687 -6.23 -51.64 -10.07
N LEU A 688 -5.79 -50.64 -9.31
CA LEU A 688 -6.29 -49.26 -9.46
C LEU A 688 -5.93 -48.68 -10.83
N ALA A 689 -4.69 -48.89 -11.29
CA ALA A 689 -4.28 -48.49 -12.63
C ALA A 689 -5.08 -49.22 -13.73
N MET A 690 -5.43 -50.50 -13.53
CA MET A 690 -6.35 -51.24 -14.42
C MET A 690 -7.75 -50.61 -14.45
N LEU A 691 -8.27 -50.18 -13.29
CA LEU A 691 -9.59 -49.51 -13.19
C LEU A 691 -9.61 -48.17 -13.94
N GLU A 692 -8.51 -47.43 -13.93
CA GLU A 692 -8.31 -46.17 -14.67
C GLU A 692 -8.02 -46.39 -16.17
N LYS A 693 -7.97 -47.65 -16.64
CA LYS A 693 -7.55 -48.05 -18.00
C LYS A 693 -6.10 -47.68 -18.34
N ASN A 694 -5.26 -47.46 -17.33
CA ASN A 694 -3.83 -47.20 -17.47
C ASN A 694 -3.01 -48.49 -17.35
N TYR A 695 -3.16 -49.38 -18.33
CA TYR A 695 -2.51 -50.70 -18.32
C TYR A 695 -0.97 -50.63 -18.38
N LYS A 696 -0.42 -49.54 -18.93
CA LYS A 696 1.04 -49.32 -18.98
C LYS A 696 1.61 -49.02 -17.59
N LEU A 697 0.88 -48.26 -16.78
CA LEU A 697 1.26 -48.04 -15.38
C LEU A 697 1.14 -49.33 -14.58
N ALA A 698 0.11 -50.15 -14.81
CA ALA A 698 -0.03 -51.47 -14.19
C ALA A 698 1.12 -52.41 -14.59
N GLU A 699 1.49 -52.47 -15.88
CA GLU A 699 2.66 -53.20 -16.39
C GLU A 699 3.94 -52.76 -15.64
N MET A 700 4.19 -51.45 -15.55
CA MET A 700 5.36 -50.93 -14.83
C MET A 700 5.39 -51.36 -13.37
N ILE A 701 4.26 -51.27 -12.66
CA ILE A 701 4.16 -51.65 -11.23
C ILE A 701 4.44 -53.16 -11.05
N PHE A 702 3.89 -54.02 -11.91
CA PHE A 702 4.18 -55.46 -11.87
C PHE A 702 5.65 -55.76 -12.20
N LEU A 703 6.21 -55.09 -13.21
CA LEU A 703 7.60 -55.28 -13.63
C LEU A 703 8.61 -54.76 -12.59
N GLU A 704 8.30 -53.70 -11.85
CA GLU A 704 9.12 -53.19 -10.72
C GLU A 704 9.29 -54.25 -9.62
N GLN A 705 8.26 -55.06 -9.37
CA GLN A 705 8.30 -56.18 -8.41
C GLN A 705 8.75 -57.51 -9.03
N ASN A 706 9.17 -57.48 -10.31
CA ASN A 706 9.58 -58.65 -11.10
C ASN A 706 8.47 -59.71 -11.28
N ALA A 707 7.20 -59.31 -11.20
CA ALA A 707 6.04 -60.16 -11.39
C ALA A 707 5.60 -60.20 -12.86
N VAL A 708 6.44 -60.81 -13.72
CA VAL A 708 6.24 -60.85 -15.18
C VAL A 708 4.99 -61.67 -15.57
N GLU A 709 4.71 -62.76 -14.86
CA GLU A 709 3.52 -63.60 -15.10
C GLU A 709 2.23 -62.81 -14.86
N GLU A 710 2.14 -62.03 -13.76
CA GLU A 710 0.96 -61.20 -13.46
C GLU A 710 0.71 -60.12 -14.52
N ALA A 711 1.79 -59.53 -15.07
CA ALA A 711 1.70 -58.59 -16.19
C ALA A 711 1.25 -59.27 -17.50
N MET A 712 1.71 -60.51 -17.74
CA MET A 712 1.31 -61.30 -18.90
C MET A 712 -0.14 -61.76 -18.80
N ASP A 713 -0.59 -62.22 -17.63
CA ASP A 713 -1.97 -62.60 -17.35
C ASP A 713 -2.92 -61.41 -17.53
N MET A 714 -2.55 -60.23 -17.02
CA MET A 714 -3.29 -58.98 -17.25
C MET A 714 -3.54 -58.74 -18.75
N TYR A 715 -2.50 -58.84 -19.59
CA TYR A 715 -2.65 -58.61 -21.03
C TYR A 715 -3.40 -59.75 -21.74
N GLN A 716 -3.29 -60.99 -21.27
CA GLN A 716 -4.06 -62.12 -21.81
C GLN A 716 -5.55 -62.01 -21.49
N GLU A 717 -5.93 -61.63 -20.27
CA GLU A 717 -7.32 -61.37 -19.87
C GLU A 717 -7.92 -60.20 -20.67
N LEU A 718 -7.10 -59.20 -21.00
CA LEU A 718 -7.50 -58.07 -21.84
C LEU A 718 -7.48 -58.37 -23.36
N HIS A 719 -7.06 -59.57 -23.78
CA HIS A 719 -6.83 -59.96 -25.18
C HIS A 719 -5.87 -59.05 -25.97
N ARG A 720 -4.88 -58.48 -25.28
CA ARG A 720 -3.85 -57.57 -25.80
C ARG A 720 -2.54 -58.32 -26.07
N TRP A 721 -2.55 -59.13 -27.13
CA TRP A 721 -1.46 -60.04 -27.46
C TRP A 721 -0.15 -59.33 -27.82
N GLU A 722 -0.19 -58.20 -28.52
CA GLU A 722 1.00 -57.46 -28.94
C GLU A 722 1.78 -56.95 -27.71
N GLU A 723 1.08 -56.36 -26.74
CA GLU A 723 1.69 -55.91 -25.49
C GLU A 723 2.17 -57.08 -24.62
N CYS A 724 1.41 -58.19 -24.57
CA CYS A 724 1.85 -59.42 -23.89
C CYS A 724 3.17 -59.96 -24.49
N ILE A 725 3.26 -60.02 -25.82
CA ILE A 725 4.46 -60.45 -26.54
C ILE A 725 5.62 -59.47 -26.28
N ALA A 726 5.38 -58.15 -26.31
CA ALA A 726 6.41 -57.16 -26.03
C ALA A 726 6.99 -57.30 -24.61
N VAL A 727 6.15 -57.56 -23.59
CA VAL A 727 6.59 -57.84 -22.22
C VAL A 727 7.43 -59.13 -22.16
N ALA A 728 6.96 -60.19 -22.83
CA ALA A 728 7.67 -61.46 -22.91
C ALA A 728 9.03 -61.35 -23.63
N GLU A 729 9.11 -60.54 -24.69
CA GLU A 729 10.35 -60.24 -25.43
C GLU A 729 11.34 -59.47 -24.58
N ALA A 730 10.87 -58.41 -23.91
CA ALA A 730 11.71 -57.54 -23.10
C ALA A 730 12.34 -58.27 -21.90
N LYS A 731 11.66 -59.28 -21.34
CA LYS A 731 12.14 -60.07 -20.19
C LYS A 731 12.76 -61.42 -20.56
N GLY A 732 12.79 -61.78 -21.85
CA GLY A 732 13.36 -63.06 -22.30
C GLY A 732 12.56 -64.29 -21.81
N HIS A 733 11.23 -64.19 -21.79
CA HIS A 733 10.37 -65.23 -21.24
C HIS A 733 10.42 -66.53 -22.08
N PRO A 734 10.54 -67.73 -21.47
CA PRO A 734 10.66 -68.99 -22.20
C PRO A 734 9.45 -69.33 -23.09
N ALA A 735 8.28 -68.75 -22.81
CA ALA A 735 7.06 -68.97 -23.60
C ALA A 735 6.93 -68.09 -24.86
N LEU A 736 7.92 -67.24 -25.18
CA LEU A 736 7.83 -66.25 -26.26
C LEU A 736 7.48 -66.86 -27.64
N GLU A 737 8.15 -67.93 -28.06
CA GLU A 737 7.86 -68.54 -29.36
C GLU A 737 6.46 -69.14 -29.42
N LYS A 738 5.98 -69.67 -28.29
CA LYS A 738 4.63 -70.21 -28.17
C LYS A 738 3.60 -69.08 -28.30
N LEU A 739 3.79 -67.97 -27.58
CA LEU A 739 2.94 -66.77 -27.66
C LEU A 739 2.86 -66.18 -29.08
N ARG A 740 4.00 -66.05 -29.78
CA ARG A 740 4.01 -65.55 -31.17
C ARG A 740 3.25 -66.48 -32.13
N ARG A 741 3.38 -67.79 -31.95
CA ARG A 741 2.66 -68.79 -32.76
C ARG A 741 1.17 -68.78 -32.46
N ASP A 742 0.81 -68.77 -31.19
CA ASP A 742 -0.58 -68.70 -30.72
C ASP A 742 -1.25 -67.40 -31.20
N TYR A 743 -0.53 -66.26 -31.19
CA TYR A 743 -1.02 -65.00 -31.73
C TYR A 743 -1.18 -65.01 -33.25
N TYR A 744 -0.21 -65.51 -34.01
CA TYR A 744 -0.36 -65.64 -35.47
C TYR A 744 -1.53 -66.56 -35.83
N GLN A 745 -1.66 -67.68 -35.11
CA GLN A 745 -2.77 -68.60 -35.30
C GLN A 745 -4.10 -67.96 -34.92
N TRP A 746 -4.15 -67.20 -33.82
CA TRP A 746 -5.33 -66.40 -33.44
C TRP A 746 -5.68 -65.35 -34.50
N LEU A 747 -4.71 -64.65 -35.09
CA LEU A 747 -4.94 -63.69 -36.18
C LEU A 747 -5.52 -64.38 -37.42
N MET A 748 -5.00 -65.55 -37.79
CA MET A 748 -5.51 -66.32 -38.92
C MET A 748 -6.91 -66.91 -38.64
N ASP A 749 -7.13 -67.44 -37.44
CA ASP A 749 -8.40 -68.03 -37.02
C ASP A 749 -9.51 -66.95 -36.88
N THR A 750 -9.13 -65.73 -36.46
CA THR A 750 -10.04 -64.57 -36.40
C THR A 750 -10.18 -63.81 -37.73
N GLN A 751 -9.55 -64.29 -38.81
CA GLN A 751 -9.54 -63.67 -40.14
C GLN A 751 -8.97 -62.24 -40.17
N GLN A 752 -8.10 -61.88 -39.23
CA GLN A 752 -7.37 -60.61 -39.20
C GLN A 752 -6.14 -60.65 -40.11
N GLU A 753 -6.37 -60.84 -41.42
CA GLU A 753 -5.31 -60.99 -42.43
C GLU A 753 -4.42 -59.75 -42.56
N GLU A 754 -4.95 -58.56 -42.30
CA GLU A 754 -4.17 -57.29 -42.30
C GLU A 754 -3.05 -57.32 -41.26
N ARG A 755 -3.40 -57.61 -40.00
CA ARG A 755 -2.44 -57.73 -38.89
C ARG A 755 -1.47 -58.89 -39.09
N ALA A 756 -1.95 -59.99 -39.67
CA ALA A 756 -1.07 -61.09 -40.06
C ALA A 756 -0.05 -60.66 -41.14
N GLY A 757 -0.48 -59.81 -42.08
CA GLY A 757 0.37 -59.20 -43.10
C GLY A 757 1.42 -58.27 -42.51
N GLU A 758 1.05 -57.43 -41.54
CA GLU A 758 2.00 -56.57 -40.81
C GLU A 758 3.01 -57.38 -40.00
N LEU A 759 2.56 -58.46 -39.34
CA LEU A 759 3.45 -59.37 -38.63
C LEU A 759 4.48 -60.00 -39.59
N GLN A 760 4.06 -60.41 -40.78
CA GLN A 760 4.98 -60.94 -41.81
C GLN A 760 5.90 -59.85 -42.40
N GLU A 761 5.40 -58.64 -42.61
CA GLU A 761 6.21 -57.48 -43.03
C GLU A 761 7.34 -57.22 -42.00
N SER A 762 7.02 -57.28 -40.71
CA SER A 762 7.99 -57.13 -39.62
C SER A 762 9.01 -58.29 -39.53
N GLN A 763 8.62 -59.50 -39.96
CA GLN A 763 9.51 -60.67 -40.03
C GLN A 763 10.41 -60.68 -41.29
N GLY A 764 10.19 -59.75 -42.23
CA GLY A 764 11.01 -59.54 -43.42
C GLY A 764 10.46 -60.18 -44.71
N ASP A 765 9.41 -61.00 -44.63
CA ASP A 765 8.82 -61.68 -45.80
C ASP A 765 7.82 -60.78 -46.54
N GLY A 766 8.35 -60.00 -47.49
CA GLY A 766 7.56 -59.04 -48.27
C GLY A 766 6.54 -59.68 -49.22
N LEU A 767 6.79 -60.90 -49.71
CA LEU A 767 5.87 -61.59 -50.62
C LEU A 767 4.67 -62.16 -49.86
N ALA A 768 4.91 -62.77 -48.69
CA ALA A 768 3.84 -63.24 -47.82
C ALA A 768 2.97 -62.06 -47.33
N ALA A 769 3.60 -60.95 -46.95
CA ALA A 769 2.89 -59.73 -46.57
C ALA A 769 2.01 -59.18 -47.71
N ILE A 770 2.51 -59.10 -48.95
CA ILE A 770 1.72 -58.65 -50.10
C ILE A 770 0.54 -59.58 -50.37
N SER A 771 0.74 -60.90 -50.29
CA SER A 771 -0.36 -61.85 -50.45
C SER A 771 -1.43 -61.66 -49.36
N LEU A 772 -1.03 -61.42 -48.11
CA LEU A 772 -1.96 -61.17 -47.00
C LEU A 772 -2.67 -59.82 -47.16
N TYR A 773 -1.97 -58.76 -47.59
CA TYR A 773 -2.59 -57.46 -47.87
C TYR A 773 -3.57 -57.51 -49.05
N LEU A 774 -3.27 -58.28 -50.10
CA LEU A 774 -4.18 -58.47 -51.21
C LEU A 774 -5.41 -59.30 -50.82
N LYS A 775 -5.25 -60.33 -49.98
CA LYS A 775 -6.39 -61.08 -49.43
C LYS A 775 -7.25 -60.23 -48.49
N ALA A 776 -6.61 -59.40 -47.66
CA ALA A 776 -7.27 -58.44 -46.77
C ALA A 776 -7.97 -57.28 -47.51
N GLY A 777 -7.86 -57.19 -48.84
CA GLY A 777 -8.46 -56.11 -49.63
C GLY A 777 -7.76 -54.75 -49.48
N LEU A 778 -6.48 -54.74 -49.11
CA LEU A 778 -5.67 -53.54 -48.87
C LEU A 778 -4.58 -53.36 -49.96
N PRO A 779 -4.95 -53.13 -51.24
CA PRO A 779 -3.98 -52.97 -52.32
C PRO A 779 -3.10 -51.72 -52.13
N ALA A 780 -3.56 -50.73 -51.36
CA ALA A 780 -2.79 -49.55 -50.99
C ALA A 780 -1.54 -49.87 -50.16
N LYS A 781 -1.65 -50.80 -49.20
CA LYS A 781 -0.50 -51.26 -48.38
C LYS A 781 0.45 -52.11 -49.22
N ALA A 782 -0.09 -53.00 -50.06
CA ALA A 782 0.70 -53.77 -51.03
C ALA A 782 1.48 -52.85 -51.99
N ALA A 783 0.84 -51.83 -52.55
CA ALA A 783 1.49 -50.84 -53.43
C ALA A 783 2.60 -50.07 -52.71
N ARG A 784 2.39 -49.68 -51.44
CA ARG A 784 3.41 -49.02 -50.63
C ARG A 784 4.63 -49.92 -50.41
N LEU A 785 4.43 -51.21 -50.11
CA LEU A 785 5.52 -52.16 -49.92
C LEU A 785 6.33 -52.39 -51.20
N VAL A 786 5.65 -52.39 -52.36
CA VAL A 786 6.31 -52.49 -53.67
C VAL A 786 7.06 -51.21 -54.03
N LEU A 787 6.53 -50.04 -53.68
CA LEU A 787 7.21 -48.76 -53.89
C LEU A 787 8.45 -48.59 -52.99
N THR A 788 8.49 -49.24 -51.81
CA THR A 788 9.64 -49.18 -50.89
C THR A 788 10.75 -50.20 -51.19
N ARG A 789 10.42 -51.38 -51.73
CA ARG A 789 11.40 -52.40 -52.11
C ARG A 789 11.59 -52.45 -53.63
N GLU A 790 12.67 -51.86 -54.14
CA GLU A 790 12.99 -51.83 -55.58
C GLU A 790 13.04 -53.24 -56.22
N GLU A 791 13.40 -54.28 -55.46
CA GLU A 791 13.39 -55.68 -55.90
C GLU A 791 12.00 -56.16 -56.36
N LEU A 792 10.93 -55.67 -55.72
CA LEU A 792 9.55 -56.06 -56.03
C LEU A 792 8.98 -55.27 -57.23
N LEU A 793 9.52 -54.08 -57.50
CA LEU A 793 9.12 -53.20 -58.61
C LEU A 793 9.49 -53.78 -59.98
N ALA A 794 10.49 -54.66 -60.04
CA ALA A 794 10.89 -55.36 -61.27
C ALA A 794 9.91 -56.48 -61.68
N ASN A 795 9.01 -56.92 -60.78
CA ASN A 795 8.05 -57.97 -61.09
C ASN A 795 6.78 -57.39 -61.75
N THR A 796 6.76 -57.37 -63.08
CA THR A 796 5.66 -56.81 -63.89
C THR A 796 4.30 -57.42 -63.55
N GLU A 797 4.23 -58.73 -63.29
CA GLU A 797 2.96 -59.41 -62.97
C GLU A 797 2.39 -58.98 -61.62
N LEU A 798 3.24 -58.86 -60.60
CA LEU A 798 2.87 -58.38 -59.27
C LEU A 798 2.34 -56.94 -59.34
N VAL A 799 3.02 -56.10 -60.11
CA VAL A 799 2.67 -54.69 -60.30
C VAL A 799 1.36 -54.54 -61.09
N GLU A 800 1.11 -55.36 -62.12
CA GLU A 800 -0.19 -55.42 -62.80
C GLU A 800 -1.31 -55.90 -61.87
N HIS A 801 -1.05 -56.88 -60.99
CA HIS A 801 -2.04 -57.35 -60.04
C HIS A 801 -2.42 -56.27 -59.03
N ILE A 802 -1.42 -55.54 -58.50
CA ILE A 802 -1.63 -54.44 -57.56
C ILE A 802 -2.31 -53.26 -58.24
N THR A 803 -1.87 -52.84 -59.44
CA THR A 803 -2.54 -51.75 -60.18
C THR A 803 -3.98 -52.09 -60.54
N THR A 804 -4.26 -53.34 -60.92
CA THR A 804 -5.64 -53.80 -61.18
C THR A 804 -6.48 -53.76 -59.91
N ALA A 805 -5.92 -54.18 -58.76
CA ALA A 805 -6.59 -54.10 -57.47
C ALA A 805 -6.80 -52.64 -57.00
N LEU A 806 -5.84 -51.74 -57.23
CA LEU A 806 -5.96 -50.30 -56.93
C LEU A 806 -7.04 -49.63 -57.78
N ILE A 807 -7.08 -49.90 -59.09
CA ILE A 807 -8.10 -49.37 -59.99
C ILE A 807 -9.49 -49.92 -59.60
N LYS A 808 -9.58 -51.21 -59.27
CA LYS A 808 -10.83 -51.83 -58.82
C LYS A 808 -11.29 -51.28 -57.46
N GLY A 809 -10.36 -50.84 -56.61
CA GLY A 809 -10.62 -50.19 -55.33
C GLY A 809 -10.83 -48.67 -55.43
N GLU A 810 -10.93 -48.09 -56.63
CA GLU A 810 -11.07 -46.64 -56.86
C GLU A 810 -9.91 -45.78 -56.29
N LEU A 811 -8.78 -46.41 -55.97
CA LEU A 811 -7.56 -45.76 -55.46
C LEU A 811 -6.70 -45.26 -56.62
N TYR A 812 -7.26 -44.38 -57.44
CA TYR A 812 -6.64 -43.92 -58.68
C TYR A 812 -5.33 -43.15 -58.44
N GLU A 813 -5.22 -42.39 -57.36
CA GLU A 813 -4.01 -41.64 -57.04
C GLU A 813 -2.79 -42.56 -56.85
N ARG A 814 -2.95 -43.63 -56.04
CA ARG A 814 -1.87 -44.61 -55.83
C ARG A 814 -1.60 -45.46 -57.06
N ALA A 815 -2.61 -45.71 -57.89
CA ALA A 815 -2.41 -46.35 -59.19
C ALA A 815 -1.57 -45.44 -60.11
N GLY A 816 -1.84 -44.12 -60.07
CA GLY A 816 -1.06 -43.10 -60.76
C GLY A 816 0.40 -43.09 -60.33
N ASP A 817 0.67 -43.07 -59.01
CA ASP A 817 2.04 -43.10 -58.45
C ASP A 817 2.82 -44.33 -58.93
N LEU A 818 2.15 -45.49 -58.95
CA LEU A 818 2.73 -46.75 -59.39
C LEU A 818 3.02 -46.71 -60.91
N PHE A 819 2.11 -46.19 -61.74
CA PHE A 819 2.34 -46.02 -63.18
C PHE A 819 3.43 -44.99 -63.51
N GLU A 820 3.53 -43.92 -62.74
CA GLU A 820 4.57 -42.90 -62.90
C GLU A 820 5.96 -43.51 -62.64
N LYS A 821 6.11 -44.33 -61.58
CA LYS A 821 7.35 -45.06 -61.29
C LYS A 821 7.73 -46.12 -62.33
N ILE A 822 6.74 -46.78 -62.95
CA ILE A 822 6.95 -47.71 -64.08
C ILE A 822 7.28 -46.97 -65.39
N ARG A 823 7.30 -45.63 -65.38
CA ARG A 823 7.51 -44.77 -66.55
C ARG A 823 6.41 -44.90 -67.61
N ASN A 824 5.15 -45.04 -67.19
CA ASN A 824 3.97 -44.99 -68.05
C ASN A 824 3.14 -43.71 -67.78
N PRO A 825 3.56 -42.54 -68.31
CA PRO A 825 2.96 -41.25 -67.96
C PRO A 825 1.50 -41.12 -68.46
N GLN A 826 1.12 -41.84 -69.52
CA GLN A 826 -0.23 -41.75 -70.08
C GLN A 826 -1.27 -42.37 -69.15
N ARG A 827 -1.01 -43.58 -68.63
CA ARG A 827 -1.89 -44.21 -67.63
C ARG A 827 -1.85 -43.50 -66.29
N ALA A 828 -0.69 -42.95 -65.90
CA ALA A 828 -0.58 -42.14 -64.70
C ALA A 828 -1.47 -40.89 -64.77
N LEU A 829 -1.45 -40.16 -65.90
CA LEU A 829 -2.30 -38.99 -66.10
C LEU A 829 -3.79 -39.35 -66.07
N GLU A 830 -4.20 -40.43 -66.75
CA GLU A 830 -5.59 -40.90 -66.72
C GLU A 830 -6.04 -41.26 -65.30
N CYS A 831 -5.17 -41.90 -64.52
CA CYS A 831 -5.42 -42.22 -63.12
C CYS A 831 -5.52 -40.96 -62.25
N TYR A 832 -4.60 -40.00 -62.35
CA TYR A 832 -4.66 -38.76 -61.58
C TYR A 832 -5.91 -37.93 -61.91
N CYS A 833 -6.28 -37.83 -63.19
CA CYS A 833 -7.51 -37.15 -63.61
C CYS A 833 -8.77 -37.85 -63.09
N LYS A 834 -8.84 -39.18 -63.13
CA LYS A 834 -9.97 -39.95 -62.57
C LYS A 834 -10.04 -39.85 -61.04
N GLY A 835 -8.90 -39.69 -60.38
CA GLY A 835 -8.79 -39.50 -58.94
C GLY A 835 -9.03 -38.07 -58.45
N ASN A 836 -9.36 -37.12 -59.33
CA ASN A 836 -9.41 -35.68 -59.02
C ASN A 836 -8.11 -35.12 -58.40
N ALA A 837 -6.97 -35.81 -58.59
CA ALA A 837 -5.67 -35.38 -58.11
C ALA A 837 -5.04 -34.41 -59.12
N PHE A 838 -5.69 -33.25 -59.32
CA PHE A 838 -5.31 -32.27 -60.34
C PHE A 838 -3.88 -31.74 -60.16
N MET A 839 -3.40 -31.60 -58.92
CA MET A 839 -2.02 -31.20 -58.64
C MET A 839 -1.01 -32.16 -59.28
N LYS A 840 -1.10 -33.47 -58.99
CA LYS A 840 -0.23 -34.50 -59.60
C LYS A 840 -0.43 -34.59 -61.12
N ALA A 841 -1.67 -34.43 -61.59
CA ALA A 841 -1.97 -34.42 -63.03
C ALA A 841 -1.30 -33.24 -63.75
N VAL A 842 -1.33 -32.04 -63.16
CA VAL A 842 -0.69 -30.82 -63.69
C VAL A 842 0.82 -30.95 -63.64
N GLU A 843 1.41 -31.45 -62.56
CA GLU A 843 2.86 -31.69 -62.47
C GLU A 843 3.34 -32.67 -63.53
N LEU A 844 2.65 -33.80 -63.69
CA LEU A 844 2.93 -34.78 -64.73
C LEU A 844 2.72 -34.19 -66.14
N ALA A 845 1.68 -33.37 -66.33
CA ALA A 845 1.42 -32.70 -67.61
C ALA A 845 2.48 -31.63 -67.92
N ARG A 846 2.96 -30.87 -66.93
CA ARG A 846 4.07 -29.91 -67.12
C ARG A 846 5.34 -30.61 -67.61
N LEU A 847 5.57 -31.86 -67.19
CA LEU A 847 6.72 -32.67 -67.61
C LEU A 847 6.52 -33.38 -68.96
N ALA A 848 5.37 -34.04 -69.17
CA ALA A 848 5.15 -34.95 -70.29
C ALA A 848 4.10 -34.46 -71.32
N PHE A 849 3.13 -33.65 -70.90
CA PHE A 849 2.00 -33.21 -71.74
C PHE A 849 1.68 -31.69 -71.57
N PRO A 850 2.57 -30.75 -71.94
CA PRO A 850 2.39 -29.32 -71.63
C PRO A 850 1.11 -28.69 -72.21
N VAL A 851 0.58 -29.28 -73.30
CA VAL A 851 -0.67 -28.83 -73.96
C VAL A 851 -1.90 -29.06 -73.08
N GLU A 852 -1.87 -30.10 -72.22
CA GLU A 852 -2.99 -30.47 -71.36
C GLU A 852 -3.08 -29.59 -70.11
N VAL A 853 -2.00 -28.87 -69.74
CA VAL A 853 -1.92 -28.06 -68.51
C VAL A 853 -3.05 -27.03 -68.44
N VAL A 854 -3.31 -26.29 -69.51
CA VAL A 854 -4.38 -25.27 -69.53
C VAL A 854 -5.76 -25.88 -69.25
N ARG A 855 -6.03 -27.07 -69.83
CA ARG A 855 -7.29 -27.79 -69.64
C ARG A 855 -7.40 -28.36 -68.22
N LEU A 856 -6.30 -28.83 -67.65
CA LEU A 856 -6.24 -29.36 -66.29
C LEU A 856 -6.39 -28.25 -65.24
N GLU A 857 -5.77 -27.08 -65.43
CA GLU A 857 -5.95 -25.91 -64.57
C GLU A 857 -7.41 -25.41 -64.60
N GLU A 858 -8.06 -25.39 -65.77
CA GLU A 858 -9.49 -25.05 -65.84
C GLU A 858 -10.36 -26.06 -65.07
N ALA A 859 -10.13 -27.36 -65.28
CA ALA A 859 -10.86 -28.42 -64.59
C ALA A 859 -10.60 -28.40 -63.08
N TRP A 860 -9.40 -28.02 -62.64
CA TRP A 860 -9.05 -27.84 -61.25
C TRP A 860 -9.81 -26.65 -60.65
N GLY A 861 -9.83 -25.51 -61.33
CA GLY A 861 -10.65 -24.36 -60.94
C GLY A 861 -12.13 -24.73 -60.79
N ASP A 862 -12.70 -25.43 -61.77
CA ASP A 862 -14.10 -25.90 -61.73
C ASP A 862 -14.35 -26.88 -60.57
N HIS A 863 -13.41 -27.77 -60.27
CA HIS A 863 -13.50 -28.70 -59.13
C HIS A 863 -13.46 -27.97 -57.78
N LEU A 864 -12.61 -26.96 -57.64
CA LEU A 864 -12.55 -26.13 -56.43
C LEU A 864 -13.83 -25.32 -56.23
N VAL A 865 -14.43 -24.80 -57.30
CA VAL A 865 -15.76 -24.18 -57.25
C VAL A 865 -16.82 -25.18 -56.78
N GLN A 866 -16.79 -26.42 -57.27
CA GLN A 866 -17.70 -27.49 -56.81
C GLN A 866 -17.50 -27.82 -55.32
N GLN A 867 -16.27 -27.77 -54.81
CA GLN A 867 -15.95 -27.91 -53.38
C GLN A 867 -16.25 -26.64 -52.54
N LYS A 868 -16.82 -25.58 -53.15
CA LYS A 868 -17.06 -24.25 -52.55
C LYS A 868 -15.80 -23.50 -52.12
N GLN A 869 -14.63 -23.88 -52.64
CA GLN A 869 -13.37 -23.18 -52.43
C GLN A 869 -13.15 -22.13 -53.55
N LEU A 870 -14.02 -21.12 -53.58
CA LEU A 870 -13.99 -20.06 -54.61
C LEU A 870 -12.66 -19.29 -54.61
N ASP A 871 -12.04 -19.09 -53.44
CA ASP A 871 -10.78 -18.37 -53.28
C ASP A 871 -9.60 -19.04 -54.01
N ALA A 872 -9.51 -20.36 -53.91
CA ALA A 872 -8.45 -21.15 -54.54
C ALA A 872 -8.67 -21.25 -56.06
N ALA A 873 -9.93 -21.34 -56.50
CA ALA A 873 -10.29 -21.42 -57.92
C ALA A 873 -9.84 -20.19 -58.73
N ILE A 874 -9.77 -19.00 -58.12
CA ILE A 874 -9.36 -17.75 -58.79
C ILE A 874 -8.01 -17.91 -59.47
N ASN A 875 -7.01 -18.48 -58.78
CA ASN A 875 -5.65 -18.61 -59.31
C ASN A 875 -5.61 -19.59 -60.50
N HIS A 876 -6.30 -20.72 -60.39
CA HIS A 876 -6.37 -21.71 -61.47
C HIS A 876 -7.11 -21.16 -62.71
N TYR A 877 -8.14 -20.33 -62.54
CA TYR A 877 -8.78 -19.66 -63.66
C TYR A 877 -7.89 -18.59 -64.31
N ILE A 878 -7.05 -17.91 -63.54
CA ILE A 878 -6.05 -16.96 -64.07
C ILE A 878 -5.00 -17.74 -64.90
N GLU A 879 -4.48 -18.85 -64.39
CA GLU A 879 -3.53 -19.71 -65.12
C GLU A 879 -4.14 -20.34 -66.37
N ALA A 880 -5.41 -20.75 -66.31
CA ALA A 880 -6.17 -21.24 -67.46
C ALA A 880 -6.54 -20.17 -68.50
N ARG A 881 -6.23 -18.88 -68.25
CA ARG A 881 -6.61 -17.72 -69.07
C ARG A 881 -8.13 -17.49 -69.20
N CYS A 882 -8.91 -17.97 -68.22
CA CYS A 882 -10.36 -17.80 -68.15
C CYS A 882 -10.75 -16.65 -67.20
N SER A 883 -10.50 -15.40 -67.62
CA SER A 883 -10.70 -14.19 -66.81
C SER A 883 -12.13 -14.00 -66.30
N ILE A 884 -13.15 -14.36 -67.09
CA ILE A 884 -14.57 -14.22 -66.71
C ILE A 884 -14.89 -15.08 -65.48
N LYS A 885 -14.48 -16.36 -65.48
CA LYS A 885 -14.66 -17.28 -64.34
C LYS A 885 -13.88 -16.78 -63.11
N ALA A 886 -12.69 -16.21 -63.31
CA ALA A 886 -11.90 -15.62 -62.23
C ALA A 886 -12.58 -14.39 -61.60
N ILE A 887 -13.21 -13.50 -62.39
CA ILE A 887 -13.97 -12.35 -61.89
C ILE A 887 -15.19 -12.82 -61.08
N GLU A 888 -15.94 -13.80 -61.60
CA GLU A 888 -17.12 -14.32 -60.91
C GLU A 888 -16.75 -15.06 -59.61
N ALA A 889 -15.67 -15.84 -59.62
CA ALA A 889 -15.13 -16.48 -58.42
C ALA A 889 -14.66 -15.43 -57.39
N ALA A 890 -13.95 -14.38 -57.81
CA ALA A 890 -13.49 -13.31 -56.92
C ALA A 890 -14.64 -12.50 -56.31
N LEU A 891 -15.68 -12.18 -57.10
CA LEU A 891 -16.89 -11.53 -56.60
C LEU A 891 -17.69 -12.45 -55.65
N GLY A 892 -17.79 -13.74 -55.97
CA GLY A 892 -18.47 -14.74 -55.13
C GLY A 892 -17.75 -15.00 -53.81
N ALA A 893 -16.42 -14.99 -53.82
CA ALA A 893 -15.58 -15.17 -52.63
C ALA A 893 -15.36 -13.86 -51.83
N ARG A 894 -16.00 -12.75 -52.25
CA ARG A 894 -15.86 -11.41 -51.64
C ARG A 894 -14.41 -10.89 -51.64
N GLN A 895 -13.58 -11.33 -52.57
CA GLN A 895 -12.22 -10.82 -52.79
C GLN A 895 -12.24 -9.61 -53.74
N TRP A 896 -12.84 -8.50 -53.31
CA TRP A 896 -13.08 -7.31 -54.15
C TRP A 896 -11.81 -6.70 -54.73
N LYS A 897 -10.70 -6.70 -53.98
CA LYS A 897 -9.40 -6.21 -54.47
C LYS A 897 -8.86 -7.05 -55.63
N LYS A 898 -8.95 -8.39 -55.54
CA LYS A 898 -8.59 -9.27 -56.67
C LYS A 898 -9.55 -9.10 -57.84
N ALA A 899 -10.84 -8.89 -57.57
CA ALA A 899 -11.81 -8.60 -58.63
C ALA A 899 -11.46 -7.30 -59.39
N ILE A 900 -11.06 -6.23 -58.70
CA ILE A 900 -10.58 -4.98 -59.34
C ILE A 900 -9.34 -5.26 -60.20
N TYR A 901 -8.35 -5.98 -59.67
CA TYR A 901 -7.13 -6.32 -60.42
C TYR A 901 -7.43 -7.10 -61.70
N ILE A 902 -8.32 -8.11 -61.63
CA ILE A 902 -8.72 -8.87 -62.81
C ILE A 902 -9.53 -8.00 -63.77
N LEU A 903 -10.38 -7.08 -63.28
CA LEU A 903 -11.17 -6.15 -64.09
C LEU A 903 -10.31 -5.13 -64.84
N ASP A 904 -9.28 -4.56 -64.20
CA ASP A 904 -8.37 -3.60 -64.84
C ASP A 904 -7.53 -4.24 -65.97
N LEU A 905 -7.39 -5.58 -65.98
CA LEU A 905 -6.74 -6.36 -67.03
C LEU A 905 -7.66 -6.72 -68.22
N GLN A 906 -8.98 -6.51 -68.12
CA GLN A 906 -9.94 -6.83 -69.18
C GLN A 906 -10.26 -5.62 -70.08
N ASP A 907 -10.86 -5.89 -71.23
CA ASP A 907 -11.36 -4.87 -72.14
C ASP A 907 -12.55 -4.08 -71.52
N ARG A 908 -12.62 -2.79 -71.86
CA ARG A 908 -13.59 -1.82 -71.30
C ARG A 908 -15.05 -2.29 -71.40
N ASN A 909 -15.39 -3.04 -72.45
CA ASN A 909 -16.75 -3.56 -72.66
C ASN A 909 -17.13 -4.64 -71.65
N THR A 910 -16.21 -5.54 -71.34
CA THR A 910 -16.44 -6.64 -70.40
C THR A 910 -16.37 -6.16 -68.95
N ALA A 911 -15.44 -5.23 -68.66
CA ALA A 911 -15.28 -4.63 -67.34
C ALA A 911 -16.45 -3.71 -66.92
N SER A 912 -17.06 -2.98 -67.88
CA SER A 912 -18.16 -2.04 -67.61
C SER A 912 -19.38 -2.65 -66.91
N LYS A 913 -19.64 -3.94 -67.11
CA LYS A 913 -20.76 -4.66 -66.47
C LYS A 913 -20.55 -4.91 -64.98
N TYR A 914 -19.29 -5.01 -64.53
CA TYR A 914 -18.97 -5.38 -63.15
C TYR A 914 -18.61 -4.17 -62.27
N TYR A 915 -18.11 -3.06 -62.85
CA TYR A 915 -17.79 -1.84 -62.10
C TYR A 915 -18.92 -1.34 -61.18
N PRO A 916 -20.20 -1.29 -61.59
CA PRO A 916 -21.29 -0.83 -60.71
C PRO A 916 -21.50 -1.70 -59.46
N ARG A 917 -21.30 -3.02 -59.56
CA ARG A 917 -21.44 -3.93 -58.41
C ARG A 917 -20.31 -3.75 -57.41
N VAL A 918 -19.09 -3.55 -57.89
CA VAL A 918 -17.93 -3.27 -57.04
C VAL A 918 -18.06 -1.88 -56.41
N ALA A 919 -18.46 -0.87 -57.19
CA ALA A 919 -18.71 0.49 -56.71
C ALA A 919 -19.76 0.55 -55.61
N GLN A 920 -20.87 -0.19 -55.73
CA GLN A 920 -21.89 -0.30 -54.68
C GLN A 920 -21.35 -0.88 -53.36
N HIS A 921 -20.42 -1.85 -53.43
CA HIS A 921 -19.81 -2.41 -52.24
C HIS A 921 -18.91 -1.38 -51.54
N TYR A 922 -18.03 -0.71 -52.27
CA TYR A 922 -17.18 0.36 -51.71
C TYR A 922 -18.01 1.55 -51.21
N ALA A 923 -19.11 1.90 -51.87
CA ALA A 923 -20.07 2.89 -51.37
C ALA A 923 -20.73 2.46 -50.05
N SER A 924 -21.03 1.17 -49.88
CA SER A 924 -21.55 0.63 -48.61
C SER A 924 -20.52 0.59 -47.47
N LEU A 925 -19.24 0.45 -47.82
CA LEU A 925 -18.10 0.49 -46.90
C LEU A 925 -17.65 1.92 -46.56
N GLN A 926 -18.33 2.95 -47.09
CA GLN A 926 -17.96 4.37 -46.94
C GLN A 926 -16.62 4.76 -47.59
N GLU A 927 -16.08 3.92 -48.48
CA GLU A 927 -14.90 4.20 -49.31
C GLU A 927 -15.32 4.90 -50.61
N TYR A 928 -15.81 6.13 -50.48
CA TYR A 928 -16.41 6.89 -51.57
C TYR A 928 -15.45 7.23 -52.71
N GLU A 929 -14.15 7.35 -52.45
CA GLU A 929 -13.14 7.68 -53.46
C GLU A 929 -12.95 6.53 -54.46
N ILE A 930 -12.87 5.29 -53.95
CA ILE A 930 -12.79 4.08 -54.79
C ILE A 930 -14.11 3.87 -55.52
N ALA A 931 -15.24 4.13 -54.85
CA ALA A 931 -16.55 4.08 -55.50
C ALA A 931 -16.68 5.14 -56.61
N GLU A 932 -16.17 6.37 -56.44
CA GLU A 932 -16.12 7.41 -57.47
C GLU A 932 -15.34 6.94 -58.71
N GLU A 933 -14.14 6.38 -58.52
CA GLU A 933 -13.33 5.85 -59.62
C GLU A 933 -14.05 4.73 -60.37
N LEU A 934 -14.71 3.82 -59.64
CA LEU A 934 -15.44 2.70 -60.24
C LEU A 934 -16.74 3.16 -60.93
N TYR A 935 -17.48 4.11 -60.37
CA TYR A 935 -18.67 4.70 -61.01
C TYR A 935 -18.32 5.50 -62.26
N THR A 936 -17.20 6.24 -62.23
CA THR A 936 -16.69 6.97 -63.39
C THR A 936 -16.16 6.04 -64.48
N LYS A 937 -15.46 4.95 -64.13
CA LYS A 937 -15.07 3.87 -65.06
C LYS A 937 -16.28 3.13 -65.67
N GLY A 938 -17.41 3.10 -64.94
CA GLY A 938 -18.67 2.46 -65.35
C GLY A 938 -19.67 3.36 -66.08
N ASP A 939 -19.29 4.57 -66.52
CA ASP A 939 -20.16 5.58 -67.17
C ASP A 939 -21.43 5.96 -66.35
N ARG A 940 -21.36 5.85 -65.01
CA ARG A 940 -22.45 6.13 -64.07
C ARG A 940 -22.12 7.31 -63.15
N THR A 941 -21.76 8.45 -63.73
CA THR A 941 -21.37 9.68 -62.99
C THR A 941 -22.50 10.26 -62.14
N LYS A 942 -23.77 10.06 -62.55
CA LYS A 942 -24.94 10.45 -61.74
C LYS A 942 -25.00 9.68 -60.42
N ASP A 943 -24.73 8.38 -60.44
CA ASP A 943 -24.75 7.54 -59.23
C ASP A 943 -23.63 7.95 -58.25
N ALA A 944 -22.49 8.43 -58.75
CA ALA A 944 -21.42 8.99 -57.92
C ALA A 944 -21.78 10.35 -57.30
N ILE A 945 -22.48 11.23 -58.04
CA ILE A 945 -22.99 12.49 -57.50
C ILE A 945 -24.06 12.20 -56.45
N ASP A 946 -24.98 11.28 -56.71
CA ASP A 946 -26.02 10.86 -55.78
C ASP A 946 -25.42 10.18 -54.54
N MET A 947 -24.36 9.39 -54.69
CA MET A 947 -23.61 8.79 -53.59
C MET A 947 -23.03 9.87 -52.66
N TYR A 948 -22.34 10.88 -53.21
CA TYR A 948 -21.81 11.98 -52.41
C TYR A 948 -22.91 12.86 -51.79
N THR A 949 -24.02 13.03 -52.51
CA THR A 949 -25.22 13.77 -52.05
C THR A 949 -25.90 13.05 -50.89
N GLN A 950 -26.08 11.73 -50.96
CA GLN A 950 -26.64 10.89 -49.89
C GLN A 950 -25.70 10.77 -48.69
N ALA A 951 -24.38 10.78 -48.92
CA ALA A 951 -23.37 10.75 -47.88
C ALA A 951 -23.13 12.12 -47.19
N GLY A 952 -23.85 13.18 -47.60
CA GLY A 952 -23.69 14.53 -47.04
C GLY A 952 -22.35 15.21 -47.39
N ARG A 953 -21.61 14.69 -48.38
CA ARG A 953 -20.32 15.21 -48.84
C ARG A 953 -20.48 16.18 -50.01
N TRP A 954 -21.15 17.29 -49.75
CA TRP A 954 -21.57 18.29 -50.74
C TRP A 954 -20.42 18.91 -51.55
N GLU A 955 -19.25 19.08 -50.94
CA GLU A 955 -18.07 19.66 -51.61
C GLU A 955 -17.48 18.71 -52.67
N GLN A 956 -17.51 17.39 -52.41
CA GLN A 956 -17.08 16.37 -53.36
C GLN A 956 -18.14 16.19 -54.46
N ALA A 957 -19.42 16.22 -54.11
CA ALA A 957 -20.52 16.30 -55.07
C ALA A 957 -20.40 17.53 -55.98
N HIS A 958 -20.04 18.70 -55.43
CA HIS A 958 -19.86 19.96 -56.18
C HIS A 958 -18.64 19.91 -57.10
N LYS A 959 -17.52 19.37 -56.65
CA LYS A 959 -16.33 19.16 -57.50
C LYS A 959 -16.64 18.20 -58.66
N LEU A 960 -17.36 17.12 -58.40
CA LEU A 960 -17.74 16.14 -59.43
C LEU A 960 -18.81 16.72 -60.39
N ALA A 961 -19.79 17.47 -59.87
CA ALA A 961 -20.80 18.15 -60.66
C ALA A 961 -20.20 19.26 -61.54
N MET A 962 -19.27 20.06 -61.03
CA MET A 962 -18.54 21.09 -61.81
C MET A 962 -17.68 20.49 -62.93
N LYS A 963 -17.22 19.24 -62.78
CA LYS A 963 -16.47 18.53 -63.84
C LYS A 963 -17.39 17.91 -64.90
N CYS A 964 -18.61 17.52 -64.54
CA CYS A 964 -19.48 16.70 -65.39
C CYS A 964 -20.77 17.41 -65.88
N MET A 965 -21.17 18.54 -65.28
CA MET A 965 -22.39 19.30 -65.58
C MET A 965 -22.08 20.77 -65.89
N ARG A 966 -23.00 21.49 -66.54
CA ARG A 966 -22.84 22.92 -66.87
C ARG A 966 -23.08 23.80 -65.63
N PRO A 967 -22.36 24.94 -65.46
CA PRO A 967 -22.51 25.82 -64.28
C PRO A 967 -23.96 26.27 -64.02
N GLU A 968 -24.73 26.48 -65.09
CA GLU A 968 -26.15 26.85 -65.04
C GLU A 968 -27.04 25.70 -64.53
N ASP A 969 -26.78 24.47 -64.97
CA ASP A 969 -27.50 23.28 -64.49
C ASP A 969 -27.13 23.00 -63.02
N VAL A 970 -25.90 23.32 -62.62
CA VAL A 970 -25.36 23.18 -61.26
C VAL A 970 -25.96 24.21 -60.30
N SER A 971 -26.04 25.49 -60.68
CA SER A 971 -26.65 26.55 -59.86
C SER A 971 -28.15 26.33 -59.68
N VAL A 972 -28.86 25.92 -60.74
CA VAL A 972 -30.28 25.52 -60.64
C VAL A 972 -30.44 24.33 -59.71
N LEU A 973 -29.62 23.27 -59.83
CA LEU A 973 -29.67 22.12 -58.94
C LEU A 973 -29.51 22.54 -57.47
N TYR A 974 -28.52 23.37 -57.17
CA TYR A 974 -28.22 23.79 -55.80
C TYR A 974 -29.22 24.79 -55.22
N ILE A 975 -29.75 25.74 -56.01
CA ILE A 975 -30.83 26.63 -55.55
C ILE A 975 -32.12 25.84 -55.31
N THR A 976 -32.47 24.91 -56.21
CA THR A 976 -33.66 24.07 -56.05
C THR A 976 -33.52 23.19 -54.81
N GLN A 977 -32.34 22.60 -54.61
CA GLN A 977 -32.04 21.82 -53.41
C GLN A 977 -32.02 22.71 -52.16
N ALA A 978 -31.51 23.93 -52.21
CA ALA A 978 -31.50 24.89 -51.09
C ALA A 978 -32.92 25.29 -50.67
N GLN A 979 -33.80 25.53 -51.64
CA GLN A 979 -35.22 25.78 -51.41
C GLN A 979 -35.96 24.55 -50.87
N GLU A 980 -35.61 23.35 -51.34
CA GLU A 980 -36.15 22.10 -50.81
C GLU A 980 -35.68 21.88 -49.36
N MET A 981 -34.41 22.18 -49.05
CA MET A 981 -33.87 22.17 -47.70
C MET A 981 -34.51 23.25 -46.81
N GLU A 982 -34.78 24.44 -47.34
CA GLU A 982 -35.54 25.49 -46.64
C GLU A 982 -36.97 25.03 -46.30
N LYS A 983 -37.67 24.38 -47.25
CA LYS A 983 -39.00 23.77 -47.00
C LYS A 983 -38.95 22.61 -46.01
N GLN A 984 -37.87 21.83 -46.00
CA GLN A 984 -37.63 20.74 -45.06
C GLN A 984 -37.19 21.23 -43.66
N GLY A 985 -37.03 22.55 -43.46
CA GLY A 985 -36.58 23.14 -42.20
C GLY A 985 -35.07 23.00 -41.94
N LYS A 986 -34.28 22.60 -42.94
CA LYS A 986 -32.83 22.43 -42.86
C LYS A 986 -32.07 23.69 -43.30
N TYR A 987 -32.24 24.77 -42.55
CA TYR A 987 -31.72 26.10 -42.90
C TYR A 987 -30.19 26.16 -43.05
N ARG A 988 -29.43 25.38 -42.27
CA ARG A 988 -27.96 25.32 -42.39
C ARG A 988 -27.49 24.62 -43.66
N GLU A 989 -28.20 23.59 -44.10
CA GLU A 989 -27.91 22.92 -45.38
C GLU A 989 -28.28 23.86 -46.54
N ALA A 990 -29.41 24.55 -46.45
CA ALA A 990 -29.80 25.59 -47.39
C ALA A 990 -28.78 26.75 -47.45
N GLU A 991 -28.28 27.20 -46.31
CA GLU A 991 -27.22 28.21 -46.24
C GLU A 991 -25.93 27.74 -46.93
N ARG A 992 -25.44 26.53 -46.64
CA ARG A 992 -24.24 26.01 -47.32
C ARG A 992 -24.43 26.02 -48.83
N LEU A 993 -25.62 25.66 -49.30
CA LEU A 993 -25.97 25.69 -50.71
C LEU A 993 -26.02 27.12 -51.28
N TYR A 994 -26.67 28.08 -50.61
CA TYR A 994 -26.70 29.48 -51.03
C TYR A 994 -25.30 30.13 -51.05
N VAL A 995 -24.48 29.84 -50.05
CA VAL A 995 -23.09 30.34 -49.95
C VAL A 995 -22.21 29.71 -51.04
N THR A 996 -22.39 28.43 -51.37
CA THR A 996 -21.65 27.79 -52.49
C THR A 996 -22.06 28.30 -53.87
N VAL A 997 -23.24 28.93 -54.00
CA VAL A 997 -23.75 29.54 -55.24
C VAL A 997 -23.45 31.06 -55.27
N GLU A 998 -22.64 31.57 -54.34
CA GLU A 998 -22.25 32.99 -54.24
C GLU A 998 -23.41 33.98 -54.03
N GLU A 999 -24.54 33.51 -53.49
CA GLU A 999 -25.74 34.33 -53.23
C GLU A 999 -26.04 34.42 -51.71
N PRO A 1000 -25.18 35.10 -50.90
CA PRO A 1000 -25.33 35.18 -49.45
C PRO A 1000 -26.58 35.98 -49.03
N ASP A 1001 -27.06 36.89 -49.87
CA ASP A 1001 -28.25 37.70 -49.60
C ASP A 1001 -29.53 36.86 -49.55
N LEU A 1002 -29.60 35.76 -50.32
CA LEU A 1002 -30.70 34.78 -50.23
C LEU A 1002 -30.68 34.06 -48.87
N ALA A 1003 -29.49 33.76 -48.35
CA ALA A 1003 -29.34 33.17 -47.02
C ALA A 1003 -29.70 34.18 -45.91
N ILE A 1004 -29.26 35.43 -45.99
CA ILE A 1004 -29.64 36.50 -45.05
C ILE A 1004 -31.15 36.72 -45.07
N THR A 1005 -31.77 36.76 -46.25
CA THR A 1005 -33.23 36.92 -46.41
C THR A 1005 -33.98 35.71 -45.87
N MET A 1006 -33.46 34.49 -46.09
CA MET A 1006 -34.01 33.25 -45.54
C MET A 1006 -34.01 33.28 -44.01
N PHE A 1007 -32.88 33.61 -43.38
CA PHE A 1007 -32.80 33.72 -41.93
C PHE A 1007 -33.65 34.87 -41.37
N LYS A 1008 -33.72 36.02 -42.06
CA LYS A 1008 -34.61 37.14 -41.69
C LYS A 1008 -36.09 36.74 -41.76
N LYS A 1009 -36.51 36.05 -42.83
CA LYS A 1009 -37.90 35.61 -43.05
C LYS A 1009 -38.36 34.59 -42.00
N HIS A 1010 -37.45 33.70 -41.58
CA HIS A 1010 -37.73 32.67 -40.58
C HIS A 1010 -37.41 33.11 -39.13
N LYS A 1011 -37.16 34.41 -38.90
CA LYS A 1011 -36.81 34.99 -37.58
C LYS A 1011 -35.60 34.32 -36.89
N LEU A 1012 -34.66 33.80 -37.69
CA LEU A 1012 -33.40 33.20 -37.24
C LEU A 1012 -32.30 34.27 -37.21
N TYR A 1013 -32.44 35.20 -36.27
CA TYR A 1013 -31.60 36.40 -36.24
C TYR A 1013 -30.11 36.12 -35.98
N ASP A 1014 -29.78 35.05 -35.25
CA ASP A 1014 -28.39 34.67 -34.95
C ASP A 1014 -27.60 34.31 -36.23
N ASP A 1015 -28.20 33.50 -37.10
CA ASP A 1015 -27.59 33.12 -38.37
C ASP A 1015 -27.57 34.27 -39.37
N MET A 1016 -28.58 35.16 -39.30
CA MET A 1016 -28.60 36.42 -40.04
C MET A 1016 -27.41 37.31 -39.63
N ILE A 1017 -27.21 37.53 -38.33
CA ILE A 1017 -26.09 38.32 -37.79
C ILE A 1017 -24.76 37.70 -38.17
N ARG A 1018 -24.64 36.37 -38.14
CA ARG A 1018 -23.41 35.69 -38.56
C ARG A 1018 -23.09 35.94 -40.03
N LEU A 1019 -24.08 35.91 -40.92
CA LEU A 1019 -23.88 36.21 -42.33
C LEU A 1019 -23.63 37.69 -42.59
N VAL A 1020 -24.35 38.58 -41.90
CA VAL A 1020 -24.11 40.03 -41.94
C VAL A 1020 -22.70 40.35 -41.45
N GLY A 1021 -22.26 39.80 -40.33
CA GLY A 1021 -20.90 39.97 -39.83
C GLY A 1021 -19.80 39.44 -40.76
N LYS A 1022 -20.12 38.44 -41.60
CA LYS A 1022 -19.16 37.85 -42.56
C LYS A 1022 -19.14 38.55 -43.92
N HIS A 1023 -20.29 38.99 -44.43
CA HIS A 1023 -20.42 39.53 -45.79
C HIS A 1023 -20.69 41.05 -45.82
N HIS A 1024 -21.26 41.63 -44.75
CA HIS A 1024 -21.63 43.05 -44.61
C HIS A 1024 -21.34 43.60 -43.19
N PRO A 1025 -20.07 43.60 -42.72
CA PRO A 1025 -19.70 43.95 -41.34
C PRO A 1025 -19.95 45.42 -40.98
N ASP A 1026 -20.01 46.30 -41.98
CA ASP A 1026 -20.38 47.71 -41.89
C ASP A 1026 -21.83 47.92 -41.42
N LEU A 1027 -22.73 46.98 -41.73
CA LEU A 1027 -24.12 47.04 -41.30
C LEU A 1027 -24.35 46.39 -39.92
N LEU A 1028 -23.33 45.81 -39.28
CA LEU A 1028 -23.51 44.97 -38.09
C LEU A 1028 -24.06 45.74 -36.87
N SER A 1029 -23.49 46.90 -36.52
CA SER A 1029 -23.98 47.68 -35.37
C SER A 1029 -25.40 48.21 -35.59
N ASP A 1030 -25.69 48.66 -36.81
CA ASP A 1030 -27.02 49.12 -37.20
C ASP A 1030 -28.02 47.96 -37.22
N THR A 1031 -27.59 46.75 -37.63
CA THR A 1031 -28.39 45.53 -37.61
C THR A 1031 -28.72 45.11 -36.18
N HIS A 1032 -27.75 45.14 -35.25
CA HIS A 1032 -28.01 44.91 -33.83
C HIS A 1032 -28.94 45.97 -33.23
N LEU A 1033 -28.77 47.25 -33.58
CA LEU A 1033 -29.67 48.30 -33.10
C LEU A 1033 -31.11 48.14 -33.65
N HIS A 1034 -31.26 47.80 -34.94
CA HIS A 1034 -32.55 47.55 -35.58
C HIS A 1034 -33.24 46.30 -35.00
N LEU A 1035 -32.50 45.21 -34.83
CA LEU A 1035 -32.98 44.01 -34.14
C LEU A 1035 -33.39 44.32 -32.71
N GLY A 1036 -32.57 45.06 -31.95
CA GLY A 1036 -32.88 45.49 -30.60
C GLY A 1036 -34.21 46.24 -30.51
N LYS A 1037 -34.46 47.17 -31.46
CA LYS A 1037 -35.73 47.92 -31.56
C LYS A 1037 -36.90 47.07 -32.03
N GLU A 1038 -36.72 46.20 -33.03
CA GLU A 1038 -37.78 45.29 -33.49
C GLU A 1038 -38.17 44.30 -32.38
N LEU A 1039 -37.19 43.75 -31.66
CA LEU A 1039 -37.40 42.83 -30.56
C LEU A 1039 -38.00 43.52 -29.33
N GLU A 1040 -37.62 44.77 -29.05
CA GLU A 1040 -38.29 45.60 -28.04
C GLU A 1040 -39.76 45.86 -28.43
N ALA A 1041 -40.03 46.18 -29.71
CA ALA A 1041 -41.39 46.38 -30.22
C ALA A 1041 -42.22 45.08 -30.28
N GLU A 1042 -41.58 43.92 -30.49
CA GLU A 1042 -42.19 42.59 -30.42
C GLU A 1042 -42.37 42.10 -28.96
N GLY A 1043 -41.90 42.85 -27.96
CA GLY A 1043 -41.95 42.47 -26.55
C GLY A 1043 -40.93 41.39 -26.14
N ARG A 1044 -39.97 41.06 -27.01
CA ARG A 1044 -38.86 40.11 -26.76
C ARG A 1044 -37.67 40.79 -26.10
N LEU A 1045 -37.86 41.23 -24.87
CA LEU A 1045 -36.92 42.10 -24.15
C LEU A 1045 -35.54 41.44 -23.90
N GLN A 1046 -35.47 40.11 -23.76
CA GLN A 1046 -34.20 39.39 -23.57
C GLN A 1046 -33.35 39.31 -24.84
N GLU A 1047 -33.99 39.04 -25.99
CA GLU A 1047 -33.31 39.06 -27.28
C GLU A 1047 -32.88 40.51 -27.60
N ALA A 1048 -33.74 41.49 -27.31
CA ALA A 1048 -33.42 42.91 -27.46
C ALA A 1048 -32.21 43.35 -26.62
N GLU A 1049 -32.10 42.89 -25.37
CA GLU A 1049 -30.93 43.13 -24.53
C GLU A 1049 -29.64 42.69 -25.22
N TYR A 1050 -29.62 41.46 -25.75
CA TYR A 1050 -28.42 40.91 -26.38
C TYR A 1050 -27.96 41.83 -27.50
N HIS A 1051 -28.87 42.24 -28.39
CA HIS A 1051 -28.49 43.12 -29.48
C HIS A 1051 -28.15 44.55 -29.03
N TYR A 1052 -28.80 45.08 -28.00
CA TYR A 1052 -28.43 46.39 -27.45
C TYR A 1052 -27.04 46.37 -26.80
N LEU A 1053 -26.67 45.28 -26.14
CA LEU A 1053 -25.34 45.12 -25.54
C LEU A 1053 -24.25 44.96 -26.61
N GLU A 1054 -24.49 44.19 -27.67
CA GLU A 1054 -23.59 44.08 -28.82
C GLU A 1054 -23.47 45.40 -29.59
N ALA A 1055 -24.52 46.23 -29.61
CA ALA A 1055 -24.49 47.60 -30.12
C ALA A 1055 -23.85 48.62 -29.14
N GLN A 1056 -23.29 48.17 -28.00
CA GLN A 1056 -22.68 48.99 -26.93
C GLN A 1056 -23.62 49.99 -26.23
N GLU A 1057 -24.94 49.84 -26.38
CA GLU A 1057 -25.97 50.74 -25.85
C GLU A 1057 -26.63 50.17 -24.58
N TRP A 1058 -25.85 49.84 -23.55
CA TRP A 1058 -26.35 49.28 -22.28
C TRP A 1058 -27.38 50.19 -21.57
N LYS A 1059 -27.31 51.51 -21.80
CA LYS A 1059 -28.30 52.47 -21.28
C LYS A 1059 -29.67 52.26 -21.91
N ALA A 1060 -29.72 51.90 -23.21
CA ALA A 1060 -30.96 51.54 -23.90
C ALA A 1060 -31.57 50.29 -23.26
N THR A 1061 -30.76 49.27 -22.96
CA THR A 1061 -31.20 48.05 -22.25
C THR A 1061 -31.73 48.33 -20.84
N VAL A 1062 -31.02 49.13 -20.04
CA VAL A 1062 -31.47 49.50 -18.69
C VAL A 1062 -32.78 50.30 -18.76
N ASN A 1063 -32.91 51.20 -19.74
CA ASN A 1063 -34.14 51.95 -19.97
C ASN A 1063 -35.29 51.07 -20.46
N MET A 1064 -35.03 50.12 -21.35
CA MET A 1064 -36.00 49.13 -21.86
C MET A 1064 -36.57 48.27 -20.72
N TYR A 1065 -35.71 47.77 -19.84
CA TYR A 1065 -36.15 47.00 -18.67
C TYR A 1065 -36.86 47.87 -17.64
N ARG A 1066 -36.39 49.12 -17.44
CA ARG A 1066 -37.04 50.09 -16.55
C ARG A 1066 -38.42 50.51 -17.03
N SER A 1067 -38.60 50.78 -18.33
CA SER A 1067 -39.88 51.15 -18.94
C SER A 1067 -40.88 49.98 -18.93
N SER A 1068 -40.37 48.76 -19.04
CA SER A 1068 -41.17 47.52 -18.98
C SER A 1068 -41.46 47.04 -17.55
N GLY A 1069 -41.02 47.76 -16.51
CA GLY A 1069 -41.19 47.36 -15.10
C GLY A 1069 -40.38 46.13 -14.68
N LEU A 1070 -39.46 45.64 -15.52
CA LEU A 1070 -38.58 44.50 -15.28
C LEU A 1070 -37.29 44.93 -14.58
N TRP A 1071 -37.44 45.42 -13.36
CA TRP A 1071 -36.34 45.99 -12.62
C TRP A 1071 -35.22 45.01 -12.25
N GLU A 1072 -35.53 43.71 -12.09
CA GLU A 1072 -34.53 42.66 -11.87
C GLU A 1072 -33.51 42.61 -13.01
N GLU A 1073 -34.01 42.65 -14.23
CA GLU A 1073 -33.20 42.62 -15.44
C GLU A 1073 -32.45 43.94 -15.66
N ALA A 1074 -33.09 45.08 -15.37
CA ALA A 1074 -32.42 46.38 -15.37
C ALA A 1074 -31.23 46.40 -14.39
N TYR A 1075 -31.41 45.85 -13.19
CA TYR A 1075 -30.36 45.76 -12.17
C TYR A 1075 -29.22 44.84 -12.62
N ARG A 1076 -29.54 43.70 -13.24
CA ARG A 1076 -28.57 42.75 -13.79
C ARG A 1076 -27.69 43.40 -14.85
N VAL A 1077 -28.30 44.05 -15.84
CA VAL A 1077 -27.57 44.72 -16.93
C VAL A 1077 -26.67 45.83 -16.39
N ALA A 1078 -27.19 46.65 -15.47
CA ALA A 1078 -26.41 47.71 -14.86
C ALA A 1078 -25.23 47.18 -14.03
N LYS A 1079 -25.36 45.98 -13.43
CA LYS A 1079 -24.28 45.32 -12.67
C LYS A 1079 -23.20 44.76 -13.59
N ALA A 1080 -23.59 44.25 -14.75
CA ALA A 1080 -22.68 43.64 -15.72
C ALA A 1080 -21.96 44.68 -16.60
N HIS A 1081 -22.68 45.67 -17.13
CA HIS A 1081 -22.15 46.60 -18.16
C HIS A 1081 -22.10 48.07 -17.73
N GLY A 1082 -22.74 48.45 -16.63
CA GLY A 1082 -22.86 49.84 -16.18
C GLY A 1082 -21.74 50.36 -15.26
N GLY A 1083 -20.73 49.55 -14.93
CA GLY A 1083 -19.67 49.91 -13.98
C GLY A 1083 -20.05 49.82 -12.49
N ALA A 1084 -19.09 50.08 -11.59
CA ALA A 1084 -19.18 49.76 -10.16
C ALA A 1084 -20.35 50.42 -9.40
N ASN A 1085 -20.89 51.54 -9.89
CA ASN A 1085 -21.96 52.29 -9.24
C ASN A 1085 -23.32 52.20 -9.96
N ALA A 1086 -23.40 51.71 -11.20
CA ALA A 1086 -24.66 51.74 -11.95
C ALA A 1086 -25.73 50.81 -11.39
N HIS A 1087 -25.39 49.61 -10.93
CA HIS A 1087 -26.35 48.70 -10.30
C HIS A 1087 -26.88 49.24 -8.97
N LYS A 1088 -26.05 49.90 -8.17
CA LYS A 1088 -26.50 50.59 -6.94
C LYS A 1088 -27.53 51.66 -7.28
N HIS A 1089 -27.31 52.41 -8.37
CA HIS A 1089 -28.26 53.41 -8.84
C HIS A 1089 -29.58 52.79 -9.32
N VAL A 1090 -29.53 51.68 -10.08
CA VAL A 1090 -30.75 50.96 -10.50
C VAL A 1090 -31.49 50.35 -9.32
N ALA A 1091 -30.80 49.78 -8.32
CA ALA A 1091 -31.43 49.28 -7.10
C ALA A 1091 -32.08 50.38 -6.28
N TYR A 1092 -31.43 51.55 -6.17
CA TYR A 1092 -32.02 52.73 -5.53
C TYR A 1092 -33.29 53.19 -6.25
N LEU A 1093 -33.26 53.29 -7.59
CA LEU A 1093 -34.44 53.66 -8.39
C LEU A 1093 -35.56 52.61 -8.31
N TRP A 1094 -35.20 51.33 -8.30
CA TRP A 1094 -36.15 50.23 -8.15
C TRP A 1094 -36.82 50.27 -6.79
N ALA A 1095 -36.05 50.40 -5.72
CA ALA A 1095 -36.59 50.52 -4.37
C ALA A 1095 -37.47 51.77 -4.23
N LYS A 1096 -37.06 52.91 -4.82
CA LYS A 1096 -37.86 54.15 -4.83
C LYS A 1096 -39.16 54.00 -5.61
N SER A 1097 -39.20 53.16 -6.65
CA SER A 1097 -40.42 52.88 -7.42
C SER A 1097 -41.42 51.97 -6.70
N LEU A 1098 -40.93 51.08 -5.83
CA LEU A 1098 -41.77 50.14 -5.09
C LEU A 1098 -42.38 50.77 -3.83
N GLY A 1099 -41.59 51.58 -3.11
CA GLY A 1099 -41.98 52.11 -1.80
C GLY A 1099 -42.23 51.03 -0.74
N GLY A 1100 -42.37 51.45 0.52
CA GLY A 1100 -42.84 50.61 1.62
C GLY A 1100 -42.11 49.27 1.81
N GLU A 1101 -42.89 48.24 2.20
CA GLU A 1101 -42.35 46.90 2.49
C GLU A 1101 -41.76 46.20 1.27
N ALA A 1102 -42.27 46.52 0.08
CA ALA A 1102 -41.79 45.93 -1.17
C ALA A 1102 -40.35 46.39 -1.46
N ALA A 1103 -40.04 47.66 -1.23
CA ALA A 1103 -38.69 48.21 -1.34
C ALA A 1103 -37.72 47.54 -0.35
N VAL A 1104 -38.15 47.29 0.88
CA VAL A 1104 -37.36 46.59 1.89
C VAL A 1104 -37.06 45.15 1.50
N ARG A 1105 -38.08 44.38 1.11
CA ARG A 1105 -37.90 42.98 0.72
C ARG A 1105 -36.93 42.86 -0.45
N LEU A 1106 -37.05 43.77 -1.42
CA LEU A 1106 -36.15 43.87 -2.54
C LEU A 1106 -34.70 44.14 -2.09
N LEU A 1107 -34.49 45.20 -1.33
CA LEU A 1107 -33.15 45.64 -0.98
C LEU A 1107 -32.45 44.65 -0.04
N ASN A 1108 -33.22 43.96 0.82
CA ASN A 1108 -32.74 42.81 1.59
C ASN A 1108 -32.30 41.68 0.66
N LYS A 1109 -33.10 41.36 -0.37
CA LYS A 1109 -32.77 40.36 -1.38
C LYS A 1109 -31.47 40.71 -2.14
N LEU A 1110 -31.21 41.99 -2.40
CA LEU A 1110 -30.02 42.46 -3.11
C LEU A 1110 -28.79 42.67 -2.22
N GLY A 1111 -28.90 42.51 -0.89
CA GLY A 1111 -27.84 42.84 0.06
C GLY A 1111 -27.43 44.32 0.05
N LEU A 1112 -28.29 45.17 -0.51
CA LEU A 1112 -28.04 46.59 -0.70
C LEU A 1112 -28.88 47.45 0.26
N LEU A 1113 -29.74 46.88 1.10
CA LEU A 1113 -30.61 47.65 1.99
C LEU A 1113 -29.83 48.65 2.85
N GLU A 1114 -28.72 48.22 3.42
CA GLU A 1114 -27.86 49.09 4.20
C GLU A 1114 -27.25 50.21 3.34
N ALA A 1115 -26.63 49.85 2.22
CA ALA A 1115 -26.03 50.78 1.26
C ALA A 1115 -27.06 51.74 0.62
N THR A 1116 -28.34 51.33 0.52
CA THR A 1116 -29.41 52.15 -0.06
C THR A 1116 -30.00 53.08 0.98
N ILE A 1117 -30.06 52.66 2.25
CA ILE A 1117 -30.32 53.57 3.38
C ILE A 1117 -29.22 54.62 3.46
N ASP A 1118 -27.95 54.21 3.37
CA ASP A 1118 -26.82 55.14 3.37
C ASP A 1118 -26.85 56.06 2.15
N HIS A 1119 -27.05 55.53 0.94
CA HIS A 1119 -27.16 56.34 -0.28
C HIS A 1119 -28.40 57.24 -0.28
N ALA A 1120 -29.50 56.85 0.37
CA ALA A 1120 -30.68 57.70 0.54
C ALA A 1120 -30.43 58.80 1.57
N ALA A 1121 -29.71 58.50 2.65
CA ALA A 1121 -29.32 59.48 3.66
C ALA A 1121 -28.25 60.45 3.13
N ASP A 1122 -27.31 59.98 2.30
CA ASP A 1122 -26.24 60.78 1.69
C ASP A 1122 -26.76 61.70 0.57
N ASN A 1123 -27.83 61.30 -0.15
CA ASN A 1123 -28.48 62.12 -1.18
C ASN A 1123 -29.67 62.94 -0.66
N CYS A 1124 -29.72 63.22 0.65
CA CYS A 1124 -30.76 64.01 1.31
C CYS A 1124 -32.21 63.53 1.09
N SER A 1125 -32.41 62.24 0.77
CA SER A 1125 -33.72 61.62 0.57
C SER A 1125 -34.20 60.96 1.87
N PHE A 1126 -34.22 61.74 2.96
CA PHE A 1126 -34.45 61.26 4.33
C PHE A 1126 -35.79 60.53 4.52
N GLU A 1127 -36.87 61.00 3.88
CA GLU A 1127 -38.19 60.33 3.90
C GLU A 1127 -38.12 58.87 3.45
N PHE A 1128 -37.39 58.61 2.36
CA PHE A 1128 -37.21 57.27 1.82
C PHE A 1128 -36.26 56.43 2.71
N ALA A 1129 -35.22 57.06 3.27
CA ALA A 1129 -34.35 56.41 4.24
C ALA A 1129 -35.13 55.98 5.50
N PHE A 1130 -35.97 56.86 6.05
CA PHE A 1130 -36.84 56.58 7.20
C PHE A 1130 -37.86 55.49 6.89
N GLU A 1131 -38.47 55.51 5.71
CA GLU A 1131 -39.40 54.48 5.27
C GLU A 1131 -38.74 53.09 5.23
N LEU A 1132 -37.54 52.98 4.65
CA LEU A 1132 -36.76 51.74 4.58
C LEU A 1132 -36.29 51.27 5.97
N SER A 1133 -35.83 52.19 6.81
CA SER A 1133 -35.37 51.87 8.16
C SER A 1133 -36.50 51.43 9.09
N ARG A 1134 -37.65 52.11 9.06
CA ARG A 1134 -38.85 51.74 9.85
C ARG A 1134 -39.29 50.29 9.60
N LEU A 1135 -39.09 49.81 8.37
CA LEU A 1135 -39.58 48.52 7.90
C LEU A 1135 -38.56 47.39 8.01
N ALA A 1136 -37.25 47.67 8.01
CA ALA A 1136 -36.21 46.64 7.92
C ALA A 1136 -35.11 46.75 8.98
N PHE A 1137 -34.53 47.94 9.11
CA PHE A 1137 -33.40 48.21 9.97
C PHE A 1137 -33.77 49.32 10.94
N LYS A 1138 -34.63 48.97 11.91
CA LYS A 1138 -34.98 49.87 13.03
C LYS A 1138 -33.74 50.37 13.78
N HIS A 1139 -32.65 49.61 13.76
CA HIS A 1139 -31.37 50.01 14.34
C HIS A 1139 -30.64 51.11 13.55
N LYS A 1140 -30.90 51.24 12.24
CA LYS A 1140 -30.40 52.35 11.41
C LYS A 1140 -31.24 53.61 11.51
N ALA A 1141 -32.43 53.56 12.13
CA ALA A 1141 -33.22 54.77 12.35
C ALA A 1141 -32.41 55.81 13.14
N PRO A 1142 -31.69 55.43 14.21
CA PRO A 1142 -30.65 56.24 14.84
C PRO A 1142 -29.67 56.93 13.90
N GLU A 1143 -29.11 56.22 12.91
CA GLU A 1143 -28.12 56.79 11.98
C GLU A 1143 -28.74 57.74 10.95
N ILE A 1144 -29.97 57.49 10.52
CA ILE A 1144 -30.69 58.38 9.60
C ILE A 1144 -31.14 59.63 10.34
N HIS A 1145 -31.68 59.47 11.55
CA HIS A 1145 -31.95 60.58 12.47
C HIS A 1145 -30.68 61.38 12.74
N LEU A 1146 -29.52 60.73 12.89
CA LEU A 1146 -28.23 61.41 13.05
C LEU A 1146 -27.81 62.18 11.79
N LYS A 1147 -27.83 61.57 10.60
CA LYS A 1147 -27.50 62.26 9.34
C LYS A 1147 -28.48 63.37 9.01
N TYR A 1148 -29.75 63.19 9.35
CA TYR A 1148 -30.77 64.22 9.21
C TYR A 1148 -30.56 65.33 10.24
N ALA A 1149 -30.21 65.00 11.48
CA ALA A 1149 -29.82 65.98 12.49
C ALA A 1149 -28.58 66.78 12.08
N MET A 1150 -27.56 66.14 11.53
CA MET A 1150 -26.37 66.80 10.99
C MET A 1150 -26.71 67.70 9.79
N TYR A 1151 -27.57 67.23 8.87
CA TYR A 1151 -28.07 68.06 7.77
C TYR A 1151 -28.86 69.28 8.29
N LEU A 1152 -29.67 69.10 9.33
CA LEU A 1152 -30.43 70.18 9.97
C LEU A 1152 -29.52 71.11 10.78
N GLU A 1153 -28.46 70.60 11.40
CA GLU A 1153 -27.42 71.37 12.08
C GLU A 1153 -26.64 72.24 11.07
N ASP A 1154 -26.25 71.67 9.93
CA ASP A 1154 -25.60 72.37 8.82
C ASP A 1154 -26.53 73.42 8.18
N GLU A 1155 -27.84 73.15 8.12
CA GLU A 1155 -28.88 74.11 7.70
C GLU A 1155 -29.21 75.16 8.80
N GLY A 1156 -28.61 75.07 9.98
CA GLY A 1156 -28.80 76.01 11.10
C GLY A 1156 -30.14 75.86 11.82
N LYS A 1157 -30.86 74.76 11.61
CA LYS A 1157 -32.15 74.45 12.22
C LYS A 1157 -31.98 73.65 13.52
N PHE A 1158 -31.32 74.26 14.52
CA PHE A 1158 -30.93 73.59 15.76
C PHE A 1158 -32.08 72.92 16.53
N GLU A 1159 -33.28 73.49 16.52
CA GLU A 1159 -34.46 72.88 17.18
C GLU A 1159 -34.93 71.60 16.46
N GLU A 1160 -34.91 71.61 15.12
CA GLU A 1160 -35.22 70.43 14.31
C GLU A 1160 -34.10 69.39 14.46
N ALA A 1161 -32.84 69.84 14.43
CA ALA A 1161 -31.67 68.99 14.66
C ALA A 1161 -31.69 68.35 16.05
N GLU A 1162 -32.05 69.09 17.10
CA GLU A 1162 -32.25 68.55 18.45
C GLU A 1162 -33.29 67.44 18.45
N ALA A 1163 -34.47 67.68 17.86
CA ALA A 1163 -35.52 66.68 17.78
C ALA A 1163 -35.05 65.39 17.07
N GLU A 1164 -34.23 65.55 16.02
CA GLU A 1164 -33.65 64.43 15.29
C GLU A 1164 -32.50 63.76 16.04
N PHE A 1165 -31.60 64.48 16.71
CA PHE A 1165 -30.54 63.91 17.58
C PHE A 1165 -31.13 63.12 18.77
N ILE A 1166 -32.23 63.60 19.35
CA ILE A 1166 -32.98 62.88 20.39
C ILE A 1166 -33.57 61.59 19.82
N ARG A 1167 -34.20 61.66 18.64
CA ARG A 1167 -34.69 60.46 17.92
C ARG A 1167 -33.55 59.53 17.50
N ALA A 1168 -32.35 60.08 17.29
CA ALA A 1168 -31.15 59.34 16.95
C ALA A 1168 -30.61 58.48 18.11
N GLY A 1169 -31.19 58.57 19.31
CA GLY A 1169 -30.62 57.96 20.50
C GLY A 1169 -29.25 58.52 20.87
N LYS A 1170 -28.89 59.68 20.30
CA LYS A 1170 -27.67 60.42 20.58
C LYS A 1170 -28.01 61.81 21.14
N PRO A 1171 -28.73 61.87 22.28
CA PRO A 1171 -29.00 63.15 22.95
C PRO A 1171 -27.70 63.88 23.31
N LYS A 1172 -26.61 63.13 23.55
CA LYS A 1172 -25.27 63.67 23.71
C LYS A 1172 -24.81 64.55 22.54
N GLU A 1173 -25.17 64.22 21.29
CA GLU A 1173 -24.81 65.06 20.13
C GLU A 1173 -25.65 66.34 20.09
N ALA A 1174 -26.93 66.30 20.50
CA ALA A 1174 -27.70 67.52 20.72
C ALA A 1174 -27.12 68.36 21.87
N VAL A 1175 -26.68 67.72 22.96
CA VAL A 1175 -25.97 68.40 24.05
C VAL A 1175 -24.67 69.01 23.52
N LEU A 1176 -23.87 68.28 22.74
CA LEU A 1176 -22.63 68.77 22.15
C LEU A 1176 -22.87 69.88 21.13
N MET A 1177 -23.91 69.80 20.32
CA MET A 1177 -24.36 70.86 19.40
C MET A 1177 -24.62 72.16 20.19
N PHE A 1178 -25.37 72.08 21.29
CA PHE A 1178 -25.60 73.24 22.15
C PHE A 1178 -24.34 73.68 22.93
N VAL A 1179 -23.50 72.75 23.39
CA VAL A 1179 -22.21 73.07 24.05
C VAL A 1179 -21.25 73.76 23.08
N HIS A 1180 -21.16 73.30 21.82
CA HIS A 1180 -20.38 73.92 20.76
C HIS A 1180 -20.92 75.31 20.41
N ASN A 1181 -22.25 75.47 20.41
CA ASN A 1181 -22.90 76.76 20.20
C ASN A 1181 -22.90 77.66 21.46
N GLN A 1182 -22.23 77.22 22.55
CA GLN A 1182 -22.16 77.89 23.86
C GLN A 1182 -23.52 78.18 24.52
N ASP A 1183 -24.58 77.50 24.08
CA ASP A 1183 -25.91 77.56 24.66
C ASP A 1183 -26.01 76.57 25.82
N TRP A 1184 -25.45 76.96 26.95
CA TRP A 1184 -25.42 76.13 28.16
C TRP A 1184 -26.83 75.84 28.72
N GLU A 1185 -27.81 76.70 28.46
CA GLU A 1185 -29.19 76.51 28.92
C GLU A 1185 -29.89 75.41 28.10
N ALA A 1186 -29.76 75.46 26.77
CA ALA A 1186 -30.28 74.41 25.91
C ALA A 1186 -29.52 73.09 26.09
N ALA A 1187 -28.19 73.13 26.25
CA ALA A 1187 -27.38 71.94 26.56
C ALA A 1187 -27.80 71.30 27.89
N GLN A 1188 -28.04 72.11 28.92
CA GLN A 1188 -28.52 71.62 30.21
C GLN A 1188 -29.95 71.07 30.10
N ARG A 1189 -30.84 71.74 29.36
CA ARG A 1189 -32.23 71.27 29.13
C ARG A 1189 -32.26 69.91 28.43
N VAL A 1190 -31.47 69.74 27.37
CA VAL A 1190 -31.39 68.47 26.63
C VAL A 1190 -30.73 67.40 27.48
N ALA A 1191 -29.66 67.74 28.21
CA ALA A 1191 -29.02 66.79 29.12
C ALA A 1191 -29.97 66.35 30.25
N GLU A 1192 -30.66 67.27 30.90
CA GLU A 1192 -31.61 66.94 31.98
C GLU A 1192 -32.82 66.13 31.47
N ALA A 1193 -33.28 66.37 30.24
CA ALA A 1193 -34.44 65.69 29.67
C ALA A 1193 -34.11 64.33 29.03
N HIS A 1194 -32.96 64.20 28.39
CA HIS A 1194 -32.65 63.07 27.50
C HIS A 1194 -31.33 62.37 27.78
N ASP A 1195 -30.37 63.01 28.44
CA ASP A 1195 -29.06 62.42 28.77
C ASP A 1195 -28.54 62.85 30.15
N PRO A 1196 -29.08 62.26 31.24
CA PRO A 1196 -28.67 62.59 32.60
C PRO A 1196 -27.16 62.45 32.83
N ASP A 1197 -26.49 61.58 32.07
CA ASP A 1197 -25.04 61.38 32.17
C ASP A 1197 -24.26 62.56 31.58
N SER A 1198 -24.77 63.17 30.51
CA SER A 1198 -24.21 64.40 29.94
C SER A 1198 -24.46 65.63 30.81
N VAL A 1199 -25.40 65.59 31.77
CA VAL A 1199 -25.58 66.70 32.73
C VAL A 1199 -24.27 66.96 33.48
N ALA A 1200 -23.55 65.91 33.86
CA ALA A 1200 -22.24 66.06 34.49
C ALA A 1200 -21.21 66.69 33.54
N GLU A 1201 -21.23 66.38 32.25
CA GLU A 1201 -20.33 66.98 31.24
C GLU A 1201 -20.67 68.44 30.96
N VAL A 1202 -21.97 68.78 30.86
CA VAL A 1202 -22.44 70.17 30.71
C VAL A 1202 -22.11 70.98 31.95
N LEU A 1203 -22.31 70.43 33.15
CA LEU A 1203 -21.91 71.07 34.41
C LEU A 1203 -20.40 71.22 34.53
N VAL A 1204 -19.60 70.25 34.06
CA VAL A 1204 -18.13 70.36 33.98
C VAL A 1204 -17.73 71.41 32.93
N GLY A 1205 -18.46 71.53 31.82
CA GLY A 1205 -18.28 72.57 30.80
C GLY A 1205 -18.57 73.97 31.35
N GLN A 1206 -19.72 74.13 32.03
CA GLN A 1206 -20.05 75.33 32.79
C GLN A 1206 -19.02 75.60 33.90
N ALA A 1207 -18.49 74.55 34.56
CA ALA A 1207 -17.46 74.69 35.58
C ALA A 1207 -16.12 75.10 34.96
N ARG A 1208 -15.78 74.66 33.74
CA ARG A 1208 -14.62 75.16 33.00
C ARG A 1208 -14.79 76.62 32.64
N GLY A 1209 -15.97 77.02 32.16
CA GLY A 1209 -16.29 78.45 31.97
C GLY A 1209 -16.13 79.24 33.27
N ALA A 1210 -16.61 78.72 34.40
CA ALA A 1210 -16.42 79.34 35.71
C ALA A 1210 -14.95 79.33 36.18
N LEU A 1211 -14.15 78.31 35.86
CA LEU A 1211 -12.71 78.23 36.16
C LEU A 1211 -11.89 79.19 35.29
N GLU A 1212 -12.27 79.37 34.03
CA GLU A 1212 -11.72 80.40 33.14
C GLU A 1212 -12.04 81.81 33.67
N GLU A 1213 -13.23 81.99 34.25
CA GLU A 1213 -13.63 83.20 34.99
C GLU A 1213 -12.95 83.34 36.38
N LYS A 1214 -12.11 82.38 36.80
CA LYS A 1214 -11.50 82.27 38.15
C LYS A 1214 -12.52 82.23 39.31
N ASP A 1215 -13.76 81.86 39.02
CA ASP A 1215 -14.81 81.64 40.01
C ASP A 1215 -14.75 80.18 40.52
N PHE A 1216 -13.76 79.93 41.38
CA PHE A 1216 -13.54 78.60 41.98
C PHE A 1216 -14.74 78.11 42.81
N GLN A 1217 -15.58 79.02 43.35
CA GLN A 1217 -16.75 78.65 44.15
C GLN A 1217 -17.91 78.19 43.26
N LYS A 1218 -18.19 78.93 42.18
CA LYS A 1218 -19.17 78.50 41.18
C LYS A 1218 -18.73 77.22 40.49
N ALA A 1219 -17.43 77.09 40.19
CA ALA A 1219 -16.85 75.85 39.68
C ALA A 1219 -16.95 74.68 40.67
N GLU A 1220 -16.65 74.90 41.96
CA GLU A 1220 -16.84 73.89 43.02
C GLU A 1220 -18.32 73.47 43.09
N GLY A 1221 -19.26 74.43 43.10
CA GLY A 1221 -20.69 74.15 43.10
C GLY A 1221 -21.16 73.35 41.87
N LEU A 1222 -20.66 73.68 40.68
CA LEU A 1222 -20.97 72.97 39.44
C LEU A 1222 -20.34 71.57 39.40
N LEU A 1223 -19.09 71.40 39.85
CA LEU A 1223 -18.39 70.11 39.92
C LEU A 1223 -18.97 69.18 41.00
N LEU A 1224 -19.45 69.74 42.10
CA LEU A 1224 -20.19 69.02 43.13
C LEU A 1224 -21.57 68.57 42.61
N ARG A 1225 -22.30 69.44 41.88
CA ARG A 1225 -23.54 69.05 41.18
C ARG A 1225 -23.28 67.96 40.13
N ALA A 1226 -22.11 67.98 39.48
CA ALA A 1226 -21.68 66.97 38.51
C ALA A 1226 -21.21 65.65 39.14
N GLN A 1227 -21.30 65.48 40.46
CA GLN A 1227 -20.79 64.31 41.20
C GLN A 1227 -19.32 63.98 40.90
N ARG A 1228 -18.51 64.99 40.55
CA ARG A 1228 -17.09 64.83 40.21
C ARG A 1228 -16.21 65.60 41.20
N PRO A 1229 -16.23 65.25 42.51
CA PRO A 1229 -15.37 65.89 43.50
C PRO A 1229 -13.88 65.66 43.20
N GLY A 1230 -13.52 64.59 42.49
CA GLY A 1230 -12.17 64.34 42.00
C GLY A 1230 -11.68 65.34 40.94
N LEU A 1231 -12.56 65.91 40.12
CA LEU A 1231 -12.18 67.00 39.19
C LEU A 1231 -11.92 68.28 39.96
N ALA A 1232 -12.74 68.60 40.97
CA ALA A 1232 -12.47 69.72 41.86
C ALA A 1232 -11.11 69.51 42.56
N LEU A 1233 -10.86 68.31 43.09
CA LEU A 1233 -9.58 67.93 43.69
C LEU A 1233 -8.40 68.16 42.74
N ASN A 1234 -8.52 67.72 41.48
CA ASN A 1234 -7.50 67.92 40.45
C ASN A 1234 -7.31 69.39 40.09
N TYR A 1235 -8.38 70.18 39.95
CA TYR A 1235 -8.23 71.61 39.65
C TYR A 1235 -7.62 72.38 40.82
N TYR A 1236 -7.95 72.04 42.08
CA TYR A 1236 -7.26 72.61 43.25
C TYR A 1236 -5.80 72.15 43.34
N LYS A 1237 -5.50 70.89 42.98
CA LYS A 1237 -4.14 70.35 42.86
C LYS A 1237 -3.32 71.07 41.77
N GLU A 1238 -3.89 71.27 40.58
CA GLU A 1238 -3.29 71.99 39.45
C GLU A 1238 -3.11 73.48 39.74
N ALA A 1239 -4.05 74.09 40.48
CA ALA A 1239 -3.94 75.48 40.94
C ALA A 1239 -2.94 75.67 42.12
N GLY A 1240 -2.28 74.59 42.59
CA GLY A 1240 -1.33 74.64 43.70
C GLY A 1240 -1.96 74.87 45.09
N LEU A 1241 -3.29 74.78 45.18
CA LEU A 1241 -4.09 74.99 46.38
C LEU A 1241 -4.23 73.67 47.16
N TRP A 1242 -3.11 73.14 47.65
CA TRP A 1242 -3.05 71.85 48.38
C TRP A 1242 -3.93 71.82 49.63
N SER A 1243 -4.14 72.96 50.30
CA SER A 1243 -5.05 73.06 51.45
C SER A 1243 -6.51 72.82 51.06
N ASP A 1244 -6.97 73.36 49.93
CA ASP A 1244 -8.33 73.16 49.43
C ASP A 1244 -8.50 71.78 48.78
N ALA A 1245 -7.45 71.25 48.17
CA ALA A 1245 -7.43 69.86 47.71
C ALA A 1245 -7.59 68.89 48.89
N LEU A 1246 -6.86 69.09 49.99
CA LEU A 1246 -7.02 68.29 51.21
C LEU A 1246 -8.41 68.49 51.86
N ARG A 1247 -8.97 69.71 51.82
CA ARG A 1247 -10.36 69.99 52.27
C ARG A 1247 -11.37 69.16 51.48
N ILE A 1248 -11.31 69.20 50.16
CA ILE A 1248 -12.26 68.49 49.28
C ILE A 1248 -12.09 66.98 49.36
N CYS A 1249 -10.85 66.50 49.47
CA CYS A 1249 -10.59 65.08 49.68
C CYS A 1249 -11.17 64.61 51.02
N LYS A 1250 -11.07 65.42 52.08
CA LYS A 1250 -11.61 65.10 53.40
C LYS A 1250 -13.14 65.11 53.43
N ASP A 1251 -13.76 66.08 52.76
CA ASP A 1251 -15.21 66.29 52.82
C ASP A 1251 -15.98 65.39 51.83
N TYR A 1252 -15.41 65.10 50.66
CA TYR A 1252 -16.13 64.42 49.57
C TYR A 1252 -15.51 63.10 49.09
N VAL A 1253 -14.21 62.82 49.33
CA VAL A 1253 -13.53 61.59 48.85
C VAL A 1253 -12.53 61.01 49.88
N PRO A 1254 -13.00 60.59 51.08
CA PRO A 1254 -12.10 60.16 52.16
C PRO A 1254 -11.25 58.92 51.81
N GLY A 1255 -11.71 58.07 50.88
CA GLY A 1255 -10.94 56.93 50.39
C GLY A 1255 -9.71 57.29 49.56
N GLN A 1256 -9.63 58.51 49.03
CA GLN A 1256 -8.42 59.03 48.35
C GLN A 1256 -7.48 59.76 49.29
N LEU A 1257 -7.82 59.88 50.59
CA LEU A 1257 -7.01 60.64 51.54
C LEU A 1257 -5.60 60.06 51.69
N GLU A 1258 -5.46 58.73 51.79
CA GLU A 1258 -4.15 58.06 51.87
C GLU A 1258 -3.36 58.25 50.57
N ALA A 1259 -4.01 58.12 49.41
CA ALA A 1259 -3.37 58.31 48.11
C ALA A 1259 -2.94 59.76 47.87
N LEU A 1260 -3.75 60.73 48.28
CA LEU A 1260 -3.45 62.16 48.17
C LEU A 1260 -2.43 62.60 49.22
N GLN A 1261 -2.41 61.98 50.41
CA GLN A 1261 -1.32 62.15 51.38
C GLN A 1261 -0.02 61.58 50.84
N GLU A 1262 -0.02 60.40 50.20
CA GLU A 1262 1.16 59.89 49.50
C GLU A 1262 1.58 60.78 48.33
N GLU A 1263 0.63 61.39 47.60
CA GLU A 1263 0.95 62.33 46.53
C GLU A 1263 1.45 63.67 47.05
N TYR A 1264 0.90 64.17 48.15
CA TYR A 1264 1.39 65.32 48.88
C TYR A 1264 2.77 65.04 49.48
N GLU A 1265 3.03 63.83 49.98
CA GLU A 1265 4.35 63.37 50.43
C GLU A 1265 5.31 63.20 49.25
N ARG A 1266 4.83 62.74 48.09
CA ARG A 1266 5.58 62.70 46.81
C ARG A 1266 5.89 64.09 46.29
N GLU A 1267 4.99 65.05 46.41
CA GLU A 1267 5.24 66.44 46.01
C GLU A 1267 6.09 67.19 47.03
N ALA A 1268 5.96 66.87 48.32
CA ALA A 1268 6.84 67.33 49.37
C ALA A 1268 8.25 66.73 49.21
N THR A 1269 8.38 65.48 48.72
CA THR A 1269 9.68 64.89 48.34
C THR A 1269 10.21 65.42 47.00
N LYS A 1270 9.35 65.88 46.07
CA LYS A 1270 9.79 66.65 44.88
C LYS A 1270 10.35 68.03 45.23
N LYS A 1271 10.03 68.59 46.40
CA LYS A 1271 10.54 69.89 46.89
C LYS A 1271 11.69 69.79 47.91
N GLY A 1272 12.31 68.61 48.09
CA GLY A 1272 13.51 68.45 48.93
C GLY A 1272 14.39 67.27 48.49
N GLY A 1273 15.50 67.56 47.81
CA GLY A 1273 16.39 66.57 47.22
C GLY A 1273 17.14 65.68 48.22
N ARG A 1274 16.90 64.37 48.14
CA ARG A 1274 17.92 63.33 48.35
C ARG A 1274 17.79 62.36 47.18
N GLY A 1275 18.78 62.36 46.28
CA GLY A 1275 18.78 61.55 45.06
C GLY A 1275 18.86 60.05 45.34
N VAL A 1276 19.32 59.27 44.37
CA VAL A 1276 19.60 57.82 44.51
C VAL A 1276 20.41 57.50 45.77
N GLU A 1277 21.30 58.42 46.18
CA GLU A 1277 22.04 58.37 47.45
C GLU A 1277 21.12 58.29 48.68
N GLY A 1278 19.98 59.00 48.69
CA GLY A 1278 19.01 58.97 49.78
C GLY A 1278 18.29 57.63 49.92
N LEU A 1279 17.97 56.96 48.80
CA LEU A 1279 17.40 55.61 48.82
C LEU A 1279 18.43 54.57 49.28
N VAL A 1280 19.69 54.70 48.86
CA VAL A 1280 20.79 53.84 49.31
C VAL A 1280 21.10 54.08 50.79
N GLU A 1281 21.10 55.33 51.26
CA GLU A 1281 21.24 55.66 52.68
C GLU A 1281 20.07 55.12 53.50
N GLN A 1282 18.84 55.23 53.01
CA GLN A 1282 17.69 54.66 53.68
C GLN A 1282 17.75 53.13 53.71
N ALA A 1283 18.17 52.48 52.62
CA ALA A 1283 18.39 51.04 52.58
C ALA A 1283 19.47 50.61 53.60
N ARG A 1284 20.57 51.35 53.69
CA ARG A 1284 21.62 51.15 54.69
C ARG A 1284 21.14 51.39 56.12
N GLN A 1285 20.25 52.36 56.34
CA GLN A 1285 19.64 52.60 57.65
C GLN A 1285 18.75 51.42 58.06
N TRP A 1286 17.94 50.87 57.15
CA TRP A 1286 17.15 49.66 57.42
C TRP A 1286 18.04 48.43 57.63
N GLU A 1287 19.13 48.29 56.87
CA GLU A 1287 20.14 47.24 57.06
C GLU A 1287 20.80 47.35 58.45
N GLN A 1288 21.20 48.55 58.87
CA GLN A 1288 21.75 48.82 60.20
C GLN A 1288 20.73 48.64 61.33
N ALA A 1289 19.45 48.86 61.06
CA ALA A 1289 18.36 48.63 62.01
C ALA A 1289 17.94 47.15 62.14
N GLY A 1290 18.50 46.24 61.32
CA GLY A 1290 18.15 44.81 61.30
C GLY A 1290 16.83 44.49 60.58
N GLU A 1291 16.20 45.48 59.93
CA GLU A 1291 14.97 45.33 59.15
C GLU A 1291 15.30 44.92 57.71
N TYR A 1292 15.86 43.71 57.53
CA TYR A 1292 16.37 43.23 56.24
C TYR A 1292 15.33 43.21 55.12
N SER A 1293 14.06 42.95 55.45
CA SER A 1293 12.97 42.98 54.47
C SER A 1293 12.80 44.37 53.86
N ARG A 1294 12.79 45.42 54.70
CA ARG A 1294 12.67 46.81 54.25
C ARG A 1294 13.93 47.27 53.53
N ALA A 1295 15.09 46.82 53.99
CA ALA A 1295 16.36 47.10 53.33
C ALA A 1295 16.39 46.53 51.90
N VAL A 1296 15.98 45.26 51.72
CA VAL A 1296 15.87 44.61 50.41
C VAL A 1296 14.88 45.37 49.51
N ASP A 1297 13.70 45.72 50.02
CA ASP A 1297 12.71 46.48 49.27
C ASP A 1297 13.23 47.89 48.86
N CYS A 1298 14.02 48.55 49.72
CA CYS A 1298 14.68 49.82 49.40
C CYS A 1298 15.80 49.65 48.36
N TYR A 1299 16.64 48.61 48.46
CA TYR A 1299 17.69 48.32 47.46
C TYR A 1299 17.09 47.99 46.09
N LEU A 1300 15.98 47.26 46.02
CA LEU A 1300 15.27 46.96 44.77
C LEU A 1300 14.62 48.20 44.13
N LYS A 1301 14.30 49.23 44.92
CA LYS A 1301 13.77 50.53 44.43
C LYS A 1301 14.84 51.40 43.78
N VAL A 1302 16.13 51.10 43.94
CA VAL A 1302 17.22 51.84 43.28
C VAL A 1302 17.19 51.53 41.78
N ARG A 1303 16.61 52.45 41.01
CA ARG A 1303 16.64 52.46 39.54
C ARG A 1303 17.31 53.76 39.10
N ASP A 1304 18.62 53.74 38.99
CA ASP A 1304 19.39 54.90 38.55
C ASP A 1304 19.69 54.77 37.05
N SER A 1305 19.03 55.58 36.23
CA SER A 1305 19.19 55.58 34.77
C SER A 1305 20.61 55.99 34.31
N GLY A 1306 21.47 56.51 35.21
CA GLY A 1306 22.83 56.96 34.87
C GLY A 1306 23.98 56.01 35.25
N SER A 1307 23.75 54.96 36.05
CA SER A 1307 24.86 54.15 36.61
C SER A 1307 24.51 52.66 36.70
N SER A 1308 24.80 51.91 35.63
CA SER A 1308 24.67 50.43 35.60
C SER A 1308 25.43 49.77 36.75
N GLY A 1309 26.60 50.31 37.13
CA GLY A 1309 27.42 49.77 38.23
C GLY A 1309 26.84 49.99 39.63
N LEU A 1310 26.05 51.05 39.87
CA LEU A 1310 25.36 51.23 41.15
C LEU A 1310 24.16 50.28 41.25
N MET A 1311 23.40 50.12 40.17
CA MET A 1311 22.26 49.19 40.11
C MET A 1311 22.71 47.74 40.34
N GLU A 1312 23.78 47.31 39.67
CA GLU A 1312 24.39 45.98 39.88
C GLU A 1312 24.76 45.78 41.36
N LYS A 1313 25.42 46.75 41.99
CA LYS A 1313 25.77 46.68 43.42
C LYS A 1313 24.54 46.61 44.32
N CYS A 1314 23.51 47.42 44.08
CA CYS A 1314 22.30 47.44 44.89
C CYS A 1314 21.49 46.15 44.74
N TRP A 1315 21.34 45.61 43.52
CA TRP A 1315 20.61 44.36 43.28
C TRP A 1315 21.36 43.12 43.79
N MET A 1316 22.68 43.06 43.60
CA MET A 1316 23.51 42.02 44.20
C MET A 1316 23.45 42.08 45.72
N LYS A 1317 23.42 43.29 46.32
CA LYS A 1317 23.27 43.44 47.77
C LYS A 1317 21.88 43.00 48.24
N ALA A 1318 20.82 43.31 47.48
CA ALA A 1318 19.46 42.85 47.77
C ALA A 1318 19.37 41.32 47.74
N ALA A 1319 19.97 40.67 46.73
CA ALA A 1319 20.01 39.21 46.61
C ALA A 1319 20.89 38.57 47.71
N GLU A 1320 22.04 39.15 48.03
CA GLU A 1320 22.91 38.67 49.12
C GLU A 1320 22.20 38.75 50.48
N LEU A 1321 21.52 39.87 50.77
CA LEU A 1321 20.74 40.04 52.00
C LEU A 1321 19.55 39.09 52.05
N SER A 1322 18.89 38.81 50.93
CA SER A 1322 17.76 37.89 50.88
C SER A 1322 18.20 36.43 51.10
N ILE A 1323 19.29 35.99 50.47
CA ILE A 1323 19.86 34.64 50.62
C ILE A 1323 20.38 34.41 52.05
N LYS A 1324 20.97 35.43 52.68
CA LYS A 1324 21.55 35.31 54.03
C LYS A 1324 20.55 35.42 55.17
N PHE A 1325 19.55 36.30 55.08
CA PHE A 1325 18.73 36.71 56.24
C PHE A 1325 17.22 36.51 56.09
N LEU A 1326 16.70 36.31 54.88
CA LEU A 1326 15.26 36.14 54.64
C LEU A 1326 14.90 34.65 54.46
N PRO A 1327 13.63 34.26 54.70
CA PRO A 1327 13.18 32.88 54.45
C PRO A 1327 13.40 32.44 52.99
N PRO A 1328 13.60 31.14 52.72
CA PRO A 1328 13.86 30.63 51.38
C PRO A 1328 12.86 31.10 50.32
N GLN A 1329 11.57 31.21 50.69
CA GLN A 1329 10.52 31.71 49.82
C GLN A 1329 10.77 33.16 49.35
N ARG A 1330 11.11 34.06 50.27
CA ARG A 1330 11.38 35.46 49.93
C ARG A 1330 12.74 35.62 49.23
N SER A 1331 13.71 34.76 49.53
CA SER A 1331 14.98 34.72 48.78
C SER A 1331 14.76 34.35 47.31
N LEU A 1332 13.89 33.37 47.05
CA LEU A 1332 13.53 32.93 45.70
C LEU A 1332 12.73 34.00 44.94
N GLU A 1333 11.82 34.71 45.60
CA GLU A 1333 11.12 35.87 45.03
C GLU A 1333 12.09 36.98 44.63
N VAL A 1334 13.03 37.34 45.51
CA VAL A 1334 14.02 38.40 45.25
C VAL A 1334 14.94 38.00 44.10
N VAL A 1335 15.47 36.77 44.07
CA VAL A 1335 16.35 36.30 42.98
C VAL A 1335 15.60 36.20 41.66
N ARG A 1336 14.31 35.82 41.65
CA ARG A 1336 13.48 35.84 40.42
C ARG A 1336 13.18 37.25 39.91
N VAL A 1337 13.26 38.29 40.74
CA VAL A 1337 13.15 39.69 40.31
C VAL A 1337 14.50 40.23 39.86
N VAL A 1338 15.58 39.92 40.59
CA VAL A 1338 16.94 40.42 40.31
C VAL A 1338 17.57 39.74 39.09
N GLY A 1339 17.37 38.43 38.91
CA GLY A 1339 17.97 37.65 37.82
C GLY A 1339 17.67 38.20 36.42
N PRO A 1340 16.39 38.41 36.04
CA PRO A 1340 16.03 39.03 34.77
C PRO A 1340 16.53 40.47 34.62
N GLN A 1341 16.62 41.23 35.72
CA GLN A 1341 17.16 42.59 35.70
C GLN A 1341 18.66 42.58 35.39
N LEU A 1342 19.44 41.68 35.99
CA LEU A 1342 20.86 41.49 35.69
C LEU A 1342 21.12 41.03 34.26
N ILE A 1343 20.29 40.12 33.75
CA ILE A 1343 20.32 39.72 32.33
C ILE A 1343 20.06 40.95 31.43
N GLY A 1344 19.08 41.80 31.78
CA GLY A 1344 18.75 43.02 31.03
C GLY A 1344 19.84 44.09 30.98
N ILE A 1345 20.80 44.12 31.92
CA ILE A 1345 22.01 44.98 31.87
C ILE A 1345 23.25 44.26 31.30
N GLY A 1346 23.08 43.06 30.72
CA GLY A 1346 24.17 42.30 30.10
C GLY A 1346 25.08 41.60 31.11
N LYS A 1347 24.65 41.41 32.37
CA LYS A 1347 25.42 40.77 33.44
C LYS A 1347 25.01 39.31 33.65
N HIS A 1348 25.08 38.52 32.58
CA HIS A 1348 24.63 37.12 32.52
C HIS A 1348 25.34 36.21 33.55
N SER A 1349 26.67 36.30 33.68
CA SER A 1349 27.42 35.52 34.68
C SER A 1349 26.95 35.79 36.11
N ALA A 1350 26.66 37.05 36.47
CA ALA A 1350 26.19 37.39 37.81
C ALA A 1350 24.78 36.85 38.09
N ALA A 1351 23.90 36.88 37.09
CA ALA A 1351 22.58 36.26 37.19
C ALA A 1351 22.68 34.74 37.37
N ALA A 1352 23.54 34.08 36.58
CA ALA A 1352 23.76 32.64 36.67
C ALA A 1352 24.31 32.22 38.03
N GLU A 1353 25.27 32.96 38.62
CA GLU A 1353 25.77 32.70 39.97
C GLU A 1353 24.67 32.83 41.04
N LEU A 1354 23.77 33.81 40.93
CA LEU A 1354 22.62 33.94 41.84
C LEU A 1354 21.65 32.76 41.71
N TYR A 1355 21.41 32.28 40.49
CA TYR A 1355 20.57 31.10 40.25
C TYR A 1355 21.22 29.82 40.80
N LEU A 1356 22.53 29.63 40.59
CA LEU A 1356 23.28 28.49 41.15
C LEU A 1356 23.26 28.47 42.68
N ASN A 1357 23.30 29.63 43.36
CA ASN A 1357 23.22 29.70 44.82
C ASN A 1357 21.86 29.25 45.40
N LEU A 1358 20.80 29.19 44.59
CA LEU A 1358 19.47 28.69 44.96
C LEU A 1358 19.14 27.34 44.30
N ASP A 1359 20.14 26.62 43.77
CA ASP A 1359 20.00 25.36 43.03
C ASP A 1359 19.07 25.46 41.78
N LEU A 1360 18.92 26.67 41.20
CA LEU A 1360 18.18 26.91 39.96
C LEU A 1360 19.09 26.69 38.73
N VAL A 1361 19.51 25.44 38.53
CA VAL A 1361 20.53 25.06 37.53
C VAL A 1361 20.10 25.39 36.09
N LYS A 1362 18.82 25.22 35.75
CA LYS A 1362 18.33 25.51 34.40
C LYS A 1362 18.40 27.00 34.08
N GLU A 1363 17.90 27.84 34.98
CA GLU A 1363 17.94 29.30 34.82
C GLU A 1363 19.38 29.82 34.76
N ALA A 1364 20.32 29.16 35.45
CA ALA A 1364 21.75 29.45 35.31
C ALA A 1364 22.29 29.07 33.92
N ILE A 1365 21.91 27.91 33.39
CA ILE A 1365 22.28 27.47 32.03
C ILE A 1365 21.71 28.42 30.97
N ASP A 1366 20.44 28.80 31.09
CA ASP A 1366 19.76 29.72 30.18
C ASP A 1366 20.45 31.10 30.19
N ALA A 1367 20.81 31.61 31.38
CA ALA A 1367 21.57 32.84 31.50
C ALA A 1367 22.95 32.75 30.82
N PHE A 1368 23.68 31.62 30.96
CA PHE A 1368 24.95 31.42 30.24
C PHE A 1368 24.77 31.28 28.72
N ILE A 1369 23.68 30.67 28.25
CA ILE A 1369 23.35 30.55 26.82
C ILE A 1369 23.05 31.94 26.22
N GLU A 1370 22.24 32.78 26.89
CA GLU A 1370 21.97 34.15 26.44
C GLU A 1370 23.23 35.03 26.43
N GLY A 1371 24.18 34.77 27.33
CA GLY A 1371 25.48 35.44 27.38
C GLY A 1371 26.52 34.95 26.37
N GLU A 1372 26.17 34.01 25.48
CA GLU A 1372 27.08 33.32 24.56
C GLU A 1372 28.27 32.60 25.25
N GLU A 1373 28.15 32.30 26.55
CA GLU A 1373 29.19 31.63 27.36
C GLU A 1373 29.03 30.10 27.36
N TRP A 1374 28.96 29.50 26.17
CA TRP A 1374 28.67 28.07 25.95
C TRP A 1374 29.55 27.10 26.76
N ASN A 1375 30.83 27.44 26.94
CA ASN A 1375 31.76 26.62 27.73
C ASN A 1375 31.37 26.56 29.22
N LYS A 1376 30.84 27.66 29.78
CA LYS A 1376 30.36 27.69 31.17
C LYS A 1376 29.02 26.97 31.28
N ALA A 1377 28.10 27.17 30.34
CA ALA A 1377 26.84 26.43 30.27
C ALA A 1377 27.07 24.92 30.22
N LYS A 1378 27.97 24.45 29.35
CA LYS A 1378 28.32 23.02 29.22
C LYS A 1378 29.01 22.48 30.48
N ARG A 1379 29.85 23.28 31.13
CA ARG A 1379 30.48 22.90 32.40
C ARG A 1379 29.46 22.75 33.53
N VAL A 1380 28.53 23.71 33.65
CA VAL A 1380 27.43 23.68 34.63
C VAL A 1380 26.51 22.49 34.40
N ALA A 1381 26.13 22.24 33.14
CA ALA A 1381 25.38 21.06 32.77
C ALA A 1381 26.15 19.78 33.16
N LYS A 1382 27.43 19.66 32.80
CA LYS A 1382 28.23 18.47 33.09
C LYS A 1382 28.48 18.22 34.58
N GLU A 1383 28.69 19.28 35.36
CA GLU A 1383 29.06 19.18 36.79
C GLU A 1383 27.86 19.10 37.74
N LEU A 1384 26.77 19.85 37.46
CA LEU A 1384 25.62 19.96 38.38
C LEU A 1384 24.40 19.15 37.92
N ASP A 1385 24.06 19.17 36.63
CA ASP A 1385 22.92 18.41 36.11
C ASP A 1385 23.14 17.95 34.66
N PRO A 1386 23.74 16.75 34.46
CA PRO A 1386 24.13 16.23 33.14
C PRO A 1386 22.97 16.11 32.14
N ARG A 1387 21.72 16.16 32.61
CA ARG A 1387 20.52 16.16 31.75
C ARG A 1387 20.47 17.35 30.81
N TYR A 1388 21.12 18.46 31.15
CA TYR A 1388 21.16 19.65 30.31
C TYR A 1388 22.38 19.69 29.37
N GLU A 1389 23.25 18.68 29.34
CA GLU A 1389 24.39 18.67 28.41
C GLU A 1389 23.89 18.61 26.96
N ASP A 1390 22.91 17.75 26.68
CA ASP A 1390 22.23 17.67 25.38
C ASP A 1390 21.45 18.96 25.04
N TYR A 1391 20.89 19.63 26.06
CA TYR A 1391 20.18 20.90 25.89
C TYR A 1391 21.12 22.03 25.45
N VAL A 1392 22.29 22.14 26.08
CA VAL A 1392 23.33 23.10 25.70
C VAL A 1392 23.88 22.77 24.31
N ASP A 1393 24.11 21.48 24.01
CA ASP A 1393 24.64 21.05 22.71
C ASP A 1393 23.63 21.29 21.56
N GLN A 1394 22.33 21.09 21.79
CA GLN A 1394 21.29 21.41 20.79
C GLN A 1394 21.19 22.91 20.52
N HIS A 1395 21.10 23.75 21.56
CA HIS A 1395 21.06 25.21 21.38
C HIS A 1395 22.35 25.75 20.75
N TYR A 1396 23.50 25.12 21.03
CA TYR A 1396 24.77 25.48 20.38
C TYR A 1396 24.76 25.12 18.88
N LYS A 1397 24.24 23.94 18.52
CA LYS A 1397 24.05 23.53 17.11
C LYS A 1397 23.10 24.48 16.37
N GLU A 1398 21.97 24.85 16.97
CA GLU A 1398 21.02 25.82 16.39
C GLU A 1398 21.65 27.20 16.22
N PHE A 1399 22.41 27.68 17.20
CA PHE A 1399 23.13 28.95 17.12
C PHE A 1399 24.14 28.95 15.96
N LEU A 1400 24.92 27.87 15.82
CA LEU A 1400 25.89 27.73 14.73
C LEU A 1400 25.20 27.65 13.35
N LYS A 1401 24.05 26.97 13.26
CA LYS A 1401 23.24 26.89 12.04
C LYS A 1401 22.67 28.27 11.66
N ASN A 1402 22.14 29.02 12.63
CA ASN A 1402 21.54 30.34 12.40
C ASN A 1402 22.58 31.43 12.08
N GLN A 1403 23.80 31.35 12.62
CA GLN A 1403 24.89 32.28 12.25
C GLN A 1403 25.58 31.92 10.92
N GLY A 1404 25.25 30.80 10.29
CA GLY A 1404 25.87 30.36 9.04
C GLY A 1404 27.37 30.04 9.15
N LYS A 1405 27.87 29.75 10.37
CA LYS A 1405 29.29 29.42 10.62
C LYS A 1405 29.56 27.94 10.35
N VAL A 1406 29.51 27.56 9.06
CA VAL A 1406 29.60 26.17 8.60
C VAL A 1406 30.92 25.50 9.06
N ASP A 1407 32.05 26.19 9.00
CA ASP A 1407 33.35 25.61 9.39
C ASP A 1407 33.42 25.25 10.89
N SER A 1408 32.81 26.05 11.77
CA SER A 1408 32.67 25.72 13.19
C SER A 1408 31.71 24.56 13.41
N LEU A 1409 30.65 24.46 12.59
CA LEU A 1409 29.67 23.39 12.65
C LEU A 1409 30.29 22.05 12.23
N VAL A 1410 31.27 22.01 11.32
CA VAL A 1410 32.01 20.77 10.98
C VAL A 1410 32.64 20.14 12.23
N GLY A 1411 33.09 20.95 13.21
CA GLY A 1411 33.66 20.44 14.45
C GLY A 1411 32.63 19.83 15.43
N VAL A 1412 31.35 20.14 15.28
CA VAL A 1412 30.27 19.73 16.20
C VAL A 1412 29.34 18.70 15.57
N ASP A 1413 28.90 18.96 14.34
CA ASP A 1413 27.97 18.14 13.57
C ASP A 1413 28.34 18.22 12.08
N VAL A 1414 29.20 17.29 11.65
CA VAL A 1414 29.70 17.26 10.28
C VAL A 1414 28.58 17.08 9.26
N VAL A 1415 27.52 16.33 9.61
CA VAL A 1415 26.40 16.07 8.70
C VAL A 1415 25.61 17.36 8.47
N ALA A 1416 25.31 18.10 9.53
CA ALA A 1416 24.64 19.39 9.42
C ALA A 1416 25.47 20.42 8.61
N ALA A 1417 26.80 20.38 8.75
CA ALA A 1417 27.69 21.21 7.94
C ALA A 1417 27.72 20.81 6.46
N LEU A 1418 27.76 19.50 6.17
CA LEU A 1418 27.71 18.97 4.81
C LEU A 1418 26.38 19.30 4.13
N ASP A 1419 25.26 19.17 4.85
CA ASP A 1419 23.93 19.56 4.35
C ASP A 1419 23.86 21.07 4.08
N LEU A 1420 24.48 21.91 4.92
CA LEU A 1420 24.62 23.35 4.67
C LEU A 1420 25.47 23.65 3.43
N TYR A 1421 26.55 22.90 3.17
CA TYR A 1421 27.31 23.05 1.91
C TYR A 1421 26.48 22.67 0.69
N VAL A 1422 25.63 21.63 0.80
CA VAL A 1422 24.68 21.24 -0.26
C VAL A 1422 23.64 22.34 -0.50
N GLU A 1423 23.04 22.89 0.56
CA GLU A 1423 22.08 24.01 0.47
C GLU A 1423 22.71 25.28 -0.13
N GLN A 1424 24.01 25.52 0.13
CA GLN A 1424 24.76 26.62 -0.47
C GLN A 1424 25.28 26.33 -1.90
N GLY A 1425 25.02 25.14 -2.46
CA GLY A 1425 25.50 24.72 -3.78
C GLY A 1425 27.02 24.51 -3.88
N GLN A 1426 27.74 24.45 -2.75
CA GLN A 1426 29.19 24.27 -2.69
C GLN A 1426 29.56 22.77 -2.69
N TRP A 1427 29.21 22.07 -3.78
CA TRP A 1427 29.40 20.62 -3.92
C TRP A 1427 30.86 20.18 -3.78
N ASP A 1428 31.82 20.94 -4.34
CA ASP A 1428 33.25 20.61 -4.23
C ASP A 1428 33.72 20.57 -2.77
N LYS A 1429 33.36 21.59 -1.97
CA LYS A 1429 33.69 21.62 -0.54
C LYS A 1429 32.97 20.53 0.23
N CYS A 1430 31.71 20.24 -0.12
CA CYS A 1430 30.93 19.15 0.47
C CYS A 1430 31.63 17.81 0.27
N ILE A 1431 32.07 17.51 -0.96
CA ILE A 1431 32.77 16.25 -1.27
C ILE A 1431 34.15 16.22 -0.61
N GLU A 1432 34.91 17.31 -0.62
CA GLU A 1432 36.20 17.38 0.09
C GLU A 1432 36.05 17.15 1.60
N THR A 1433 35.03 17.73 2.23
CA THR A 1433 34.77 17.52 3.66
C THR A 1433 34.22 16.12 3.93
N ALA A 1434 33.36 15.57 3.08
CA ALA A 1434 32.87 14.20 3.20
C ALA A 1434 33.97 13.15 2.99
N THR A 1435 34.94 13.41 2.09
CA THR A 1435 36.10 12.55 1.83
C THR A 1435 36.99 12.42 3.07
N LYS A 1436 37.09 13.46 3.90
CA LYS A 1436 37.89 13.46 5.13
C LYS A 1436 37.25 12.68 6.30
N GLN A 1437 35.99 12.26 6.19
CA GLN A 1437 35.23 11.68 7.30
C GLN A 1437 35.13 10.15 7.22
N ASN A 1438 34.16 9.64 6.46
CA ASN A 1438 33.85 8.21 6.37
C ASN A 1438 33.36 7.90 4.95
N TYR A 1439 33.79 6.76 4.41
CA TYR A 1439 33.37 6.20 3.12
C TYR A 1439 31.83 6.21 2.94
N LYS A 1440 31.06 5.89 3.99
CA LYS A 1440 29.58 5.94 3.92
C LYS A 1440 29.04 7.36 3.71
N ILE A 1441 29.63 8.34 4.38
CA ILE A 1441 29.21 9.75 4.27
C ILE A 1441 29.58 10.28 2.89
N LEU A 1442 30.80 10.00 2.42
CA LEU A 1442 31.26 10.35 1.08
C LEU A 1442 30.27 9.86 0.01
N HIS A 1443 29.93 8.57 0.01
CA HIS A 1443 29.04 8.02 -1.02
C HIS A 1443 27.59 8.52 -0.94
N LYS A 1444 27.11 8.93 0.25
CA LYS A 1444 25.82 9.62 0.38
C LYS A 1444 25.83 10.94 -0.41
N TYR A 1445 26.84 11.78 -0.19
CA TYR A 1445 26.93 13.08 -0.87
C TYR A 1445 27.33 12.98 -2.35
N VAL A 1446 28.14 11.97 -2.73
CA VAL A 1446 28.41 11.66 -4.14
C VAL A 1446 27.14 11.23 -4.87
N ALA A 1447 26.28 10.40 -4.26
CA ALA A 1447 25.00 10.02 -4.85
C ALA A 1447 24.04 11.21 -5.00
N LEU A 1448 24.00 12.11 -4.00
CA LEU A 1448 23.23 13.35 -4.08
C LEU A 1448 23.72 14.26 -5.21
N TYR A 1449 25.05 14.43 -5.34
CA TYR A 1449 25.62 15.26 -6.40
C TYR A 1449 25.42 14.65 -7.79
N ALA A 1450 25.63 13.34 -7.94
CA ALA A 1450 25.34 12.63 -9.19
C ALA A 1450 23.87 12.74 -9.58
N THR A 1451 22.95 12.69 -8.60
CA THR A 1451 21.51 12.90 -8.84
C THR A 1451 21.22 14.34 -9.30
N HIS A 1452 21.86 15.34 -8.70
CA HIS A 1452 21.76 16.74 -9.14
C HIS A 1452 22.26 16.91 -10.58
N LEU A 1453 23.43 16.35 -10.90
CA LEU A 1453 24.03 16.43 -12.24
C LEU A 1453 23.17 15.72 -13.30
N ILE A 1454 22.63 14.54 -13.01
CA ILE A 1454 21.72 13.83 -13.93
C ILE A 1454 20.46 14.66 -14.19
N ARG A 1455 19.90 15.34 -13.17
CA ARG A 1455 18.75 16.24 -13.35
C ARG A 1455 19.07 17.45 -14.24
N GLU A 1456 20.30 17.96 -14.20
CA GLU A 1456 20.78 19.03 -15.09
C GLU A 1456 21.22 18.51 -16.48
N GLY A 1457 21.10 17.21 -16.77
CA GLY A 1457 21.52 16.60 -18.03
C GLY A 1457 23.03 16.30 -18.11
N GLY A 1458 23.78 16.50 -17.03
CA GLY A 1458 25.22 16.30 -16.91
C GLY A 1458 25.62 14.84 -16.61
N TYR A 1459 25.14 13.86 -17.39
CA TYR A 1459 25.46 12.44 -17.15
C TYR A 1459 26.96 12.12 -17.25
N ALA A 1460 27.70 12.85 -18.11
CA ALA A 1460 29.16 12.68 -18.23
C ALA A 1460 29.91 13.11 -16.96
N GLN A 1461 29.44 14.18 -16.29
CA GLN A 1461 30.00 14.63 -15.01
C GLN A 1461 29.62 13.68 -13.87
N ALA A 1462 28.39 13.14 -13.90
CA ALA A 1462 27.95 12.12 -12.94
C ALA A 1462 28.77 10.83 -13.07
N LEU A 1463 29.10 10.41 -14.31
CA LEU A 1463 30.01 9.29 -14.55
C LEU A 1463 31.41 9.58 -14.00
N ALA A 1464 31.96 10.78 -14.27
CA ALA A 1464 33.27 11.18 -13.76
C ALA A 1464 33.36 11.14 -12.22
N LEU A 1465 32.29 11.49 -11.50
CA LEU A 1465 32.23 11.36 -10.04
C LEU A 1465 32.41 9.91 -9.57
N TYR A 1466 31.75 8.95 -10.24
CA TYR A 1466 31.86 7.54 -9.88
C TYR A 1466 33.16 6.91 -10.35
N VAL A 1467 33.80 7.43 -11.39
CA VAL A 1467 35.18 7.09 -11.75
C VAL A 1467 36.15 7.54 -10.64
N GLN A 1468 35.97 8.75 -10.12
CA GLN A 1468 36.87 9.33 -9.11
C GLN A 1468 36.69 8.73 -7.71
N HIS A 1469 35.45 8.47 -7.28
CA HIS A 1469 35.14 8.02 -5.92
C HIS A 1469 34.75 6.54 -5.81
N GLY A 1470 34.53 5.83 -6.92
CA GLY A 1470 34.11 4.42 -6.96
C GLY A 1470 32.59 4.22 -6.88
N ALA A 1471 32.10 3.03 -7.27
CA ALA A 1471 30.68 2.70 -7.35
C ALA A 1471 30.27 1.63 -6.31
N PRO A 1472 29.83 2.02 -5.10
CA PRO A 1472 29.42 1.07 -4.06
C PRO A 1472 28.13 0.31 -4.43
N ALA A 1473 28.06 -0.94 -4.00
CA ALA A 1473 26.89 -1.82 -4.18
C ALA A 1473 25.73 -1.50 -3.21
N ASN A 1474 25.31 -0.24 -3.17
CA ASN A 1474 24.14 0.21 -2.40
C ASN A 1474 22.88 0.19 -3.30
N PRO A 1475 21.83 -0.57 -2.97
CA PRO A 1475 20.61 -0.65 -3.79
C PRO A 1475 19.96 0.71 -4.12
N GLN A 1476 20.08 1.68 -3.21
CA GLN A 1476 19.57 3.05 -3.40
C GLN A 1476 20.23 3.78 -4.59
N ASN A 1477 21.46 3.42 -4.95
CA ASN A 1477 22.21 4.04 -6.03
C ASN A 1477 22.02 3.32 -7.38
N PHE A 1478 21.39 2.14 -7.42
CA PHE A 1478 21.25 1.35 -8.65
C PHE A 1478 20.54 2.12 -9.76
N ASN A 1479 19.51 2.90 -9.42
CA ASN A 1479 18.81 3.75 -10.39
C ASN A 1479 19.71 4.84 -10.98
N ILE A 1480 20.69 5.35 -10.22
CA ILE A 1480 21.66 6.33 -10.71
C ILE A 1480 22.56 5.66 -11.76
N TYR A 1481 23.08 4.46 -11.48
CA TYR A 1481 23.93 3.71 -12.42
C TYR A 1481 23.19 3.32 -13.70
N LYS A 1482 21.96 2.79 -13.56
CA LYS A 1482 21.09 2.49 -14.70
C LYS A 1482 20.82 3.74 -15.54
N ARG A 1483 20.54 4.88 -14.89
CA ARG A 1483 20.27 6.13 -15.59
C ARG A 1483 21.49 6.67 -16.34
N ILE A 1484 22.69 6.61 -15.74
CA ILE A 1484 23.94 6.96 -16.44
C ILE A 1484 24.14 6.07 -17.68
N PHE A 1485 23.91 4.75 -17.56
CA PHE A 1485 23.99 3.82 -18.68
C PHE A 1485 22.96 4.16 -19.78
N THR A 1486 21.68 4.34 -19.42
CA THR A 1486 20.61 4.67 -20.38
C THR A 1486 20.85 6.01 -21.07
N ASP A 1487 21.19 7.07 -20.33
CA ASP A 1487 21.43 8.40 -20.91
C ASP A 1487 22.65 8.38 -21.86
N MET A 1488 23.68 7.59 -21.53
CA MET A 1488 24.85 7.44 -22.39
C MET A 1488 24.55 6.64 -23.67
N VAL A 1489 23.79 5.55 -23.55
CA VAL A 1489 23.32 4.74 -24.70
C VAL A 1489 22.35 5.51 -25.59
N SER A 1490 21.48 6.34 -25.03
CA SER A 1490 20.57 7.21 -25.78
C SER A 1490 21.26 8.42 -26.40
N SER A 1491 22.44 8.83 -25.93
CA SER A 1491 23.08 10.04 -26.44
C SER A 1491 23.48 9.92 -27.92
N PRO A 1492 23.06 10.86 -28.79
CA PRO A 1492 23.40 10.84 -30.22
C PRO A 1492 24.90 11.10 -30.42
N GLY A 1493 25.47 10.58 -31.52
CA GLY A 1493 26.87 10.82 -31.88
C GLY A 1493 27.92 10.07 -31.06
N THR A 1494 27.53 9.05 -30.28
CA THR A 1494 28.46 8.22 -29.49
C THR A 1494 29.05 7.03 -30.27
N ASN A 1495 28.74 6.90 -31.57
CA ASN A 1495 29.27 5.89 -32.49
C ASN A 1495 30.48 6.43 -33.28
N ASN A 1496 31.53 6.82 -32.56
CA ASN A 1496 32.79 7.25 -33.15
C ASN A 1496 33.97 6.81 -32.26
N ALA A 1497 35.19 7.02 -32.76
CA ALA A 1497 36.42 6.68 -32.04
C ALA A 1497 36.65 7.58 -30.81
N GLU A 1498 36.16 8.82 -30.81
CA GLU A 1498 36.37 9.80 -29.72
C GLU A 1498 35.56 9.45 -28.46
N ALA A 1499 34.41 8.80 -28.62
CA ALA A 1499 33.55 8.34 -27.53
C ALA A 1499 34.16 7.19 -26.70
N TYR A 1500 35.33 6.65 -27.10
CA TYR A 1500 35.97 5.53 -26.40
C TYR A 1500 36.13 5.77 -24.90
N HIS A 1501 36.65 6.95 -24.51
CA HIS A 1501 36.97 7.24 -23.11
C HIS A 1501 35.72 7.20 -22.23
N SER A 1502 34.62 7.80 -22.69
CA SER A 1502 33.35 7.76 -21.98
C SER A 1502 32.82 6.32 -21.85
N TRP A 1503 32.97 5.49 -22.90
CA TRP A 1503 32.50 4.10 -22.87
C TRP A 1503 33.37 3.23 -21.96
N ALA A 1504 34.69 3.47 -21.96
CA ALA A 1504 35.63 2.83 -21.07
C ALA A 1504 35.37 3.21 -19.60
N ASP A 1505 35.09 4.48 -19.31
CA ASP A 1505 34.74 4.95 -17.96
C ASP A 1505 33.46 4.27 -17.45
N LEU A 1506 32.41 4.19 -18.29
CA LEU A 1506 31.16 3.50 -17.93
C LEU A 1506 31.39 2.00 -17.70
N ARG A 1507 32.16 1.36 -18.59
CA ARG A 1507 32.56 -0.05 -18.47
C ARG A 1507 33.30 -0.30 -17.16
N ASP A 1508 34.24 0.55 -16.80
CA ASP A 1508 35.08 0.38 -15.61
C ASP A 1508 34.29 0.65 -14.32
N VAL A 1509 33.37 1.62 -14.32
CA VAL A 1509 32.42 1.87 -13.22
C VAL A 1509 31.47 0.70 -13.02
N LEU A 1510 30.89 0.16 -14.10
CA LEU A 1510 30.01 -1.02 -14.03
C LEU A 1510 30.79 -2.27 -13.60
N PHE A 1511 32.05 -2.42 -14.01
CA PHE A 1511 32.91 -3.50 -13.54
C PHE A 1511 33.21 -3.39 -12.05
N ASN A 1512 33.50 -2.18 -11.55
CA ASN A 1512 33.68 -1.92 -10.12
C ASN A 1512 32.39 -2.24 -9.33
N LEU A 1513 31.23 -1.84 -9.86
CA LEU A 1513 29.93 -2.15 -9.26
C LEU A 1513 29.66 -3.66 -9.22
N CYS A 1514 29.87 -4.39 -10.32
CA CYS A 1514 29.68 -5.85 -10.36
C CYS A 1514 30.63 -6.55 -9.36
N GLU A 1515 31.91 -6.16 -9.30
CA GLU A 1515 32.85 -6.70 -8.30
C GLU A 1515 32.43 -6.39 -6.84
N ASN A 1516 31.75 -5.26 -6.60
CA ASN A 1516 31.20 -4.91 -5.29
C ASN A 1516 29.89 -5.66 -5.00
N LEU A 1517 29.05 -5.93 -6.00
CA LEU A 1517 27.83 -6.74 -5.89
C LEU A 1517 28.15 -8.20 -5.56
N VAL A 1518 29.16 -8.77 -6.20
CA VAL A 1518 29.67 -10.13 -5.88
C VAL A 1518 30.13 -10.23 -4.42
N LYS A 1519 30.60 -9.12 -3.81
CA LYS A 1519 31.03 -9.05 -2.41
C LYS A 1519 29.91 -8.67 -1.44
N SER A 1520 28.75 -8.24 -1.94
CA SER A 1520 27.61 -7.85 -1.12
C SER A 1520 26.58 -8.99 -1.04
N SER A 1521 25.49 -8.78 -0.30
CA SER A 1521 24.36 -9.70 -0.24
C SER A 1521 23.56 -9.80 -1.56
N GLU A 1522 23.82 -8.92 -2.53
CA GLU A 1522 23.15 -8.86 -3.84
C GLU A 1522 23.83 -9.74 -4.91
N ALA A 1523 24.80 -10.57 -4.53
CA ALA A 1523 25.43 -11.51 -5.45
C ALA A 1523 24.37 -12.45 -6.07
N ASN A 1524 24.36 -12.54 -7.40
CA ASN A 1524 23.39 -13.31 -8.20
C ASN A 1524 21.91 -12.83 -8.08
N SER A 1525 21.67 -11.60 -7.62
CA SER A 1525 20.32 -11.00 -7.74
C SER A 1525 20.00 -10.62 -9.19
N ALA A 1526 18.72 -10.41 -9.51
CA ALA A 1526 18.32 -9.95 -10.84
C ALA A 1526 19.00 -8.62 -11.22
N ALA A 1527 19.25 -7.74 -10.23
CA ALA A 1527 20.00 -6.51 -10.44
C ALA A 1527 21.47 -6.80 -10.79
N HIS A 1528 22.09 -7.82 -10.19
CA HIS A 1528 23.44 -8.24 -10.54
C HIS A 1528 23.52 -8.75 -11.99
N GLU A 1529 22.58 -9.59 -12.43
CA GLU A 1529 22.53 -10.08 -13.82
C GLU A 1529 22.31 -8.93 -14.82
N GLU A 1530 21.44 -7.97 -14.49
CA GLU A 1530 21.17 -6.79 -15.32
C GLU A 1530 22.42 -5.89 -15.45
N PHE A 1531 23.14 -5.63 -14.35
CA PHE A 1531 24.39 -4.87 -14.38
C PHE A 1531 25.53 -5.63 -15.09
N GLU A 1532 25.59 -6.97 -15.00
CA GLU A 1532 26.52 -7.77 -15.81
C GLU A 1532 26.22 -7.66 -17.31
N MET A 1533 24.93 -7.61 -17.69
CA MET A 1533 24.52 -7.38 -19.08
C MET A 1533 24.87 -5.95 -19.54
N MET A 1534 24.61 -4.93 -18.72
CA MET A 1534 25.02 -3.55 -18.99
C MET A 1534 26.55 -3.43 -19.13
N LEU A 1535 27.32 -4.12 -18.29
CA LEU A 1535 28.78 -4.17 -18.39
C LEU A 1535 29.24 -4.78 -19.71
N LEU A 1536 28.63 -5.89 -20.14
CA LEU A 1536 28.93 -6.52 -21.43
C LEU A 1536 28.65 -5.58 -22.60
N ILE A 1537 27.52 -4.89 -22.56
CA ILE A 1537 27.12 -3.90 -23.57
C ILE A 1537 28.11 -2.72 -23.60
N SER A 1538 28.45 -2.14 -22.46
CA SER A 1538 29.43 -1.04 -22.37
C SER A 1538 30.81 -1.48 -22.86
N HIS A 1539 31.21 -2.73 -22.60
CA HIS A 1539 32.43 -3.32 -23.16
C HIS A 1539 32.35 -3.46 -24.69
N TYR A 1540 31.21 -3.87 -25.25
CA TYR A 1540 31.03 -3.92 -26.71
C TYR A 1540 31.07 -2.53 -27.35
N TYR A 1541 30.43 -1.52 -26.76
CA TYR A 1541 30.55 -0.13 -27.25
C TYR A 1541 31.99 0.38 -27.15
N ALA A 1542 32.68 0.18 -26.03
CA ALA A 1542 34.08 0.58 -25.87
C ALA A 1542 34.99 -0.12 -26.89
N THR A 1543 34.82 -1.44 -27.07
CA THR A 1543 35.60 -2.21 -28.05
C THR A 1543 35.27 -1.80 -29.48
N ARG A 1544 34.02 -1.41 -29.77
CA ARG A 1544 33.59 -0.90 -31.07
C ARG A 1544 34.23 0.45 -31.38
N SER A 1545 34.15 1.42 -30.47
CA SER A 1545 34.81 2.73 -30.63
C SER A 1545 36.33 2.56 -30.77
N ALA A 1546 36.94 1.64 -30.03
CA ALA A 1546 38.34 1.29 -30.19
C ALA A 1546 38.64 0.70 -31.59
N ALA A 1547 37.83 -0.22 -32.07
CA ALA A 1547 38.00 -0.85 -33.38
C ALA A 1547 37.81 0.15 -34.54
N GLN A 1548 36.88 1.11 -34.41
CA GLN A 1548 36.67 2.17 -35.41
C GLN A 1548 37.90 3.08 -35.59
N SER A 1549 38.78 3.18 -34.59
CA SER A 1549 40.03 3.95 -34.72
C SER A 1549 41.06 3.31 -35.66
N ILE A 1550 40.90 2.03 -36.01
CA ILE A 1550 41.84 1.29 -36.86
C ILE A 1550 41.10 0.65 -38.04
N LYS A 1551 41.44 1.08 -39.25
CA LYS A 1551 40.83 0.57 -40.50
C LYS A 1551 40.81 -0.96 -40.63
N GLN A 1552 41.87 -1.63 -40.18
CA GLN A 1552 41.98 -3.10 -40.21
C GLN A 1552 40.92 -3.83 -39.35
N LEU A 1553 40.28 -3.12 -38.42
CA LEU A 1553 39.27 -3.64 -37.49
C LEU A 1553 37.85 -3.18 -37.84
N GLU A 1554 37.61 -2.56 -39.00
CA GLU A 1554 36.26 -2.18 -39.46
C GLU A 1554 35.28 -3.37 -39.42
N THR A 1555 35.73 -4.55 -39.86
CA THR A 1555 34.94 -5.79 -39.77
C THR A 1555 34.60 -6.20 -38.32
N VAL A 1556 35.47 -5.91 -37.36
CA VAL A 1556 35.22 -6.18 -35.93
C VAL A 1556 34.22 -5.18 -35.37
N ALA A 1557 34.33 -3.90 -35.74
CA ALA A 1557 33.39 -2.86 -35.37
C ALA A 1557 31.98 -3.16 -35.91
N ALA A 1558 31.85 -3.58 -37.17
CA ALA A 1558 30.57 -3.97 -37.75
C ALA A 1558 29.96 -5.19 -37.03
N ARG A 1559 30.75 -6.23 -36.73
CA ARG A 1559 30.27 -7.38 -35.94
C ARG A 1559 29.78 -6.97 -34.56
N LEU A 1560 30.48 -6.04 -33.90
CA LEU A 1560 30.04 -5.52 -32.60
C LEU A 1560 28.71 -4.77 -32.71
N SER A 1561 28.53 -3.89 -33.70
CA SER A 1561 27.25 -3.22 -33.95
C SER A 1561 26.12 -4.21 -34.20
N VAL A 1562 26.35 -5.24 -35.01
CA VAL A 1562 25.36 -6.31 -35.26
C VAL A 1562 25.06 -7.09 -33.97
N SER A 1563 26.07 -7.37 -33.16
CA SER A 1563 25.92 -8.12 -31.91
C SER A 1563 25.15 -7.36 -30.83
N LEU A 1564 25.20 -6.02 -30.87
CA LEU A 1564 24.44 -5.13 -29.99
C LEU A 1564 22.93 -5.18 -30.27
N LEU A 1565 22.48 -5.58 -31.48
CA LEU A 1565 21.06 -5.75 -31.81
C LEU A 1565 20.35 -6.76 -30.90
N ARG A 1566 21.06 -7.72 -30.32
CA ARG A 1566 20.48 -8.69 -29.35
C ARG A 1566 20.13 -8.07 -28.00
N HIS A 1567 20.59 -6.84 -27.75
CA HIS A 1567 20.39 -6.14 -26.49
C HIS A 1567 19.45 -4.93 -26.63
N THR A 1568 18.62 -4.88 -27.69
CA THR A 1568 17.63 -3.82 -27.96
C THR A 1568 16.52 -3.69 -26.92
N GLN A 1569 16.43 -4.59 -25.94
CA GLN A 1569 15.62 -4.40 -24.73
C GLN A 1569 16.20 -3.32 -23.80
N LEU A 1570 17.52 -3.13 -23.80
CA LEU A 1570 18.23 -2.10 -23.03
C LEU A 1570 18.76 -0.94 -23.89
N LEU A 1571 18.96 -1.19 -25.19
CA LEU A 1571 19.44 -0.21 -26.17
C LEU A 1571 18.25 0.33 -26.99
N PRO A 1572 18.19 1.65 -27.30
CA PRO A 1572 17.22 2.18 -28.23
C PRO A 1572 17.31 1.48 -29.59
N ALA A 1573 16.22 0.81 -29.98
CA ALA A 1573 16.20 -0.06 -31.15
C ALA A 1573 16.47 0.73 -32.44
N ASP A 1574 15.89 1.92 -32.59
CA ASP A 1574 16.11 2.81 -33.74
C ASP A 1574 17.59 3.11 -33.96
N LYS A 1575 18.28 3.52 -32.89
CA LYS A 1575 19.73 3.80 -32.92
C LYS A 1575 20.54 2.54 -33.20
N ALA A 1576 20.22 1.41 -32.55
CA ALA A 1576 20.97 0.18 -32.71
C ALA A 1576 20.87 -0.39 -34.14
N PHE A 1577 19.67 -0.43 -34.73
CA PHE A 1577 19.45 -0.88 -36.12
C PHE A 1577 20.10 0.05 -37.14
N TYR A 1578 20.02 1.37 -36.94
CA TYR A 1578 20.74 2.35 -37.78
C TYR A 1578 22.25 2.15 -37.73
N GLU A 1579 22.85 2.02 -36.54
CA GLU A 1579 24.29 1.84 -36.36
C GLU A 1579 24.79 0.48 -36.90
N ALA A 1580 23.99 -0.57 -36.79
CA ALA A 1580 24.31 -1.88 -37.36
C ALA A 1580 24.20 -1.88 -38.89
N GLY A 1581 23.15 -1.26 -39.44
CA GLY A 1581 22.93 -1.15 -40.87
C GLY A 1581 23.97 -0.30 -41.59
N THR A 1582 24.34 0.85 -41.01
CA THR A 1582 25.41 1.72 -41.53
C THR A 1582 26.78 1.04 -41.46
N ALA A 1583 27.11 0.37 -40.35
CA ALA A 1583 28.37 -0.38 -40.25
C ALA A 1583 28.43 -1.58 -41.23
N ALA A 1584 27.30 -2.28 -41.44
CA ALA A 1584 27.21 -3.33 -42.45
C ALA A 1584 27.40 -2.77 -43.87
N LYS A 1585 26.82 -1.60 -44.17
CA LYS A 1585 26.97 -0.90 -45.45
C LYS A 1585 28.42 -0.50 -45.72
N GLU A 1586 29.13 0.02 -44.71
CA GLU A 1586 30.55 0.42 -44.83
C GLU A 1586 31.50 -0.77 -45.08
N VAL A 1587 31.20 -1.94 -44.51
CA VAL A 1587 32.00 -3.17 -44.71
C VAL A 1587 31.65 -3.90 -46.01
N GLY A 1588 30.57 -3.50 -46.69
CA GLY A 1588 30.08 -4.13 -47.92
C GLY A 1588 29.20 -5.37 -47.68
N TRP A 1589 28.56 -5.49 -46.52
CA TRP A 1589 27.57 -6.52 -46.23
C TRP A 1589 26.17 -6.05 -46.64
N GLU A 1590 25.99 -5.83 -47.94
CA GLU A 1590 24.82 -5.16 -48.51
C GLU A 1590 23.50 -5.82 -48.09
N ASN A 1591 23.41 -7.16 -48.08
CA ASN A 1591 22.20 -7.89 -47.65
C ASN A 1591 21.82 -7.58 -46.19
N MET A 1592 22.79 -7.63 -45.26
CA MET A 1592 22.53 -7.30 -43.86
C MET A 1592 22.23 -5.82 -43.66
N ALA A 1593 22.95 -4.96 -44.40
CA ALA A 1593 22.70 -3.52 -44.39
C ALA A 1593 21.28 -3.19 -44.84
N PHE A 1594 20.80 -3.82 -45.91
CA PHE A 1594 19.43 -3.67 -46.40
C PHE A 1594 18.41 -4.08 -45.33
N ILE A 1595 18.54 -5.28 -44.75
CA ILE A 1595 17.59 -5.80 -43.75
C ILE A 1595 17.56 -4.92 -42.48
N PHE A 1596 18.71 -4.50 -41.95
CA PHE A 1596 18.75 -3.67 -40.75
C PHE A 1596 18.29 -2.24 -41.00
N LEU A 1597 18.63 -1.66 -42.14
CA LEU A 1597 18.19 -0.30 -42.50
C LEU A 1597 16.71 -0.26 -42.87
N ASN A 1598 16.16 -1.31 -43.47
CA ASN A 1598 14.72 -1.44 -43.70
C ASN A 1598 13.97 -1.54 -42.37
N ARG A 1599 14.43 -2.42 -41.46
CA ARG A 1599 13.85 -2.51 -40.11
C ARG A 1599 13.98 -1.21 -39.32
N PHE A 1600 15.06 -0.44 -39.51
CA PHE A 1600 15.21 0.88 -38.92
C PHE A 1600 14.13 1.87 -39.43
N LEU A 1601 13.80 1.85 -40.72
CA LEU A 1601 12.71 2.67 -41.27
C LEU A 1601 11.35 2.22 -40.70
N ASP A 1602 11.10 0.91 -40.61
CA ASP A 1602 9.86 0.41 -40.01
C ASP A 1602 9.74 0.84 -38.52
N LEU A 1603 10.84 0.76 -37.76
CA LEU A 1603 10.88 1.26 -36.37
C LEU A 1603 10.70 2.77 -36.29
N THR A 1604 11.17 3.52 -37.28
CA THR A 1604 10.96 4.97 -37.36
C THR A 1604 9.47 5.27 -37.51
N ASP A 1605 8.79 4.56 -38.40
CA ASP A 1605 7.35 4.69 -38.62
C ASP A 1605 6.56 4.22 -37.38
N ALA A 1606 6.96 3.12 -36.73
CA ALA A 1606 6.37 2.65 -35.47
C ALA A 1606 6.54 3.64 -34.29
N ILE A 1607 7.66 4.38 -34.23
CA ILE A 1607 7.85 5.46 -33.23
C ILE A 1607 6.91 6.64 -33.53
N GLU A 1608 6.65 6.95 -34.80
CA GLU A 1608 5.72 8.01 -35.22
C GLU A 1608 4.25 7.64 -34.94
N GLU A 1609 3.89 6.36 -35.16
CA GLU A 1609 2.55 5.83 -34.86
C GLU A 1609 2.34 5.51 -33.37
N GLY A 1610 3.42 5.27 -32.62
CA GLY A 1610 3.42 4.90 -31.20
C GLY A 1610 3.04 3.44 -30.93
N THR A 1611 3.04 2.56 -31.93
CA THR A 1611 2.67 1.14 -31.80
C THR A 1611 3.62 0.24 -32.59
N LEU A 1612 3.91 -0.96 -32.08
CA LEU A 1612 4.74 -1.97 -32.77
C LEU A 1612 3.90 -2.93 -33.64
N ASP A 1613 2.57 -2.89 -33.55
CA ASP A 1613 1.66 -3.92 -34.08
C ASP A 1613 1.72 -4.06 -35.62
N ALA A 1614 2.18 -3.03 -36.34
CA ALA A 1614 2.28 -3.02 -37.79
C ALA A 1614 3.60 -3.62 -38.35
N LEU A 1615 4.57 -3.96 -37.49
CA LEU A 1615 5.91 -4.40 -37.92
C LEU A 1615 5.92 -5.87 -38.35
N ASP A 1616 6.37 -6.15 -39.58
CA ASP A 1616 6.63 -7.53 -40.02
C ASP A 1616 7.92 -8.07 -39.40
N HIS A 1617 7.81 -9.17 -38.66
CA HIS A 1617 8.93 -9.84 -37.98
C HIS A 1617 9.57 -10.99 -38.77
N SER A 1618 9.09 -11.28 -39.98
CA SER A 1618 9.53 -12.38 -40.84
C SER A 1618 11.05 -12.48 -41.01
N ASP A 1619 11.74 -11.38 -41.30
CA ASP A 1619 13.20 -11.34 -41.54
C ASP A 1619 14.06 -11.79 -40.35
N PHE A 1620 13.51 -11.69 -39.13
CA PHE A 1620 14.22 -11.96 -37.88
C PHE A 1620 13.67 -13.21 -37.17
N GLN A 1621 12.75 -13.95 -37.79
CA GLN A 1621 12.36 -15.28 -37.31
C GLN A 1621 13.61 -16.18 -37.22
N ASP A 1622 13.67 -17.01 -36.17
CA ASP A 1622 14.82 -17.86 -35.81
C ASP A 1622 16.12 -17.14 -35.38
N THR A 1623 16.07 -15.83 -35.12
CA THR A 1623 17.19 -15.06 -34.53
C THR A 1623 17.00 -14.86 -33.02
N ASP A 1624 18.06 -14.48 -32.32
CA ASP A 1624 18.02 -14.07 -30.91
C ASP A 1624 17.92 -12.54 -30.72
N ILE A 1625 17.49 -11.82 -31.78
CA ILE A 1625 17.18 -10.40 -31.74
C ILE A 1625 15.74 -10.22 -31.23
N PRO A 1626 15.50 -9.48 -30.12
CA PRO A 1626 14.15 -9.31 -29.55
C PRO A 1626 13.15 -8.68 -30.53
N PHE A 1627 11.92 -9.22 -30.59
CA PHE A 1627 10.81 -8.61 -31.34
C PHE A 1627 10.14 -7.47 -30.57
N GLU A 1628 9.89 -7.68 -29.27
CA GLU A 1628 9.33 -6.67 -28.37
C GLU A 1628 10.45 -5.81 -27.79
N VAL A 1629 10.51 -4.54 -28.22
CA VAL A 1629 11.51 -3.56 -27.80
C VAL A 1629 10.81 -2.29 -27.28
N PRO A 1630 11.31 -1.64 -26.23
CA PRO A 1630 10.72 -0.40 -25.75
C PRO A 1630 10.87 0.71 -26.80
N LEU A 1631 9.73 1.24 -27.29
CA LEU A 1631 9.73 2.38 -28.22
C LEU A 1631 10.22 3.66 -27.52
N PRO A 1632 11.24 4.35 -28.04
CA PRO A 1632 11.72 5.59 -27.44
C PRO A 1632 10.74 6.75 -27.68
N ALA A 1633 10.58 7.64 -26.69
CA ALA A 1633 9.68 8.79 -26.78
C ALA A 1633 10.11 9.86 -27.80
N LYS A 1634 11.37 9.84 -28.22
CA LYS A 1634 11.94 10.67 -29.28
C LYS A 1634 12.85 9.80 -30.12
N GLN A 1635 12.85 10.00 -31.44
CA GLN A 1635 13.80 9.35 -32.32
C GLN A 1635 15.22 9.87 -32.06
N HIS A 1636 16.20 8.97 -32.03
CA HIS A 1636 17.59 9.29 -31.74
C HIS A 1636 18.40 9.68 -32.99
N VAL A 1637 17.91 9.34 -34.18
CA VAL A 1637 18.56 9.61 -35.47
C VAL A 1637 17.94 10.86 -36.12
N PRO A 1638 18.74 11.89 -36.48
CA PRO A 1638 18.25 13.09 -37.15
C PRO A 1638 17.53 12.80 -38.48
N GLU A 1639 16.51 13.59 -38.81
CA GLU A 1639 15.70 13.46 -40.03
C GLU A 1639 16.52 13.40 -41.33
N ALA A 1640 17.58 14.21 -41.45
CA ALA A 1640 18.45 14.19 -42.63
C ALA A 1640 19.14 12.83 -42.86
N GLN A 1641 19.51 12.11 -41.79
CA GLN A 1641 20.10 10.77 -41.90
C GLN A 1641 19.03 9.71 -42.17
N ARG A 1642 17.80 9.91 -41.69
CA ARG A 1642 16.65 9.04 -41.98
C ARG A 1642 16.29 9.08 -43.46
N GLU A 1643 16.23 10.28 -44.03
CA GLU A 1643 15.97 10.48 -45.47
C GLU A 1643 17.09 9.87 -46.34
N GLU A 1644 18.36 10.02 -45.96
CA GLU A 1644 19.46 9.36 -46.68
C GLU A 1644 19.35 7.82 -46.65
N VAL A 1645 18.94 7.26 -45.52
CA VAL A 1645 18.68 5.81 -45.42
C VAL A 1645 17.47 5.40 -46.24
N ARG A 1646 16.38 6.18 -46.22
CA ARG A 1646 15.17 5.95 -47.01
C ARG A 1646 15.51 5.94 -48.51
N ASP A 1647 16.27 6.93 -48.98
CA ASP A 1647 16.75 6.99 -50.37
C ASP A 1647 17.65 5.79 -50.72
N TRP A 1648 18.53 5.37 -49.81
CA TRP A 1648 19.40 4.22 -50.03
C TRP A 1648 18.61 2.89 -50.09
N VAL A 1649 17.68 2.65 -49.16
CA VAL A 1649 16.83 1.45 -49.14
C VAL A 1649 15.93 1.42 -50.39
N LEU A 1650 15.36 2.55 -50.81
CA LEU A 1650 14.61 2.66 -52.06
C LEU A 1650 15.48 2.37 -53.29
N THR A 1651 16.72 2.85 -53.32
CA THR A 1651 17.65 2.59 -54.43
C THR A 1651 18.06 1.11 -54.48
N VAL A 1652 18.37 0.52 -53.33
CA VAL A 1652 18.81 -0.88 -53.24
C VAL A 1652 17.67 -1.87 -53.46
N SER A 1653 16.44 -1.55 -53.04
CA SER A 1653 15.27 -2.40 -53.32
C SER A 1653 14.94 -2.50 -54.82
N MET A 1654 15.44 -1.57 -55.65
CA MET A 1654 15.36 -1.67 -57.12
C MET A 1654 16.47 -2.53 -57.74
N ASP A 1655 17.53 -2.90 -57.00
CA ASP A 1655 18.59 -3.76 -57.51
C ASP A 1655 18.23 -5.25 -57.29
N GLN A 1656 17.91 -5.95 -58.39
CA GLN A 1656 17.54 -7.38 -58.38
C GLN A 1656 18.68 -8.31 -57.92
N ARG A 1657 19.89 -7.81 -57.70
CA ARG A 1657 21.04 -8.61 -57.26
C ARG A 1657 21.05 -8.90 -55.76
N LEU A 1658 20.28 -8.15 -54.97
CA LEU A 1658 20.29 -8.27 -53.52
C LEU A 1658 19.25 -9.29 -53.05
N GLU A 1659 19.72 -10.36 -52.43
CA GLU A 1659 18.85 -11.33 -51.77
C GLU A 1659 18.54 -10.85 -50.34
N GLN A 1660 17.24 -10.69 -50.02
CA GLN A 1660 16.75 -10.31 -48.69
C GLN A 1660 16.85 -11.51 -47.72
N VAL A 1661 18.06 -11.99 -47.48
CA VAL A 1661 18.32 -13.15 -46.61
C VAL A 1661 19.50 -12.86 -45.68
N LEU A 1662 19.28 -13.04 -44.38
CA LEU A 1662 20.35 -12.97 -43.39
C LEU A 1662 21.34 -14.16 -43.57
N PRO A 1663 22.66 -13.92 -43.50
CA PRO A 1663 23.65 -14.97 -43.67
C PRO A 1663 23.56 -16.03 -42.57
N ARG A 1664 23.60 -17.31 -42.94
CA ARG A 1664 23.53 -18.45 -42.03
C ARG A 1664 24.90 -19.05 -41.77
N ASP A 1665 25.16 -19.48 -40.54
CA ASP A 1665 26.38 -20.17 -40.14
C ASP A 1665 26.32 -21.69 -40.38
N GLU A 1666 27.34 -22.40 -39.90
CA GLU A 1666 27.45 -23.87 -39.99
C GLU A 1666 26.34 -24.63 -39.25
N ARG A 1667 25.60 -23.98 -38.33
CA ARG A 1667 24.44 -24.55 -37.64
C ARG A 1667 23.16 -24.37 -38.46
N GLY A 1668 23.23 -23.65 -39.59
CA GLY A 1668 22.07 -23.30 -40.41
C GLY A 1668 21.22 -22.16 -39.81
N VAL A 1669 21.76 -21.43 -38.83
CA VAL A 1669 21.08 -20.34 -38.10
C VAL A 1669 21.77 -19.03 -38.46
N TYR A 1670 21.10 -17.88 -38.31
CA TYR A 1670 21.70 -16.57 -38.52
C TYR A 1670 23.07 -16.44 -37.81
N GLU A 1671 24.11 -16.01 -38.55
CA GLU A 1671 25.51 -16.10 -38.13
C GLU A 1671 25.86 -15.36 -36.83
N ALA A 1672 25.09 -14.33 -36.49
CA ALA A 1672 25.27 -13.57 -35.25
C ALA A 1672 24.43 -14.12 -34.08
N SER A 1673 23.52 -15.07 -34.32
CA SER A 1673 22.67 -15.62 -33.27
C SER A 1673 23.47 -16.51 -32.33
N LEU A 1674 23.36 -16.31 -31.01
CA LEU A 1674 23.96 -17.18 -30.01
C LEU A 1674 23.14 -18.46 -29.83
N VAL A 1675 21.82 -18.40 -29.99
CA VAL A 1675 20.91 -19.53 -29.77
C VAL A 1675 20.47 -20.13 -31.10
N ALA A 1676 20.67 -21.43 -31.26
CA ALA A 1676 20.11 -22.15 -32.41
C ALA A 1676 18.67 -22.60 -32.08
N ALA A 1677 17.65 -21.89 -32.59
CA ALA A 1677 16.23 -22.17 -32.29
C ALA A 1677 15.83 -23.63 -32.53
N SER A 1678 16.41 -24.28 -33.54
CA SER A 1678 16.16 -25.69 -33.88
C SER A 1678 16.73 -26.71 -32.89
N THR A 1679 17.77 -26.36 -32.12
CA THR A 1679 18.46 -27.29 -31.19
C THR A 1679 18.47 -26.83 -29.73
N GLY A 1680 18.12 -25.57 -29.46
CA GLY A 1680 18.24 -24.94 -28.15
C GLY A 1680 19.68 -24.66 -27.70
N VAL A 1681 20.70 -25.02 -28.49
CA VAL A 1681 22.10 -24.87 -28.10
C VAL A 1681 22.51 -23.40 -28.13
N ARG A 1682 22.95 -22.87 -26.98
CA ARG A 1682 23.47 -21.51 -26.82
C ARG A 1682 25.00 -21.50 -26.90
N ALA A 1683 25.54 -20.87 -27.94
CA ALA A 1683 26.98 -20.65 -28.10
C ALA A 1683 27.48 -19.51 -27.19
N LEU A 1684 28.74 -19.57 -26.78
CA LEU A 1684 29.37 -18.48 -26.02
C LEU A 1684 29.65 -17.28 -26.94
N PRO A 1685 29.31 -16.04 -26.52
CA PRO A 1685 29.65 -14.85 -27.28
C PRO A 1685 31.14 -14.55 -27.23
N CYS A 1686 31.72 -14.21 -28.37
CA CYS A 1686 33.12 -13.76 -28.47
C CYS A 1686 33.28 -12.38 -27.85
N LEU A 1687 34.17 -12.22 -26.86
CA LEU A 1687 34.37 -10.93 -26.16
C LEU A 1687 34.82 -9.77 -27.07
N ILE A 1688 35.38 -10.06 -28.25
CA ILE A 1688 35.84 -9.04 -29.20
C ILE A 1688 34.78 -8.68 -30.25
N THR A 1689 33.93 -9.63 -30.64
CA THR A 1689 33.01 -9.45 -31.77
C THR A 1689 31.54 -9.62 -31.41
N GLY A 1690 31.22 -10.13 -30.22
CA GLY A 1690 29.89 -10.54 -29.78
C GLY A 1690 29.29 -11.75 -30.51
N TYR A 1691 29.82 -12.17 -31.65
CA TYR A 1691 29.38 -13.34 -32.43
C TYR A 1691 29.60 -14.68 -31.70
N PRO A 1692 28.85 -15.75 -32.05
CA PRO A 1692 28.99 -17.08 -31.46
C PRO A 1692 30.36 -17.72 -31.75
N ILE A 1693 30.97 -18.35 -30.74
CA ILE A 1693 32.22 -19.12 -30.92
C ILE A 1693 31.88 -20.57 -31.28
N LEU A 1694 31.93 -20.89 -32.57
CA LEU A 1694 31.67 -22.25 -33.08
C LEU A 1694 32.95 -23.09 -33.25
N ARG A 1695 34.04 -22.45 -33.66
CA ARG A 1695 35.36 -23.06 -33.88
C ARG A 1695 36.47 -22.19 -33.27
N ASN A 1696 37.65 -22.78 -33.09
CA ASN A 1696 38.87 -22.10 -32.65
C ASN A 1696 38.69 -21.25 -31.37
N LYS A 1697 38.12 -21.83 -30.32
CA LYS A 1697 37.87 -21.16 -29.04
C LYS A 1697 39.17 -20.87 -28.28
N ILE A 1698 39.32 -19.65 -27.78
CA ILE A 1698 40.30 -19.28 -26.74
C ILE A 1698 39.53 -19.00 -25.46
N GLU A 1699 39.74 -19.80 -24.42
CA GLU A 1699 39.18 -19.58 -23.09
C GLU A 1699 40.10 -18.70 -22.24
N PHE A 1700 39.49 -17.77 -21.49
CA PHE A 1700 40.18 -17.00 -20.48
C PHE A 1700 40.07 -17.69 -19.11
N LYS A 1701 40.82 -17.21 -18.11
CA LYS A 1701 40.88 -17.83 -16.78
C LYS A 1701 39.53 -17.83 -16.04
N ARG A 1702 38.72 -16.78 -16.18
CA ARG A 1702 37.34 -16.79 -15.65
C ARG A 1702 36.42 -17.61 -16.57
N PRO A 1703 35.62 -18.55 -16.02
CA PRO A 1703 34.73 -19.39 -16.81
C PRO A 1703 33.68 -18.57 -17.57
N GLY A 1704 33.25 -19.07 -18.74
CA GLY A 1704 32.26 -18.41 -19.60
C GLY A 1704 32.80 -17.25 -20.45
N LYS A 1705 34.02 -16.77 -20.19
CA LYS A 1705 34.69 -15.72 -20.96
C LYS A 1705 35.58 -16.37 -22.03
N ALA A 1706 35.26 -16.15 -23.30
CA ALA A 1706 36.00 -16.73 -24.42
C ALA A 1706 36.05 -15.78 -25.63
N ALA A 1707 37.03 -15.97 -26.52
CA ALA A 1707 37.12 -15.28 -27.80
C ALA A 1707 37.40 -16.28 -28.94
N ASN A 1708 36.98 -15.95 -30.15
CA ASN A 1708 37.38 -16.69 -31.35
C ASN A 1708 38.86 -16.36 -31.68
N LYS A 1709 39.69 -17.38 -31.88
CA LYS A 1709 41.15 -17.25 -32.10
C LYS A 1709 41.49 -16.36 -33.28
N ASP A 1710 40.73 -16.44 -34.38
CA ASP A 1710 41.02 -15.69 -35.60
C ASP A 1710 40.74 -14.21 -35.40
N ASN A 1711 39.60 -13.87 -34.76
CA ASN A 1711 39.26 -12.49 -34.42
C ASN A 1711 40.20 -11.93 -33.32
N TRP A 1712 40.56 -12.75 -32.33
CA TRP A 1712 41.52 -12.38 -31.28
C TRP A 1712 42.91 -12.09 -31.87
N ASN A 1713 43.40 -12.94 -32.77
CA ASN A 1713 44.68 -12.72 -33.45
C ASN A 1713 44.64 -11.49 -34.35
N LYS A 1714 43.54 -11.24 -35.07
CA LYS A 1714 43.35 -10.00 -35.86
C LYS A 1714 43.40 -8.77 -34.96
N PHE A 1715 42.70 -8.78 -33.83
CA PHE A 1715 42.71 -7.68 -32.86
C PHE A 1715 44.11 -7.46 -32.28
N LEU A 1716 44.80 -8.52 -31.86
CA LEU A 1716 46.19 -8.44 -31.38
C LEU A 1716 47.17 -7.94 -32.44
N MET A 1717 47.04 -8.39 -33.70
CA MET A 1717 47.89 -7.96 -34.80
C MET A 1717 47.65 -6.48 -35.12
N ALA A 1718 46.40 -6.03 -35.13
CA ALA A 1718 46.05 -4.63 -35.31
C ALA A 1718 46.61 -3.76 -34.17
N ILE A 1719 46.60 -4.23 -32.93
CA ILE A 1719 47.21 -3.52 -31.79
C ILE A 1719 48.73 -3.44 -31.91
N LYS A 1720 49.38 -4.54 -32.26
CA LYS A 1720 50.83 -4.58 -32.48
C LYS A 1720 51.27 -3.69 -33.64
N THR A 1721 50.44 -3.55 -34.67
CA THR A 1721 50.76 -2.78 -35.88
C THR A 1721 50.44 -1.30 -35.72
N SER A 1722 49.32 -0.95 -35.07
CA SER A 1722 48.86 0.44 -34.93
C SER A 1722 49.43 1.15 -33.70
N HIS A 1723 49.86 0.41 -32.68
CA HIS A 1723 50.20 0.94 -31.36
C HIS A 1723 49.09 1.82 -30.72
N SER A 1724 47.82 1.58 -31.06
CA SER A 1724 46.70 2.36 -30.54
C SER A 1724 46.58 2.21 -29.01
N PRO A 1725 46.66 3.32 -28.23
CA PRO A 1725 46.57 3.27 -26.78
C PRO A 1725 45.19 2.81 -26.30
N VAL A 1726 44.16 3.20 -27.04
CA VAL A 1726 42.76 2.83 -26.81
C VAL A 1726 42.57 1.31 -26.91
N CYS A 1727 43.11 0.68 -27.95
CA CYS A 1727 43.00 -0.78 -28.09
C CYS A 1727 43.87 -1.55 -27.07
N GLN A 1728 45.00 -0.97 -26.63
CA GLN A 1728 45.78 -1.52 -25.51
C GLN A 1728 45.03 -1.47 -24.19
N ASP A 1729 44.26 -0.41 -23.94
CA ASP A 1729 43.39 -0.31 -22.76
C ASP A 1729 42.27 -1.36 -22.79
N VAL A 1730 41.65 -1.62 -23.94
CA VAL A 1730 40.70 -2.75 -24.09
C VAL A 1730 41.35 -4.08 -23.74
N LEU A 1731 42.59 -4.35 -24.18
CA LEU A 1731 43.32 -5.57 -23.79
C LEU A 1731 43.58 -5.65 -22.28
N LYS A 1732 43.94 -4.52 -21.67
CA LYS A 1732 44.18 -4.42 -20.23
C LYS A 1732 42.90 -4.70 -19.45
N PHE A 1733 41.77 -4.12 -19.88
CA PHE A 1733 40.47 -4.39 -19.29
C PHE A 1733 40.06 -5.85 -19.46
N ILE A 1734 40.18 -6.43 -20.67
CA ILE A 1734 39.88 -7.86 -20.88
C ILE A 1734 40.76 -8.74 -19.97
N SER A 1735 42.03 -8.40 -19.79
CA SER A 1735 42.91 -9.09 -18.86
C SER A 1735 42.42 -9.00 -17.41
N GLN A 1736 41.96 -7.82 -16.97
CA GLN A 1736 41.46 -7.61 -15.62
C GLN A 1736 40.11 -8.30 -15.40
N TRP A 1737 39.17 -8.11 -16.32
CA TRP A 1737 37.82 -8.68 -16.26
C TRP A 1737 37.81 -10.20 -16.36
N CYS A 1738 38.70 -10.79 -17.16
CA CYS A 1738 38.74 -12.24 -17.40
C CYS A 1738 39.80 -12.99 -16.57
N GLY A 1739 40.50 -12.32 -15.65
CA GLY A 1739 41.48 -12.92 -14.73
C GLY A 1739 42.86 -13.22 -15.31
N GLY A 1740 43.18 -12.69 -16.50
CA GLY A 1740 44.47 -12.79 -17.17
C GLY A 1740 44.34 -13.17 -18.66
N LEU A 1741 45.29 -12.71 -19.47
CA LEU A 1741 45.37 -13.07 -20.89
C LEU A 1741 45.82 -14.54 -21.08
N PRO A 1742 45.33 -15.23 -22.13
CA PRO A 1742 45.75 -16.59 -22.47
C PRO A 1742 47.24 -16.63 -22.83
N SER A 1743 47.96 -17.66 -22.36
CA SER A 1743 49.39 -17.83 -22.63
C SER A 1743 49.62 -17.97 -24.14
N THR A 1744 50.34 -17.02 -24.73
CA THR A 1744 50.70 -17.04 -26.14
C THR A 1744 51.84 -18.05 -26.40
N SER A 1745 51.49 -19.33 -26.55
CA SER A 1745 52.40 -20.31 -27.17
C SER A 1745 52.27 -20.20 -28.69
N PHE A 1746 53.11 -19.37 -29.31
CA PHE A 1746 53.32 -19.42 -30.76
C PHE A 1746 54.06 -20.73 -31.09
N SER A 1747 53.34 -21.79 -31.49
CA SER A 1747 53.90 -22.87 -32.30
C SER A 1747 53.52 -22.59 -33.75
N PHE A 1748 54.48 -22.08 -34.53
CA PHE A 1748 54.35 -22.04 -35.99
C PHE A 1748 54.45 -23.47 -36.52
N GLN A 1749 53.39 -23.94 -37.16
CA GLN A 1749 53.41 -25.02 -38.16
C GLN A 1749 52.70 -24.51 -39.41
#